data_AF-A0A0F9YEU8-F1
#
_entry.id   AF-A0A0F9YEU8-F1
#
_cell.length_a   1.000
_cell.length_b   1.000
_cell.length_c   1.000
_cell.angle_alpha   90.00
_cell.angle_beta   90.00
_cell.angle_gamma   90.00
#
_symmetry.space_group_name_H-M   'P 1'
#
loop_
_entity.id
_entity.type
_entity.pdbx_description
1 polymer ?
#
loop_
_entity_poly.entity_id
_entity_poly.type
_entity_poly.pdbx_seq_one_letter_code
_entity_poly.pdbx_strand_id
1 'polypeptide(L)'
;MLNSIINRKKRCWMRKILFSFVILFLFFQNFNLNSNITFSRQDSKIRVNNNSKLNIGNTISGWTGTLEKRPGANIAGQNISFDEGILLTETNESLVTGVFNVTGPDSIELNGNGRFDGQPGTVIHELKVRNQNNRLEGQPLFSSQINFFDASTGLTVALQSKLNQTINLNGGYLRLEDDLHMADETLLAGTGTVNLNKRLLDLPGKESTWSSILNFENALEIALNSKTNLTSKWSFDGDTLINGNGNILDVSGGGQLELKAGSSLYLVDLYLKGVSNTTFVFVSDNVTVYMSNVDVELAGNITMHLGGVYVEGSTTFLLKTFDWTFDTSATLTIDGTTLWLDTRIENPGELRISNPLFVDHAWQPGNDTLGMLSHNFSVLNTGTVREFNGTGASGGGTGETCPCTNLYNAPLTADIDLQCSCLIHPSKTIRIEDDLTIDGHGATLYFCDPIQSQFVVLPGKTVKLKNIQFARLHANTFDLRAYRDIVGNVVVDGKIEVDENVEWDLAENITFSQGRIILTNIDPDTANVFYVRGLAGKKSFIVAPNMTMYDDFGAIVTDKNLVNTGQNTAAFQEIELKGLDYIKTEVGVTYIGAIGLVGGAVVNIGNIDATYTATELEPCDKVFVIEGLENKFALLKDNIYFNGSLSFADFGDSAIHFDFILRERLSNAVVGGLPKVNFATDFVQLYSAYGHARMYFDDGQVLLNNDINAFLVYENSFLDLNRLIVSGDPIWDLYDPLFGGTPFVIEGDSLESQDIPTPVVTEFSTLYLDRLKTKALNLRPVRPKTGLGLVYEKQVEKYLENLEKLNKNNANKNKQANNLQNNLLTRRIDIPAIAEHYFPDDIKVTRISNLSEDMGLPAGSYLIQDGTLTNFNIDPANNVNILMASNATIEQDYTKEVTVSTGDTIAVAGDNNTIIIKNKFNFLGTLQFFEESELTFIFDDSLYKNLVLFMNPVDLLNIPSGSRLIFKGNGTVVFANGLEIKLSDPTVLGSTRATISFNDSCKMKVEDSGTIHFYGYANFIADTGAHIDIDEGQQVIVGDTILDDFNIVFDRSAALQLGTRIPCGDASHSFIKALFSIQKTAVSLDFEQGAQLNIRGDGIFEVNALNGVESSGNLKSFYFDNDGLLSMENESRMRIGRNLGSPEYTIDWDNWNGRIVNDCICMVEYVTAVVGGGFAGILQKNYFVQEDIRSDNLVCKLINLVPSLSVSTVFYDEDGNKKLRLKNGLIVLLNINDQIYADNSVTGIVYGINRGTQFIINLSGQRI
;
A
#
# COMPACT_ATOMS: atom_id res chain seq x y z
N MET A 1 -102.07 -38.55 -13.48
CA MET A 1 -100.78 -38.69 -12.76
C MET A 1 -99.65 -39.31 -13.60
N LEU A 2 -99.76 -39.40 -14.95
CA LEU A 2 -98.64 -39.80 -15.84
C LEU A 2 -98.02 -38.64 -16.64
N ASN A 3 -98.61 -37.45 -16.61
CA ASN A 3 -98.13 -36.27 -17.38
C ASN A 3 -97.13 -35.36 -16.64
N SER A 4 -96.85 -35.58 -15.35
CA SER A 4 -95.87 -34.74 -14.62
C SER A 4 -94.45 -35.31 -14.57
N ILE A 5 -94.26 -36.58 -14.97
CA ILE A 5 -92.93 -37.24 -14.95
C ILE A 5 -92.20 -37.06 -16.29
N ILE A 6 -92.91 -36.91 -17.42
CA ILE A 6 -92.29 -36.78 -18.75
C ILE A 6 -91.73 -35.36 -18.99
N ASN A 7 -92.26 -34.33 -18.34
CA ASN A 7 -91.81 -32.94 -18.55
C ASN A 7 -90.58 -32.52 -17.75
N ARG A 8 -90.17 -33.26 -16.71
CA ARG A 8 -88.92 -32.97 -15.97
C ARG A 8 -87.66 -33.55 -16.62
N LYS A 9 -87.75 -34.70 -17.31
CA LYS A 9 -86.59 -35.27 -18.02
C LYS A 9 -86.23 -34.51 -19.30
N LYS A 10 -87.21 -33.99 -20.07
CA LYS A 10 -86.93 -33.20 -21.28
C LYS A 10 -86.26 -31.84 -21.00
N ARG A 11 -86.61 -31.15 -19.90
CA ARG A 11 -85.97 -29.85 -19.54
C ARG A 11 -84.54 -29.98 -19.01
N CYS A 12 -84.19 -31.11 -18.39
CA CYS A 12 -82.81 -31.34 -17.91
C CYS A 12 -81.88 -31.78 -19.05
N TRP A 13 -82.39 -32.55 -20.03
CA TRP A 13 -81.63 -32.97 -21.20
C TRP A 13 -81.38 -31.83 -22.19
N MET A 14 -82.37 -30.95 -22.44
CA MET A 14 -82.19 -29.78 -23.29
C MET A 14 -81.25 -28.72 -22.67
N ARG A 15 -81.23 -28.56 -21.34
CA ARG A 15 -80.26 -27.66 -20.68
C ARG A 15 -78.84 -28.19 -20.73
N LYS A 16 -78.62 -29.51 -20.63
CA LYS A 16 -77.28 -30.09 -20.76
C LYS A 16 -76.76 -30.06 -22.21
N ILE A 17 -77.64 -30.25 -23.20
CA ILE A 17 -77.26 -30.14 -24.62
C ILE A 17 -77.02 -28.68 -25.02
N LEU A 18 -77.84 -27.73 -24.58
CA LEU A 18 -77.63 -26.31 -24.87
C LEU A 18 -76.39 -25.75 -24.17
N PHE A 19 -76.11 -26.18 -22.93
CA PHE A 19 -74.88 -25.78 -22.22
C PHE A 19 -73.63 -26.43 -22.83
N SER A 20 -73.72 -27.67 -23.31
CA SER A 20 -72.62 -28.32 -24.03
C SER A 20 -72.40 -27.71 -25.42
N PHE A 21 -73.46 -27.29 -26.13
CA PHE A 21 -73.35 -26.59 -27.41
C PHE A 21 -72.82 -25.16 -27.26
N VAL A 22 -73.17 -24.43 -26.19
CA VAL A 22 -72.62 -23.09 -25.94
C VAL A 22 -71.14 -23.16 -25.56
N ILE A 23 -70.72 -24.15 -24.77
CA ILE A 23 -69.30 -24.38 -24.48
C ILE A 23 -68.55 -24.82 -25.74
N LEU A 24 -69.10 -25.75 -26.54
CA LEU A 24 -68.46 -26.18 -27.78
C LEU A 24 -68.39 -25.05 -28.83
N PHE A 25 -69.41 -24.18 -28.92
CA PHE A 25 -69.43 -23.04 -29.84
C PHE A 25 -68.49 -21.89 -29.39
N LEU A 26 -68.26 -21.73 -28.08
CA LEU A 26 -67.22 -20.83 -27.55
C LEU A 26 -65.80 -21.34 -27.81
N PHE A 27 -65.59 -22.66 -27.95
CA PHE A 27 -64.30 -23.25 -28.33
C PHE A 27 -64.01 -23.19 -29.85
N PHE A 28 -65.02 -23.01 -30.71
CA PHE A 28 -64.85 -22.89 -32.17
C PHE A 28 -64.80 -21.45 -32.69
N GLN A 29 -65.08 -20.45 -31.85
CA GLN A 29 -64.83 -19.05 -32.16
C GLN A 29 -63.41 -18.73 -31.70
N ASN A 30 -62.50 -18.44 -32.63
CA ASN A 30 -61.19 -17.86 -32.32
C ASN A 30 -61.41 -16.48 -31.67
N PHE A 31 -61.66 -16.46 -30.35
CA PHE A 31 -61.60 -15.23 -29.58
C PHE A 31 -60.12 -14.84 -29.51
N ASN A 32 -59.71 -13.93 -30.40
CA ASN A 32 -58.51 -13.15 -30.17
C ASN A 32 -58.75 -12.31 -28.92
N LEU A 33 -58.29 -12.81 -27.76
CA LEU A 33 -58.13 -12.00 -26.56
C LEU A 33 -57.06 -10.95 -26.87
N ASN A 34 -57.50 -9.79 -27.40
CA ASN A 34 -56.64 -8.64 -27.71
C ASN A 34 -56.33 -7.78 -26.47
N SER A 35 -56.42 -8.35 -25.27
CA SER A 35 -56.01 -7.67 -24.03
C SER A 35 -54.65 -8.20 -23.60
N ASN A 36 -53.68 -7.30 -23.38
CA ASN A 36 -52.40 -7.64 -22.78
C ASN A 36 -52.63 -8.29 -21.41
N ILE A 37 -51.94 -9.40 -21.14
CA ILE A 37 -51.84 -9.97 -19.80
C ILE A 37 -50.86 -9.07 -19.03
N THR A 38 -51.35 -8.36 -18.01
CA THR A 38 -50.51 -7.56 -17.12
C THR A 38 -50.42 -8.22 -15.76
N PHE A 39 -49.22 -8.27 -15.19
CA PHE A 39 -49.00 -8.70 -13.82
C PHE A 39 -48.80 -7.47 -12.94
N SER A 40 -49.43 -7.44 -11.77
CA SER A 40 -49.23 -6.34 -10.83
C SER A 40 -47.96 -6.49 -9.99
N ARG A 41 -47.38 -7.70 -9.96
CA ARG A 41 -46.24 -8.10 -9.12
C ARG A 41 -45.51 -9.29 -9.73
N GLN A 42 -44.24 -9.45 -9.39
CA GLN A 42 -43.37 -10.55 -9.81
C GLN A 42 -43.81 -11.92 -9.28
N ASP A 43 -44.50 -11.97 -8.14
CA ASP A 43 -45.04 -13.20 -7.53
C ASP A 43 -46.12 -13.90 -8.38
N SER A 44 -46.72 -13.16 -9.32
CA SER A 44 -47.75 -13.67 -10.21
C SER A 44 -47.12 -14.52 -11.31
N LYS A 45 -47.56 -15.78 -11.42
CA LYS A 45 -46.82 -16.81 -12.16
C LYS A 45 -47.63 -17.52 -13.23
N ILE A 46 -47.07 -17.63 -14.44
CA ILE A 46 -47.50 -18.58 -15.46
C ILE A 46 -46.49 -19.72 -15.52
N ARG A 47 -46.96 -20.94 -15.22
CA ARG A 47 -46.16 -22.17 -15.28
C ARG A 47 -46.56 -23.01 -16.49
N VAL A 48 -45.59 -23.36 -17.32
CA VAL A 48 -45.73 -24.35 -18.40
C VAL A 48 -45.15 -25.67 -17.90
N ASN A 49 -46.01 -26.64 -17.63
CA ASN A 49 -45.61 -27.94 -17.08
C ASN A 49 -44.89 -28.81 -18.12
N ASN A 50 -44.22 -29.85 -17.64
CA ASN A 50 -43.55 -30.84 -18.49
C ASN A 50 -44.49 -31.40 -19.56
N ASN A 51 -43.99 -31.55 -20.79
CA ASN A 51 -44.71 -32.00 -21.98
C ASN A 51 -45.94 -31.14 -22.37
N SER A 52 -46.07 -29.94 -21.80
CA SER A 52 -47.13 -28.99 -22.17
C SER A 52 -46.64 -28.01 -23.23
N LYS A 53 -47.57 -27.47 -24.01
CA LYS A 53 -47.29 -26.44 -25.01
C LYS A 53 -48.02 -25.14 -24.68
N LEU A 54 -47.29 -24.03 -24.63
CA LEU A 54 -47.83 -22.67 -24.62
C LEU A 54 -47.56 -22.04 -25.99
N ASN A 55 -48.60 -21.59 -26.69
CA ASN A 55 -48.47 -20.91 -27.98
C ASN A 55 -48.84 -19.43 -27.86
N ILE A 56 -47.87 -18.55 -28.06
CA ILE A 56 -48.01 -17.10 -27.96
C ILE A 56 -48.47 -16.56 -29.32
N GLY A 57 -49.76 -16.21 -29.43
CA GLY A 57 -50.34 -15.76 -30.70
C GLY A 57 -49.85 -14.38 -31.16
N ASN A 58 -49.57 -13.48 -30.22
CA ASN A 58 -49.11 -12.10 -30.43
C ASN A 58 -47.99 -11.79 -29.43
N THR A 59 -47.04 -10.91 -29.78
CA THR A 59 -45.97 -10.47 -28.88
C THR A 59 -46.53 -9.95 -27.56
N ILE A 60 -45.98 -10.40 -26.44
CA ILE A 60 -46.33 -9.88 -25.12
C ILE A 60 -45.29 -8.85 -24.71
N SER A 61 -45.73 -7.64 -24.36
CA SER A 61 -44.86 -6.53 -23.94
C SER A 61 -45.06 -6.18 -22.46
N GLY A 62 -44.00 -5.80 -21.75
CA GLY A 62 -44.07 -5.33 -20.36
C GLY A 62 -44.37 -6.46 -19.37
N TRP A 63 -43.74 -7.62 -19.54
CA TRP A 63 -43.92 -8.76 -18.65
C TRP A 63 -43.15 -8.54 -17.35
N THR A 64 -43.88 -8.19 -16.28
CA THR A 64 -43.37 -7.96 -14.92
C THR A 64 -43.56 -9.17 -13.99
N GLY A 65 -44.20 -10.25 -14.46
CA GLY A 65 -44.51 -11.46 -13.67
C GLY A 65 -43.45 -12.55 -13.77
N THR A 66 -43.72 -13.72 -13.20
CA THR A 66 -42.89 -14.93 -13.34
C THR A 66 -43.36 -15.82 -14.48
N LEU A 67 -42.48 -16.14 -15.43
CA LEU A 67 -42.65 -17.23 -16.39
C LEU A 67 -41.84 -18.44 -15.95
N GLU A 68 -42.51 -19.54 -15.61
CA GLU A 68 -41.86 -20.79 -15.21
C GLU A 68 -41.96 -21.84 -16.32
N LYS A 69 -40.83 -22.20 -16.92
CA LYS A 69 -40.71 -23.23 -17.95
C LYS A 69 -40.12 -24.52 -17.34
N ARG A 70 -40.96 -25.54 -17.15
CA ARG A 70 -40.52 -26.85 -16.64
C ARG A 70 -39.76 -27.66 -17.71
N PRO A 71 -38.95 -28.65 -17.31
CA PRO A 71 -38.26 -29.54 -18.25
C PRO A 71 -39.25 -30.14 -19.25
N GLY A 72 -38.91 -30.21 -20.53
CA GLY A 72 -39.77 -30.75 -21.59
C GLY A 72 -40.98 -29.88 -21.99
N ALA A 73 -41.17 -28.70 -21.39
CA ALA A 73 -42.18 -27.74 -21.83
C ALA A 73 -41.77 -27.06 -23.15
N ASN A 74 -42.74 -26.80 -24.03
CA ASN A 74 -42.54 -26.10 -25.30
C ASN A 74 -43.30 -24.77 -25.31
N ILE A 75 -42.58 -23.66 -25.41
CA ILE A 75 -43.17 -22.34 -25.66
C ILE A 75 -42.88 -21.99 -27.12
N ALA A 76 -43.91 -21.67 -27.89
CA ALA A 76 -43.79 -21.38 -29.31
C ALA A 76 -44.63 -20.14 -29.67
N GLY A 77 -44.44 -19.58 -30.87
CA GLY A 77 -45.22 -18.44 -31.36
C GLY A 77 -44.40 -17.15 -31.37
N GLN A 78 -44.98 -16.05 -30.91
CA GLN A 78 -44.35 -14.73 -30.84
C GLN A 78 -43.57 -14.50 -29.52
N ASN A 79 -42.74 -13.47 -29.48
CA ASN A 79 -41.81 -13.20 -28.37
C ASN A 79 -42.48 -12.64 -27.11
N ILE A 80 -41.78 -12.75 -25.97
CA ILE A 80 -42.17 -12.17 -24.68
C ILE A 80 -41.11 -11.13 -24.28
N SER A 81 -41.49 -9.87 -24.11
CA SER A 81 -40.63 -8.80 -23.60
C SER A 81 -40.85 -8.63 -22.11
N PHE A 82 -39.82 -8.95 -21.33
CA PHE A 82 -39.74 -8.74 -19.89
C PHE A 82 -39.40 -7.29 -19.55
N ASP A 83 -40.01 -6.81 -18.47
CA ASP A 83 -39.75 -5.54 -17.81
C ASP A 83 -39.64 -5.85 -16.31
N GLU A 84 -38.42 -6.10 -15.83
CA GLU A 84 -38.15 -6.62 -14.48
C GLU A 84 -38.99 -7.85 -14.09
N GLY A 85 -39.21 -8.78 -15.02
CA GLY A 85 -39.92 -10.03 -14.74
C GLY A 85 -38.97 -11.20 -14.48
N ILE A 86 -39.50 -12.31 -13.96
CA ILE A 86 -38.70 -13.48 -13.58
C ILE A 86 -38.86 -14.58 -14.63
N LEU A 87 -37.75 -15.09 -15.16
CA LEU A 87 -37.71 -16.33 -15.93
C LEU A 87 -37.19 -17.45 -15.03
N LEU A 88 -38.05 -18.42 -14.72
CA LEU A 88 -37.72 -19.58 -13.90
C LEU A 88 -37.63 -20.84 -14.77
N THR A 89 -36.44 -21.42 -14.85
CA THR A 89 -36.17 -22.68 -15.56
C THR A 89 -35.97 -23.82 -14.56
N GLU A 90 -35.59 -25.01 -15.03
CA GLU A 90 -35.30 -26.15 -14.14
C GLU A 90 -34.05 -25.94 -13.27
N THR A 91 -33.10 -25.15 -13.77
CA THR A 91 -31.74 -25.03 -13.22
C THR A 91 -31.41 -23.61 -12.79
N ASN A 92 -32.20 -22.60 -13.16
CA ASN A 92 -31.88 -21.21 -12.89
C ASN A 92 -33.15 -20.35 -12.73
N GLU A 93 -33.07 -19.37 -11.84
CA GLU A 93 -34.00 -18.25 -11.72
C GLU A 93 -33.28 -16.98 -12.14
N SER A 94 -33.85 -16.21 -13.06
CA SER A 94 -33.26 -14.96 -13.52
C SER A 94 -34.28 -13.83 -13.54
N LEU A 95 -33.89 -12.67 -13.03
CA LEU A 95 -34.58 -11.41 -13.25
C LEU A 95 -34.13 -10.86 -14.62
N VAL A 96 -35.08 -10.58 -15.49
CA VAL A 96 -34.83 -10.20 -16.87
C VAL A 96 -35.55 -8.89 -17.21
N THR A 97 -34.83 -7.99 -17.85
CA THR A 97 -35.36 -6.88 -18.64
C THR A 97 -34.81 -7.07 -20.06
N GLY A 98 -35.64 -7.55 -20.98
CA GLY A 98 -35.19 -8.03 -22.28
C GLY A 98 -36.24 -8.87 -23.00
N VAL A 99 -35.89 -9.50 -24.11
CA VAL A 99 -36.80 -10.29 -24.93
C VAL A 99 -36.48 -11.77 -24.84
N PHE A 100 -37.43 -12.57 -24.37
CA PHE A 100 -37.39 -14.02 -24.52
C PHE A 100 -37.95 -14.40 -25.89
N ASN A 101 -37.05 -14.81 -26.78
CA ASN A 101 -37.35 -15.17 -28.15
C ASN A 101 -37.63 -16.68 -28.23
N VAL A 102 -38.83 -17.01 -28.71
CA VAL A 102 -39.31 -18.39 -28.90
C VAL A 102 -39.52 -18.74 -30.38
N THR A 103 -39.11 -17.85 -31.28
CA THR A 103 -39.12 -18.05 -32.75
C THR A 103 -37.85 -18.76 -33.22
N GLY A 104 -37.52 -19.90 -32.60
CA GLY A 104 -36.29 -20.65 -32.85
C GLY A 104 -35.88 -21.46 -31.63
N PRO A 105 -34.60 -21.82 -31.47
CA PRO A 105 -34.05 -22.18 -30.18
C PRO A 105 -34.30 -21.03 -29.20
N ASP A 106 -34.85 -21.35 -28.03
CA ASP A 106 -35.18 -20.35 -27.01
C ASP A 106 -33.93 -19.53 -26.63
N SER A 107 -34.00 -18.21 -26.80
CA SER A 107 -32.90 -17.30 -26.45
C SER A 107 -33.40 -16.08 -25.67
N ILE A 108 -32.52 -15.51 -24.85
CA ILE A 108 -32.73 -14.24 -24.14
C ILE A 108 -31.95 -13.16 -24.90
N GLU A 109 -32.62 -12.08 -25.26
CA GLU A 109 -32.03 -10.97 -26.00
C GLU A 109 -32.11 -9.69 -25.15
N LEU A 110 -30.95 -9.15 -24.77
CA LEU A 110 -30.82 -7.84 -24.15
C LEU A 110 -30.68 -6.80 -25.26
N ASN A 111 -31.62 -5.86 -25.33
CA ASN A 111 -31.78 -4.97 -26.48
C ASN A 111 -31.82 -3.48 -26.07
N GLY A 112 -30.76 -3.03 -25.40
CA GLY A 112 -30.62 -1.66 -24.92
C GLY A 112 -31.25 -1.46 -23.54
N ASN A 113 -30.48 -0.96 -22.56
CA ASN A 113 -30.88 -0.91 -21.15
C ASN A 113 -31.38 -2.27 -20.59
N GLY A 114 -31.03 -3.38 -21.26
CA GLY A 114 -31.45 -4.71 -20.87
C GLY A 114 -30.68 -5.19 -19.65
N ARG A 115 -31.31 -5.98 -18.80
CA ARG A 115 -30.72 -6.51 -17.57
C ARG A 115 -30.94 -8.01 -17.49
N PHE A 116 -29.89 -8.75 -17.17
CA PHE A 116 -29.95 -10.16 -16.80
C PHE A 116 -29.25 -10.33 -15.45
N ASP A 117 -30.03 -10.62 -14.41
CA ASP A 117 -29.55 -10.94 -13.07
C ASP A 117 -29.90 -12.39 -12.77
N GLY A 118 -28.89 -13.25 -12.84
CA GLY A 118 -29.04 -14.69 -12.69
C GLY A 118 -28.69 -15.15 -11.28
N GLN A 119 -29.59 -15.89 -10.63
CA GLN A 119 -29.28 -16.61 -9.40
C GLN A 119 -28.35 -17.81 -9.69
N PRO A 120 -27.77 -18.48 -8.66
CA PRO A 120 -26.97 -19.68 -8.88
C PRO A 120 -27.71 -20.73 -9.70
N GLY A 121 -27.11 -21.18 -10.82
CA GLY A 121 -27.76 -22.16 -11.69
C GLY A 121 -27.38 -22.10 -13.17
N THR A 122 -27.77 -23.11 -13.95
CA THR A 122 -27.48 -23.15 -15.39
C THR A 122 -28.54 -22.44 -16.22
N VAL A 123 -28.14 -21.42 -16.98
CA VAL A 123 -28.92 -20.74 -18.01
C VAL A 123 -28.88 -21.57 -19.28
N ILE A 124 -29.96 -22.32 -19.53
CA ILE A 124 -30.11 -23.22 -20.69
C ILE A 124 -30.42 -22.49 -22.02
N HIS A 125 -30.60 -21.18 -21.96
CA HIS A 125 -30.98 -20.33 -23.07
C HIS A 125 -29.78 -19.53 -23.59
N GLU A 126 -29.70 -19.35 -24.91
CA GLU A 126 -28.65 -18.51 -25.51
C GLU A 126 -28.85 -17.05 -25.10
N LEU A 127 -27.79 -16.35 -24.70
CA LEU A 127 -27.82 -14.92 -24.37
C LEU A 127 -27.27 -14.10 -25.55
N LYS A 128 -28.11 -13.24 -26.12
CA LYS A 128 -27.77 -12.29 -27.19
C LYS A 128 -27.83 -10.87 -26.67
N VAL A 129 -26.88 -10.04 -27.06
CA VAL A 129 -26.79 -8.65 -26.62
C VAL A 129 -26.77 -7.73 -27.83
N ARG A 130 -27.57 -6.66 -27.80
CA ARG A 130 -27.63 -5.61 -28.82
C ARG A 130 -27.74 -4.24 -28.18
N ASN A 131 -27.32 -3.21 -28.92
CA ASN A 131 -27.33 -1.81 -28.45
C ASN A 131 -26.52 -1.63 -27.15
N GLN A 132 -26.59 -0.44 -26.55
CA GLN A 132 -25.78 -0.04 -25.41
C GLN A 132 -26.50 -0.21 -24.06
N ASN A 133 -25.76 -0.03 -22.96
CA ASN A 133 -26.25 -0.03 -21.58
C ASN A 133 -26.92 -1.35 -21.13
N ASN A 134 -26.56 -2.48 -21.73
CA ASN A 134 -27.01 -3.77 -21.20
C ASN A 134 -26.19 -4.16 -19.98
N ARG A 135 -26.75 -4.97 -19.09
CA ARG A 135 -26.13 -5.42 -17.85
C ARG A 135 -26.31 -6.91 -17.65
N LEU A 136 -25.22 -7.59 -17.31
CA LEU A 136 -25.16 -9.00 -16.93
C LEU A 136 -24.56 -9.11 -15.52
N GLU A 137 -25.31 -9.70 -14.58
CA GLU A 137 -24.88 -9.81 -13.19
C GLU A 137 -25.41 -11.07 -12.48
N GLY A 138 -24.96 -11.25 -11.24
CA GLY A 138 -25.32 -12.38 -10.39
C GLY A 138 -24.35 -13.56 -10.51
N GLN A 139 -24.85 -14.79 -10.33
CA GLN A 139 -24.08 -16.04 -10.30
C GLN A 139 -24.53 -17.10 -11.34
N PRO A 140 -24.87 -16.73 -12.60
CA PRO A 140 -25.30 -17.71 -13.60
C PRO A 140 -24.15 -18.56 -14.15
N LEU A 141 -24.47 -19.80 -14.53
CA LEU A 141 -23.65 -20.65 -15.40
C LEU A 141 -24.32 -20.74 -16.77
N PHE A 142 -23.65 -20.31 -17.83
CA PHE A 142 -24.22 -20.37 -19.18
C PHE A 142 -24.01 -21.74 -19.83
N SER A 143 -25.02 -22.22 -20.57
CA SER A 143 -24.91 -23.45 -21.37
C SER A 143 -24.37 -23.22 -22.78
N SER A 144 -24.26 -21.96 -23.19
CA SER A 144 -23.82 -21.53 -24.51
C SER A 144 -23.07 -20.21 -24.44
N GLN A 145 -22.28 -19.91 -25.47
CA GLN A 145 -21.62 -18.62 -25.66
C GLN A 145 -22.59 -17.43 -25.58
N ILE A 146 -22.05 -16.28 -25.17
CA ILE A 146 -22.76 -14.98 -25.14
C ILE A 146 -22.36 -14.21 -26.39
N ASN A 147 -23.32 -13.76 -27.20
CA ASN A 147 -23.06 -13.15 -28.50
C ASN A 147 -23.48 -11.67 -28.53
N PHE A 148 -22.52 -10.78 -28.79
CA PHE A 148 -22.83 -9.40 -29.19
C PHE A 148 -23.30 -9.39 -30.63
N PHE A 149 -24.21 -8.49 -30.97
CA PHE A 149 -24.77 -8.46 -32.32
C PHE A 149 -23.87 -7.75 -33.32
N ASP A 150 -23.24 -6.65 -32.91
CA ASP A 150 -22.38 -5.83 -33.75
C ASP A 150 -21.48 -4.90 -32.91
N ALA A 151 -20.67 -4.08 -33.58
CA ALA A 151 -19.74 -3.15 -32.96
C ALA A 151 -20.39 -2.00 -32.16
N SER A 152 -21.70 -1.79 -32.28
CA SER A 152 -22.44 -0.80 -31.47
C SER A 152 -22.96 -1.37 -30.15
N THR A 153 -22.78 -2.68 -29.93
CA THR A 153 -23.27 -3.39 -28.75
C THR A 153 -22.39 -3.09 -27.54
N GLY A 154 -23.03 -2.77 -26.42
CA GLY A 154 -22.39 -2.54 -25.12
C GLY A 154 -22.96 -3.45 -24.02
N LEU A 155 -22.10 -4.06 -23.22
CA LEU A 155 -22.46 -4.87 -22.05
C LEU A 155 -21.60 -4.51 -20.84
N THR A 156 -22.25 -4.20 -19.72
CA THR A 156 -21.62 -4.16 -18.40
C THR A 156 -21.73 -5.53 -17.74
N VAL A 157 -20.62 -6.03 -17.20
CA VAL A 157 -20.53 -7.34 -16.53
C VAL A 157 -20.19 -7.12 -15.05
N ALA A 158 -21.06 -7.62 -14.18
CA ALA A 158 -20.94 -7.62 -12.71
C ALA A 158 -21.22 -9.05 -12.18
N LEU A 159 -20.46 -10.01 -12.70
CA LEU A 159 -20.62 -11.42 -12.34
C LEU A 159 -19.87 -11.71 -11.04
N GLN A 160 -20.54 -12.39 -10.11
CA GLN A 160 -19.94 -12.87 -8.86
C GLN A 160 -19.42 -14.32 -8.97
N SER A 161 -19.56 -14.93 -10.14
CA SER A 161 -19.14 -16.30 -10.44
C SER A 161 -18.20 -16.31 -11.64
N LYS A 162 -17.41 -17.38 -11.79
CA LYS A 162 -16.55 -17.55 -12.97
C LYS A 162 -17.37 -17.54 -14.26
N LEU A 163 -16.95 -16.75 -15.24
CA LEU A 163 -17.46 -16.80 -16.60
C LEU A 163 -17.11 -18.16 -17.20
N ASN A 164 -18.13 -18.99 -17.43
CA ASN A 164 -17.97 -20.37 -17.85
C ASN A 164 -18.22 -20.61 -19.35
N GLN A 165 -18.48 -19.54 -20.11
CA GLN A 165 -18.71 -19.59 -21.55
C GLN A 165 -18.08 -18.36 -22.22
N THR A 166 -17.57 -18.56 -23.44
CA THR A 166 -16.95 -17.50 -24.23
C THR A 166 -17.93 -16.36 -24.53
N ILE A 167 -17.46 -15.12 -24.43
CA ILE A 167 -18.18 -13.93 -24.91
C ILE A 167 -17.61 -13.57 -26.28
N ASN A 168 -18.45 -13.56 -27.31
CA ASN A 168 -18.09 -13.10 -28.64
C ASN A 168 -18.48 -11.62 -28.81
N LEU A 169 -17.48 -10.75 -28.88
CA LEU A 169 -17.63 -9.29 -28.84
C LEU A 169 -18.10 -8.68 -30.17
N ASN A 170 -17.81 -9.30 -31.32
CA ASN A 170 -18.23 -8.81 -32.65
C ASN A 170 -18.03 -7.30 -32.91
N GLY A 171 -16.95 -6.74 -32.38
CA GLY A 171 -16.53 -5.34 -32.47
C GLY A 171 -17.02 -4.44 -31.33
N GLY A 172 -17.84 -4.95 -30.41
CA GLY A 172 -18.51 -4.15 -29.40
C GLY A 172 -17.67 -3.85 -28.16
N TYR A 173 -18.36 -3.35 -27.14
CA TYR A 173 -17.76 -2.79 -25.92
C TYR A 173 -18.22 -3.56 -24.66
N LEU A 174 -17.27 -4.12 -23.92
CA LEU A 174 -17.49 -4.80 -22.65
C LEU A 174 -16.92 -3.95 -21.52
N ARG A 175 -17.70 -3.68 -20.47
CA ARG A 175 -17.25 -2.96 -19.27
C ARG A 175 -17.35 -3.86 -18.05
N LEU A 176 -16.32 -3.88 -17.21
CA LEU A 176 -16.37 -4.56 -15.91
C LEU A 176 -16.85 -3.60 -14.80
N GLU A 177 -17.71 -4.11 -13.92
CA GLU A 177 -18.02 -3.46 -12.63
C GLU A 177 -17.42 -4.22 -11.44
N ASP A 178 -17.27 -5.54 -11.58
CA ASP A 178 -16.57 -6.43 -10.66
C ASP A 178 -15.45 -7.18 -11.40
N ASP A 179 -14.55 -7.81 -10.65
CA ASP A 179 -13.48 -8.64 -11.20
C ASP A 179 -14.05 -9.83 -12.00
N LEU A 180 -13.44 -10.10 -13.15
CA LEU A 180 -13.91 -11.15 -14.05
C LEU A 180 -12.96 -12.35 -14.03
N HIS A 181 -13.42 -13.44 -13.40
CA HIS A 181 -12.71 -14.71 -13.39
C HIS A 181 -13.18 -15.63 -14.52
N MET A 182 -12.25 -16.13 -15.34
CA MET A 182 -12.59 -17.02 -16.46
C MET A 182 -12.45 -18.49 -16.04
N ALA A 183 -13.38 -19.33 -16.47
CA ALA A 183 -13.22 -20.78 -16.38
C ALA A 183 -12.24 -21.29 -17.47
N ASP A 184 -11.80 -22.54 -17.34
CA ASP A 184 -11.06 -23.22 -18.40
C ASP A 184 -11.80 -23.16 -19.75
N GLU A 185 -11.04 -23.07 -20.84
CA GLU A 185 -11.56 -23.05 -22.22
C GLU A 185 -12.48 -21.85 -22.56
N THR A 186 -12.59 -20.88 -21.66
CA THR A 186 -13.39 -19.66 -21.86
C THR A 186 -12.51 -18.51 -22.33
N LEU A 187 -12.97 -17.74 -23.33
CA LEU A 187 -12.24 -16.62 -23.93
C LEU A 187 -13.13 -15.37 -24.12
N LEU A 188 -12.49 -14.23 -24.37
CA LEU A 188 -13.13 -13.09 -25.04
C LEU A 188 -12.80 -13.20 -26.55
N ALA A 189 -13.79 -13.60 -27.32
CA ALA A 189 -13.66 -13.89 -28.75
C ALA A 189 -14.11 -12.71 -29.61
N GLY A 190 -13.55 -12.61 -30.82
CA GLY A 190 -13.87 -11.54 -31.77
C GLY A 190 -13.22 -10.21 -31.40
N THR A 191 -13.09 -9.32 -32.38
CA THR A 191 -12.55 -7.97 -32.14
C THR A 191 -13.43 -7.22 -31.15
N GLY A 192 -12.88 -6.36 -30.30
CA GLY A 192 -13.69 -5.50 -29.43
C GLY A 192 -12.88 -4.72 -28.41
N THR A 193 -13.58 -3.89 -27.66
CA THR A 193 -13.02 -3.12 -26.53
C THR A 193 -13.47 -3.74 -25.22
N VAL A 194 -12.53 -3.90 -24.28
CA VAL A 194 -12.74 -4.38 -22.93
C VAL A 194 -12.25 -3.30 -21.97
N ASN A 195 -13.17 -2.53 -21.42
CA ASN A 195 -12.87 -1.56 -20.38
C ASN A 195 -12.98 -2.25 -19.02
N LEU A 196 -11.83 -2.51 -18.42
CA LEU A 196 -11.76 -3.18 -17.12
C LEU A 196 -12.14 -2.24 -15.98
N ASN A 197 -12.18 -0.92 -16.19
CA ASN A 197 -12.63 0.06 -15.19
C ASN A 197 -11.92 -0.13 -13.84
N LYS A 198 -10.59 -0.34 -13.89
CA LYS A 198 -9.72 -0.64 -12.75
C LYS A 198 -10.12 -1.90 -11.98
N ARG A 199 -10.53 -2.95 -12.71
CA ARG A 199 -10.79 -4.31 -12.19
C ARG A 199 -9.79 -5.33 -12.74
N LEU A 200 -9.76 -6.49 -12.10
CA LEU A 200 -8.99 -7.66 -12.51
C LEU A 200 -9.71 -8.44 -13.62
N LEU A 201 -8.94 -8.85 -14.64
CA LEU A 201 -9.32 -9.89 -15.58
C LEU A 201 -8.42 -11.12 -15.36
N ASP A 202 -9.01 -12.18 -14.83
CA ASP A 202 -8.30 -13.38 -14.41
C ASP A 202 -8.48 -14.50 -15.47
N LEU A 203 -7.41 -14.80 -16.21
CA LEU A 203 -7.44 -15.67 -17.40
C LEU A 203 -7.58 -17.16 -17.04
N PRO A 204 -7.91 -18.05 -18.00
CA PRO A 204 -8.07 -19.48 -17.73
C PRO A 204 -6.84 -20.17 -17.11
N GLY A 205 -7.08 -21.14 -16.21
CA GLY A 205 -6.04 -21.94 -15.55
C GLY A 205 -5.42 -23.05 -16.42
N LYS A 206 -5.85 -23.16 -17.67
CA LYS A 206 -5.28 -24.05 -18.70
C LYS A 206 -4.77 -23.25 -19.88
N GLU A 207 -3.77 -23.81 -20.56
CA GLU A 207 -3.17 -23.21 -21.75
C GLU A 207 -4.25 -22.73 -22.72
N SER A 208 -4.16 -21.45 -23.10
CA SER A 208 -5.16 -20.78 -23.92
C SER A 208 -4.53 -20.15 -25.17
N THR A 209 -5.33 -19.95 -26.23
CA THR A 209 -4.89 -19.29 -27.47
C THR A 209 -5.81 -18.12 -27.80
N TRP A 210 -5.26 -16.92 -27.79
CA TRP A 210 -5.94 -15.67 -28.04
C TRP A 210 -5.64 -15.19 -29.47
N SER A 211 -6.67 -15.25 -30.31
CA SER A 211 -6.63 -14.86 -31.73
C SER A 211 -7.48 -13.62 -32.06
N SER A 212 -8.11 -13.04 -31.03
CA SER A 212 -8.95 -11.85 -31.12
C SER A 212 -8.13 -10.56 -30.98
N ILE A 213 -8.45 -9.56 -31.80
CA ILE A 213 -7.92 -8.20 -31.62
C ILE A 213 -8.68 -7.51 -30.48
N LEU A 214 -8.05 -7.29 -29.34
CA LEU A 214 -8.70 -6.70 -28.16
C LEU A 214 -8.07 -5.36 -27.79
N ASN A 215 -8.89 -4.37 -27.47
CA ASN A 215 -8.46 -3.10 -26.89
C ASN A 215 -8.80 -3.09 -25.39
N PHE A 216 -7.80 -3.12 -24.53
CA PHE A 216 -7.96 -3.03 -23.09
C PHE A 216 -7.85 -1.58 -22.65
N GLU A 217 -8.83 -1.13 -21.86
CA GLU A 217 -8.87 0.22 -21.30
C GLU A 217 -8.93 0.13 -19.78
N ASN A 218 -8.10 0.93 -19.09
CA ASN A 218 -8.10 1.05 -17.62
C ASN A 218 -8.01 -0.31 -16.90
N ALA A 219 -7.12 -1.19 -17.33
CA ALA A 219 -6.91 -2.47 -16.66
C ALA A 219 -6.14 -2.28 -15.36
N LEU A 220 -6.74 -2.65 -14.22
CA LEU A 220 -5.96 -2.75 -12.99
C LEU A 220 -4.95 -3.89 -13.14
N GLU A 221 -5.42 -5.06 -13.60
CA GLU A 221 -4.59 -6.24 -13.78
C GLU A 221 -5.21 -7.22 -14.79
N ILE A 222 -4.36 -7.81 -15.63
CA ILE A 222 -4.65 -9.00 -16.44
C ILE A 222 -3.75 -10.12 -15.91
N ALA A 223 -4.31 -11.07 -15.18
CA ALA A 223 -3.57 -12.15 -14.54
C ALA A 223 -3.50 -13.40 -15.43
N LEU A 224 -2.29 -13.87 -15.72
CA LEU A 224 -2.06 -15.13 -16.44
C LEU A 224 -1.99 -16.28 -15.43
N ASN A 225 -2.96 -17.20 -15.47
CA ASN A 225 -2.96 -18.40 -14.62
C ASN A 225 -2.29 -19.62 -15.26
N SER A 226 -1.89 -19.50 -16.52
CA SER A 226 -1.25 -20.56 -17.29
C SER A 226 -0.59 -19.98 -18.54
N LYS A 227 0.06 -20.83 -19.33
CA LYS A 227 0.62 -20.44 -20.62
C LYS A 227 -0.46 -19.83 -21.54
N THR A 228 -0.23 -18.60 -21.99
CA THR A 228 -1.14 -17.86 -22.87
C THR A 228 -0.48 -17.63 -24.23
N ASN A 229 -1.03 -18.20 -25.29
CA ASN A 229 -0.54 -18.00 -26.65
C ASN A 229 -1.28 -16.83 -27.30
N LEU A 230 -0.58 -15.76 -27.64
CA LEU A 230 -1.13 -14.60 -28.35
C LEU A 230 -0.72 -14.66 -29.83
N THR A 231 -1.72 -14.76 -30.71
CA THR A 231 -1.53 -14.86 -32.18
C THR A 231 -2.05 -13.62 -32.93
N SER A 232 -2.51 -12.63 -32.17
CA SER A 232 -3.17 -11.42 -32.68
C SER A 232 -2.75 -10.21 -31.84
N LYS A 233 -3.50 -9.10 -31.93
CA LYS A 233 -3.11 -7.83 -31.28
C LYS A 233 -3.91 -7.56 -30.01
N TRP A 234 -3.20 -7.29 -28.92
CA TRP A 234 -3.74 -6.63 -27.73
C TRP A 234 -3.27 -5.17 -27.73
N SER A 235 -4.22 -4.25 -27.65
CA SER A 235 -3.97 -2.80 -27.55
C SER A 235 -4.28 -2.33 -26.13
N PHE A 236 -3.46 -1.43 -25.58
CA PHE A 236 -3.58 -0.93 -24.21
C PHE A 236 -3.73 0.60 -24.21
N ASP A 237 -4.76 1.08 -23.52
CA ASP A 237 -5.06 2.49 -23.31
C ASP A 237 -5.15 2.82 -21.81
N GLY A 238 -4.27 3.72 -21.36
CA GLY A 238 -4.01 4.02 -19.95
C GLY A 238 -2.96 3.10 -19.32
N ASP A 239 -2.87 3.14 -17.99
CA ASP A 239 -1.97 2.26 -17.24
C ASP A 239 -2.59 0.86 -17.14
N THR A 240 -1.81 -0.16 -17.50
CA THR A 240 -2.22 -1.57 -17.47
C THR A 240 -1.12 -2.46 -16.90
N LEU A 241 -1.48 -3.34 -15.96
CA LEU A 241 -0.62 -4.42 -15.48
C LEU A 241 -0.99 -5.75 -16.15
N ILE A 242 0.01 -6.44 -16.71
CA ILE A 242 -0.05 -7.87 -16.99
C ILE A 242 0.81 -8.57 -15.94
N ASN A 243 0.15 -9.35 -15.09
CA ASN A 243 0.82 -10.18 -14.11
C ASN A 243 0.91 -11.61 -14.65
N GLY A 244 2.14 -12.08 -14.88
CA GLY A 244 2.38 -13.42 -15.38
C GLY A 244 2.19 -14.50 -14.33
N ASN A 245 2.28 -14.20 -13.02
CA ASN A 245 2.32 -15.20 -11.94
C ASN A 245 3.32 -16.35 -12.26
N GLY A 246 4.47 -16.02 -12.84
CA GLY A 246 5.50 -16.96 -13.30
C GLY A 246 5.18 -17.69 -14.63
N ASN A 247 4.05 -17.40 -15.28
CA ASN A 247 3.62 -18.07 -16.51
C ASN A 247 4.22 -17.46 -17.80
N ILE A 248 3.96 -18.16 -18.91
CA ILE A 248 4.44 -17.79 -20.24
C ILE A 248 3.37 -17.01 -21.02
N LEU A 249 3.73 -15.83 -21.53
CA LEU A 249 3.01 -15.16 -22.61
C LEU A 249 3.77 -15.42 -23.92
N ASP A 250 3.24 -16.31 -24.76
CA ASP A 250 3.86 -16.73 -26.01
C ASP A 250 3.31 -15.92 -27.18
N VAL A 251 4.10 -14.97 -27.68
CA VAL A 251 3.79 -14.12 -28.85
C VAL A 251 4.40 -14.64 -30.14
N SER A 252 5.06 -15.81 -30.12
CA SER A 252 5.76 -16.37 -31.29
C SER A 252 4.83 -16.65 -32.49
N GLY A 253 3.51 -16.77 -32.24
CA GLY A 253 2.48 -16.88 -33.27
C GLY A 253 2.14 -15.58 -34.00
N GLY A 254 2.93 -14.52 -33.85
CA GLY A 254 2.70 -13.20 -34.45
C GLY A 254 1.90 -12.24 -33.54
N GLY A 255 1.88 -12.50 -32.24
CA GLY A 255 1.21 -11.66 -31.25
C GLY A 255 1.82 -10.25 -31.16
N GLN A 256 0.97 -9.25 -30.95
CA GLN A 256 1.36 -7.83 -30.82
C GLN A 256 0.79 -7.23 -29.52
N LEU A 257 1.61 -6.45 -28.83
CA LEU A 257 1.28 -5.62 -27.69
C LEU A 257 1.42 -4.15 -28.14
N GLU A 258 0.29 -3.51 -28.44
CA GLU A 258 0.22 -2.13 -28.92
C GLU A 258 -0.11 -1.18 -27.77
N LEU A 259 0.71 -0.15 -27.54
CA LEU A 259 0.47 0.85 -26.50
C LEU A 259 -0.01 2.16 -27.16
N LYS A 260 -1.17 2.66 -26.71
CA LYS A 260 -1.71 3.96 -27.14
C LYS A 260 -0.93 5.12 -26.50
N ALA A 261 -1.09 6.32 -27.06
CA ALA A 261 -0.35 7.48 -26.60
C ALA A 261 -0.64 7.79 -25.12
N GLY A 262 0.42 8.06 -24.35
CA GLY A 262 0.34 8.31 -22.91
C GLY A 262 0.02 7.09 -22.04
N SER A 263 0.06 5.87 -22.60
CA SER A 263 -0.20 4.63 -21.86
C SER A 263 1.09 4.03 -21.29
N SER A 264 0.96 3.34 -20.15
CA SER A 264 2.03 2.54 -19.53
C SER A 264 1.62 1.08 -19.45
N LEU A 265 2.51 0.17 -19.82
CA LEU A 265 2.30 -1.28 -19.67
C LEU A 265 3.29 -1.84 -18.66
N TYR A 266 2.80 -2.37 -17.55
CA TYR A 266 3.59 -3.06 -16.55
C TYR A 266 3.56 -4.56 -16.83
N LEU A 267 4.72 -5.16 -17.01
CA LEU A 267 4.91 -6.60 -17.13
C LEU A 267 5.61 -7.10 -15.86
N VAL A 268 4.94 -7.97 -15.11
CA VAL A 268 5.42 -8.47 -13.82
C VAL A 268 5.38 -9.99 -13.80
N ASP A 269 6.42 -10.63 -13.25
CA ASP A 269 6.50 -12.08 -13.01
C ASP A 269 6.16 -12.90 -14.27
N LEU A 270 6.80 -12.61 -15.40
CA LEU A 270 6.38 -13.09 -16.72
C LEU A 270 7.55 -13.65 -17.55
N TYR A 271 7.34 -14.80 -18.19
CA TYR A 271 8.18 -15.26 -19.30
C TYR A 271 7.56 -14.85 -20.64
N LEU A 272 8.07 -13.78 -21.26
CA LEU A 272 7.59 -13.26 -22.53
C LEU A 272 8.35 -13.93 -23.69
N LYS A 273 7.69 -14.85 -24.39
CA LYS A 273 8.33 -15.69 -25.40
C LYS A 273 8.05 -15.23 -26.82
N GLY A 274 9.09 -15.22 -27.65
CA GLY A 274 8.95 -15.07 -29.09
C GLY A 274 8.90 -13.63 -29.57
N VAL A 275 9.52 -12.73 -28.81
CA VAL A 275 9.51 -11.29 -29.11
C VAL A 275 10.29 -11.02 -30.40
N SER A 276 9.71 -10.22 -31.27
CA SER A 276 10.28 -9.79 -32.54
C SER A 276 9.95 -8.32 -32.81
N ASN A 277 10.42 -7.77 -33.93
CA ASN A 277 10.20 -6.35 -34.27
C ASN A 277 8.73 -5.90 -34.34
N THR A 278 7.78 -6.83 -34.39
CA THR A 278 6.35 -6.52 -34.44
C THR A 278 5.63 -6.73 -33.11
N THR A 279 6.33 -7.21 -32.08
CA THR A 279 5.70 -7.52 -30.80
C THR A 279 5.32 -6.25 -30.06
N PHE A 280 6.26 -5.34 -29.78
CA PHE A 280 5.95 -4.06 -29.16
C PHE A 280 5.63 -3.02 -30.23
N VAL A 281 4.40 -2.49 -30.22
CA VAL A 281 3.93 -1.49 -31.18
C VAL A 281 3.57 -0.21 -30.44
N PHE A 282 4.48 0.77 -30.45
CA PHE A 282 4.27 2.06 -29.80
C PHE A 282 3.65 3.07 -30.74
N VAL A 283 2.55 3.70 -30.32
CA VAL A 283 1.86 4.71 -31.13
C VAL A 283 2.51 6.11 -30.99
N SER A 284 3.28 6.36 -29.93
CA SER A 284 3.99 7.63 -29.67
C SER A 284 5.27 7.41 -28.87
N ASP A 285 6.01 8.48 -28.61
CA ASP A 285 7.26 8.51 -27.82
C ASP A 285 7.04 8.51 -26.30
N ASN A 286 5.89 9.00 -25.82
CA ASN A 286 5.54 9.09 -24.40
C ASN A 286 4.90 7.81 -23.81
N VAL A 287 5.18 6.64 -24.37
CA VAL A 287 4.69 5.35 -23.88
C VAL A 287 5.83 4.54 -23.30
N THR A 288 5.58 3.79 -22.23
CA THR A 288 6.62 3.03 -21.55
C THR A 288 6.14 1.62 -21.20
N VAL A 289 7.01 0.63 -21.43
CA VAL A 289 6.85 -0.73 -20.91
C VAL A 289 7.74 -0.86 -19.67
N TYR A 290 7.13 -1.05 -18.51
CA TYR A 290 7.81 -1.35 -17.26
C TYR A 290 7.97 -2.86 -17.11
N MET A 291 9.16 -3.30 -16.69
CA MET A 291 9.48 -4.72 -16.51
C MET A 291 10.03 -4.95 -15.11
N SER A 292 9.41 -5.90 -14.40
CA SER A 292 9.85 -6.36 -13.09
C SER A 292 9.72 -7.88 -12.99
N ASN A 293 10.83 -8.58 -12.75
CA ASN A 293 10.89 -10.04 -12.75
C ASN A 293 10.39 -10.66 -14.08
N VAL A 294 10.90 -10.15 -15.20
CA VAL A 294 10.51 -10.58 -16.54
C VAL A 294 11.68 -11.26 -17.26
N ASP A 295 11.44 -12.41 -17.87
CA ASP A 295 12.38 -13.06 -18.78
C ASP A 295 11.83 -12.96 -20.22
N VAL A 296 12.59 -12.37 -21.13
CA VAL A 296 12.19 -12.07 -22.51
C VAL A 296 13.00 -12.91 -23.49
N GLU A 297 12.34 -13.74 -24.29
CA GLU A 297 12.99 -14.58 -25.30
C GLU A 297 12.79 -14.00 -26.72
N LEU A 298 13.90 -13.61 -27.38
CA LEU A 298 13.84 -13.11 -28.75
C LEU A 298 13.65 -14.24 -29.77
N ALA A 299 12.86 -13.94 -30.81
CA ALA A 299 12.66 -14.78 -32.00
C ALA A 299 13.03 -14.06 -33.30
N GLY A 300 13.41 -12.79 -33.24
CA GLY A 300 13.88 -11.99 -34.36
C GLY A 300 14.55 -10.72 -33.87
N ASN A 301 15.28 -10.04 -34.75
CA ASN A 301 15.83 -8.72 -34.44
C ASN A 301 14.70 -7.76 -34.05
N ILE A 302 14.99 -6.87 -33.11
CA ILE A 302 14.08 -5.82 -32.67
C ILE A 302 14.77 -4.48 -32.90
N THR A 303 14.04 -3.51 -33.43
CA THR A 303 14.44 -2.12 -33.55
C THR A 303 13.31 -1.24 -33.04
N MET A 304 13.55 -0.60 -31.91
CA MET A 304 12.59 0.30 -31.26
C MET A 304 12.89 1.73 -31.71
N HIS A 305 11.89 2.35 -32.34
CA HIS A 305 11.96 3.73 -32.86
C HIS A 305 11.29 4.76 -31.94
N LEU A 306 10.28 4.32 -31.19
CA LEU A 306 9.43 5.12 -30.31
C LEU A 306 9.30 4.41 -28.95
N GLY A 307 8.78 5.12 -27.95
CA GLY A 307 8.49 4.61 -26.61
C GLY A 307 9.73 4.31 -25.76
N GLY A 308 9.50 3.76 -24.59
CA GLY A 308 10.54 3.38 -23.63
C GLY A 308 10.37 1.97 -23.08
N VAL A 309 11.49 1.36 -22.70
CA VAL A 309 11.53 0.19 -21.81
C VAL A 309 12.17 0.61 -20.51
N TYR A 310 11.47 0.38 -19.40
CA TYR A 310 11.93 0.70 -18.06
C TYR A 310 12.08 -0.58 -17.25
N VAL A 311 13.30 -0.88 -16.83
CA VAL A 311 13.63 -2.08 -16.07
C VAL A 311 13.82 -1.68 -14.61
N GLU A 312 12.83 -1.97 -13.79
CA GLU A 312 12.80 -1.64 -12.36
C GLU A 312 12.89 -2.87 -11.44
N GLY A 313 12.63 -4.05 -12.00
CA GLY A 313 12.91 -5.33 -11.35
C GLY A 313 13.85 -6.20 -12.18
N SER A 314 14.33 -7.27 -11.56
CA SER A 314 15.31 -8.16 -12.19
C SER A 314 14.77 -8.68 -13.53
N THR A 315 15.46 -8.41 -14.64
CA THR A 315 14.93 -8.74 -15.99
C THR A 315 16.02 -9.39 -16.85
N THR A 316 15.68 -10.42 -17.61
CA THR A 316 16.62 -11.13 -18.51
C THR A 316 16.14 -11.05 -19.96
N PHE A 317 17.01 -10.74 -20.90
CA PHE A 317 16.76 -10.84 -22.33
C PHE A 317 17.61 -11.95 -22.95
N LEU A 318 16.97 -13.00 -23.45
CA LEU A 318 17.60 -14.07 -24.23
C LEU A 318 17.69 -13.63 -25.69
N LEU A 319 18.79 -12.96 -26.03
CA LEU A 319 19.00 -12.36 -27.35
C LEU A 319 19.15 -13.41 -28.46
N LYS A 320 19.73 -14.57 -28.16
CA LYS A 320 20.10 -15.57 -29.17
C LYS A 320 20.96 -14.93 -30.27
N THR A 321 20.62 -15.08 -31.55
CA THR A 321 21.37 -14.49 -32.69
C THR A 321 20.80 -13.13 -33.08
N PHE A 322 19.90 -12.58 -32.27
CA PHE A 322 19.08 -11.44 -32.64
C PHE A 322 19.51 -10.17 -31.93
N ASP A 323 19.65 -9.10 -32.71
CA ASP A 323 20.00 -7.79 -32.19
C ASP A 323 18.77 -7.12 -31.57
N TRP A 324 18.97 -6.46 -30.44
CA TRP A 324 17.98 -5.58 -29.84
C TRP A 324 18.49 -4.14 -29.96
N THR A 325 17.85 -3.36 -30.85
CA THR A 325 18.31 -2.02 -31.22
C THR A 325 17.36 -0.95 -30.69
N PHE A 326 17.91 0.07 -30.03
CA PHE A 326 17.22 1.33 -29.72
C PHE A 326 17.79 2.45 -30.60
N ASP A 327 16.94 3.07 -31.41
CA ASP A 327 17.33 4.18 -32.28
C ASP A 327 16.49 5.45 -32.03
N THR A 328 16.79 6.51 -32.79
CA THR A 328 16.17 7.85 -32.80
C THR A 328 15.69 8.37 -31.44
N SER A 329 14.50 7.96 -31.00
CA SER A 329 13.74 8.45 -29.85
C SER A 329 13.35 7.38 -28.83
N ALA A 330 13.62 6.09 -29.10
CA ALA A 330 13.30 5.05 -28.14
C ALA A 330 14.27 5.07 -26.96
N THR A 331 13.80 4.76 -25.76
CA THR A 331 14.63 4.78 -24.54
C THR A 331 14.69 3.42 -23.85
N LEU A 332 15.83 3.12 -23.24
CA LEU A 332 16.01 2.03 -22.29
C LEU A 332 16.50 2.61 -20.97
N THR A 333 15.74 2.42 -19.90
CA THR A 333 16.13 2.83 -18.54
C THR A 333 16.26 1.61 -17.65
N ILE A 334 17.32 1.55 -16.85
CA ILE A 334 17.53 0.49 -15.86
C ILE A 334 17.72 1.16 -14.51
N ASP A 335 16.85 0.84 -13.57
CA ASP A 335 16.74 1.55 -12.31
C ASP A 335 16.85 0.60 -11.12
N GLY A 336 17.87 0.74 -10.29
CA GLY A 336 18.01 -0.03 -9.05
C GLY A 336 18.27 -1.54 -9.22
N THR A 337 18.36 -2.03 -10.45
CA THR A 337 18.36 -3.48 -10.76
C THR A 337 19.34 -3.87 -11.86
N THR A 338 19.47 -5.17 -12.12
CA THR A 338 20.27 -5.68 -13.23
C THR A 338 19.40 -6.14 -14.39
N LEU A 339 19.67 -5.60 -15.57
CA LEU A 339 19.25 -6.16 -16.86
C LEU A 339 20.30 -7.17 -17.32
N TRP A 340 19.88 -8.42 -17.46
CA TRP A 340 20.74 -9.50 -17.94
C TRP A 340 20.55 -9.71 -19.44
N LEU A 341 21.63 -9.84 -20.19
CA LEU A 341 21.63 -10.21 -21.61
C LEU A 341 22.21 -11.60 -21.75
N ASP A 342 21.40 -12.57 -22.19
CA ASP A 342 21.84 -13.93 -22.43
C ASP A 342 22.28 -14.14 -23.89
N THR A 343 23.60 -14.25 -24.05
CA THR A 343 24.34 -14.33 -25.32
C THR A 343 24.96 -15.72 -25.55
N ARG A 344 24.44 -16.79 -24.93
CA ARG A 344 25.05 -18.14 -24.89
C ARG A 344 25.11 -18.95 -26.20
N ILE A 345 25.12 -18.32 -27.37
CA ILE A 345 25.21 -19.02 -28.66
C ILE A 345 26.36 -18.48 -29.54
N GLU A 346 26.82 -19.27 -30.51
CA GLU A 346 27.83 -18.83 -31.49
C GLU A 346 27.31 -17.61 -32.28
N ASN A 347 27.98 -16.46 -32.11
CA ASN A 347 27.57 -15.15 -32.64
C ASN A 347 26.25 -14.66 -32.01
N PRO A 348 26.29 -14.30 -30.72
CA PRO A 348 25.10 -13.74 -30.09
C PRO A 348 24.74 -12.40 -30.71
N GLY A 349 23.44 -12.12 -30.75
CA GLY A 349 22.96 -10.79 -31.06
C GLY A 349 23.34 -9.80 -29.97
N GLU A 350 23.36 -8.52 -30.33
CA GLU A 350 23.86 -7.45 -29.48
C GLU A 350 22.71 -6.54 -29.01
N LEU A 351 22.84 -6.00 -27.80
CA LEU A 351 22.10 -4.79 -27.43
C LEU A 351 22.77 -3.60 -28.12
N ARG A 352 22.12 -3.04 -29.14
CA ARG A 352 22.61 -1.90 -29.91
C ARG A 352 21.89 -0.63 -29.50
N ILE A 353 22.62 0.26 -28.85
CA ILE A 353 22.10 1.56 -28.45
C ILE A 353 22.88 2.63 -29.19
N SER A 354 22.16 3.52 -29.86
CA SER A 354 22.77 4.70 -30.45
C SER A 354 23.17 5.67 -29.33
N ASN A 355 24.45 5.69 -28.96
CA ASN A 355 25.09 6.63 -28.02
C ASN A 355 24.66 6.51 -26.53
N PRO A 356 25.28 5.63 -25.72
CA PRO A 356 25.00 5.53 -24.28
C PRO A 356 25.51 6.77 -23.50
N LEU A 357 24.71 7.27 -22.55
CA LEU A 357 25.09 8.35 -21.65
C LEU A 357 25.45 7.76 -20.27
N PHE A 358 26.74 7.51 -20.04
CA PHE A 358 27.18 6.96 -18.76
C PHE A 358 27.23 8.06 -17.70
N VAL A 359 26.50 7.87 -16.61
CA VAL A 359 26.74 8.56 -15.35
C VAL A 359 27.20 7.50 -14.35
N ASP A 360 28.51 7.25 -14.33
CA ASP A 360 29.27 6.59 -13.27
C ASP A 360 28.90 5.17 -12.75
N HIS A 361 28.36 4.24 -13.55
CA HIS A 361 28.54 2.78 -13.32
C HIS A 361 28.59 2.01 -14.66
N ALA A 362 29.39 0.93 -14.76
CA ALA A 362 29.97 0.45 -16.02
C ALA A 362 29.16 -0.61 -16.82
N TRP A 363 29.05 -0.38 -18.13
CA TRP A 363 28.99 -1.37 -19.22
C TRP A 363 30.16 -1.06 -20.18
N GLN A 364 30.93 -2.07 -20.65
CA GLN A 364 31.69 -2.05 -21.92
C GLN A 364 31.94 -3.48 -22.41
N PRO A 365 31.69 -3.77 -23.71
CA PRO A 365 32.84 -4.04 -24.59
C PRO A 365 32.70 -3.56 -26.06
N GLY A 366 33.73 -2.84 -26.55
CA GLY A 366 34.24 -2.98 -27.92
C GLY A 366 33.97 -1.87 -28.97
N ASN A 367 34.87 -0.87 -29.02
CA ASN A 367 35.03 0.18 -30.05
C ASN A 367 34.10 1.42 -30.01
N ASP A 368 34.49 2.36 -29.15
CA ASP A 368 34.12 3.77 -29.21
C ASP A 368 34.65 4.45 -30.49
N THR A 369 33.74 5.02 -31.30
CA THR A 369 34.00 6.28 -32.02
C THR A 369 32.72 7.13 -32.15
N LEU A 370 32.63 8.11 -31.24
CA LEU A 370 32.02 9.46 -31.27
C LEU A 370 31.05 9.91 -32.39
N GLY A 371 29.88 10.42 -31.96
CA GLY A 371 29.08 11.46 -32.63
C GLY A 371 27.82 11.86 -31.82
N MET A 372 27.79 13.09 -31.29
CA MET A 372 26.83 13.61 -30.29
C MET A 372 25.33 13.64 -30.69
N LEU A 373 24.47 13.53 -29.64
CA LEU A 373 23.04 13.93 -29.46
C LEU A 373 21.91 12.91 -29.79
N SER A 374 21.68 11.92 -28.91
CA SER A 374 20.35 11.33 -28.59
C SER A 374 20.46 10.51 -27.27
N HIS A 375 19.54 10.69 -26.31
CA HIS A 375 19.60 10.15 -24.94
C HIS A 375 18.79 8.85 -24.79
N ASN A 376 19.23 7.76 -25.44
CA ASN A 376 18.37 6.58 -25.59
C ASN A 376 18.63 5.47 -24.54
N PHE A 377 19.58 5.69 -23.62
CA PHE A 377 19.90 4.74 -22.55
C PHE A 377 20.25 5.47 -21.25
N SER A 378 19.63 5.03 -20.15
CA SER A 378 19.82 5.58 -18.81
C SER A 378 20.00 4.46 -17.79
N VAL A 379 20.95 4.63 -16.88
CA VAL A 379 21.19 3.73 -15.76
C VAL A 379 21.05 4.55 -14.48
N LEU A 380 20.06 4.23 -13.66
CA LEU A 380 19.65 4.97 -12.46
C LEU A 380 19.82 4.07 -11.22
N ASN A 381 20.01 4.70 -10.05
CA ASN A 381 20.04 4.06 -8.73
C ASN A 381 20.87 2.76 -8.62
N THR A 382 22.07 2.70 -9.23
CA THR A 382 22.94 1.50 -9.28
C THR A 382 22.48 0.37 -10.22
N GLY A 383 21.58 0.69 -11.15
CA GLY A 383 21.23 -0.21 -12.23
C GLY A 383 22.46 -0.72 -12.98
N THR A 384 22.42 -1.92 -13.55
CA THR A 384 23.51 -2.44 -14.38
C THR A 384 22.99 -3.25 -15.56
N VAL A 385 23.75 -3.26 -16.67
CA VAL A 385 23.57 -4.24 -17.75
C VAL A 385 24.68 -5.26 -17.63
N ARG A 386 24.35 -6.55 -17.65
CA ARG A 386 25.34 -7.63 -17.60
C ARG A 386 25.09 -8.64 -18.70
N GLU A 387 26.12 -8.95 -19.46
CA GLU A 387 26.09 -10.01 -20.48
C GLU A 387 26.53 -11.35 -19.87
N PHE A 388 25.80 -12.41 -20.19
CA PHE A 388 26.23 -13.79 -20.00
C PHE A 388 27.13 -14.24 -21.14
N ASN A 389 28.36 -13.75 -21.16
CA ASN A 389 29.35 -14.24 -22.12
C ASN A 389 29.84 -15.63 -21.70
N GLY A 390 29.13 -16.66 -22.17
CA GLY A 390 29.55 -18.07 -22.05
C GLY A 390 30.81 -18.42 -22.85
N THR A 391 31.33 -17.49 -23.66
CA THR A 391 32.63 -17.61 -24.32
C THR A 391 33.71 -17.03 -23.41
N GLY A 392 34.10 -17.78 -22.38
CA GLY A 392 35.34 -17.51 -21.65
C GLY A 392 36.46 -17.24 -22.65
N ALA A 393 37.21 -16.17 -22.40
CA ALA A 393 38.29 -15.69 -23.25
C ALA A 393 39.12 -16.85 -23.81
N SER A 394 39.16 -16.94 -25.14
CA SER A 394 39.94 -17.92 -25.90
C SER A 394 41.45 -17.63 -25.78
N GLY A 395 41.98 -17.71 -24.56
CA GLY A 395 43.39 -17.80 -24.26
C GLY A 395 43.91 -19.21 -24.53
N GLY A 396 44.01 -19.60 -25.80
CA GLY A 396 44.93 -20.66 -26.28
C GLY A 396 44.81 -22.10 -25.77
N GLY A 397 43.84 -22.42 -24.90
CA GLY A 397 43.53 -23.79 -24.46
C GLY A 397 42.44 -24.43 -25.33
N THR A 398 42.54 -25.72 -25.59
CA THR A 398 41.70 -26.47 -26.53
C THR A 398 40.21 -26.54 -26.12
N GLY A 399 39.38 -25.61 -26.61
CA GLY A 399 37.97 -25.83 -26.99
C GLY A 399 37.02 -26.55 -26.02
N GLU A 400 37.16 -26.37 -24.70
CA GLU A 400 36.19 -26.92 -23.74
C GLU A 400 34.97 -26.00 -23.65
N THR A 401 33.83 -26.50 -24.12
CA THR A 401 32.53 -25.85 -24.03
C THR A 401 32.11 -25.71 -22.57
N CYS A 402 31.65 -24.52 -22.18
CA CYS A 402 31.10 -24.19 -20.86
C CYS A 402 30.19 -25.34 -20.31
N PRO A 403 30.55 -25.99 -19.19
CA PRO A 403 29.92 -27.25 -18.74
C PRO A 403 28.54 -27.09 -18.11
N CYS A 404 27.88 -25.93 -18.23
CA CYS A 404 26.55 -25.68 -17.66
C CYS A 404 25.49 -26.73 -18.03
N THR A 405 25.58 -27.33 -19.22
CA THR A 405 24.65 -28.39 -19.63
C THR A 405 24.81 -29.68 -18.83
N ASN A 406 26.00 -29.93 -18.28
CA ASN A 406 26.27 -31.08 -17.43
C ASN A 406 25.56 -30.98 -16.07
N LEU A 407 25.21 -29.76 -15.61
CA LEU A 407 24.52 -29.54 -14.33
C LEU A 407 23.12 -30.17 -14.28
N TYR A 408 22.41 -30.23 -15.41
CA TYR A 408 20.97 -30.60 -15.42
C TYR A 408 20.56 -31.58 -16.53
N ASN A 409 21.48 -32.06 -17.37
CA ASN A 409 21.16 -33.07 -18.38
C ASN A 409 21.10 -34.50 -17.83
N ALA A 410 21.82 -34.76 -16.74
CA ALA A 410 21.82 -36.03 -16.03
C ALA A 410 22.05 -35.75 -14.53
N PRO A 411 21.71 -36.69 -13.64
CA PRO A 411 22.06 -36.56 -12.24
C PRO A 411 23.58 -36.52 -12.05
N LEU A 412 24.03 -35.66 -11.14
CA LEU A 412 25.44 -35.45 -10.82
C LEU A 412 25.93 -36.56 -9.87
N THR A 413 27.00 -37.24 -10.30
CA THR A 413 27.63 -38.35 -9.58
C THR A 413 29.15 -38.18 -9.41
N ALA A 414 29.69 -37.01 -9.77
CA ALA A 414 31.11 -36.67 -9.70
C ALA A 414 31.28 -35.16 -9.57
N ASP A 415 32.47 -34.72 -9.13
CA ASP A 415 32.80 -33.30 -9.00
C ASP A 415 32.60 -32.52 -10.30
N ILE A 416 32.16 -31.27 -10.16
CA ILE A 416 31.92 -30.34 -11.26
C ILE A 416 32.78 -29.09 -11.06
N ASP A 417 33.58 -28.78 -12.07
CA ASP A 417 34.27 -27.50 -12.24
C ASP A 417 33.45 -26.63 -13.20
N LEU A 418 32.95 -25.51 -12.71
CA LEU A 418 32.19 -24.54 -13.49
C LEU A 418 33.07 -23.33 -13.82
N GLN A 419 33.69 -23.34 -14.99
CA GLN A 419 34.52 -22.20 -15.42
C GLN A 419 33.72 -20.99 -15.94
N CYS A 420 32.39 -21.02 -15.81
CA CYS A 420 31.46 -20.05 -16.39
C CYS A 420 30.14 -20.02 -15.62
N SER A 421 29.50 -18.86 -15.56
CA SER A 421 28.16 -18.67 -14.99
C SER A 421 27.07 -19.36 -15.81
N CYS A 422 26.02 -19.86 -15.15
CA CYS A 422 24.94 -20.62 -15.78
C CYS A 422 23.56 -20.11 -15.37
N LEU A 423 22.65 -19.93 -16.34
CA LEU A 423 21.22 -19.76 -16.06
C LEU A 423 20.52 -21.12 -16.04
N ILE A 424 19.74 -21.38 -14.99
CA ILE A 424 18.93 -22.57 -14.75
C ILE A 424 17.46 -22.25 -15.05
N HIS A 425 17.00 -22.69 -16.22
CA HIS A 425 15.64 -22.47 -16.70
C HIS A 425 14.58 -23.07 -15.74
N PRO A 426 13.35 -22.50 -15.61
CA PRO A 426 12.31 -22.96 -14.67
C PRO A 426 11.98 -24.45 -14.71
N SER A 427 12.20 -25.08 -15.87
CA SER A 427 11.92 -26.51 -16.11
C SER A 427 13.14 -27.44 -15.93
N LYS A 428 14.27 -26.94 -15.45
CA LYS A 428 15.53 -27.69 -15.32
C LYS A 428 15.86 -27.91 -13.85
N THR A 429 16.44 -29.06 -13.56
CA THR A 429 16.79 -29.47 -12.20
C THR A 429 18.22 -29.98 -12.17
N ILE A 430 19.02 -29.41 -11.29
CA ILE A 430 20.31 -29.91 -10.83
C ILE A 430 20.02 -30.97 -9.76
N ARG A 431 20.38 -32.22 -10.04
CA ARG A 431 20.06 -33.36 -9.16
C ARG A 431 21.34 -34.05 -8.73
N ILE A 432 21.62 -34.08 -7.45
CA ILE A 432 22.85 -34.67 -6.87
C ILE A 432 22.55 -36.05 -6.30
N GLU A 433 23.17 -37.09 -6.86
CA GLU A 433 22.98 -38.50 -6.47
C GLU A 433 24.17 -39.13 -5.75
N ASP A 434 25.36 -38.52 -5.81
CA ASP A 434 26.52 -38.91 -5.02
C ASP A 434 27.16 -37.72 -4.31
N ASP A 435 28.04 -38.00 -3.34
CA ASP A 435 28.82 -36.96 -2.67
C ASP A 435 29.80 -36.34 -3.68
N LEU A 436 29.76 -35.02 -3.84
CA LEU A 436 30.57 -34.32 -4.84
C LEU A 436 30.79 -32.85 -4.48
N THR A 437 31.73 -32.22 -5.16
CA THR A 437 32.02 -30.78 -5.07
C THR A 437 31.58 -30.07 -6.36
N ILE A 438 30.95 -28.91 -6.21
CA ILE A 438 30.75 -27.94 -7.30
C ILE A 438 31.66 -26.75 -7.00
N ASP A 439 32.77 -26.65 -7.73
CA ASP A 439 33.67 -25.49 -7.70
C ASP A 439 33.25 -24.52 -8.81
N GLY A 440 32.83 -23.33 -8.42
CA GLY A 440 32.39 -22.29 -9.34
C GLY A 440 33.53 -21.52 -9.99
N HIS A 441 34.77 -21.56 -9.50
CA HIS A 441 35.84 -20.68 -10.00
C HIS A 441 35.43 -19.19 -10.18
N GLY A 442 34.50 -18.70 -9.35
CA GLY A 442 33.89 -17.37 -9.43
C GLY A 442 32.61 -17.27 -10.28
N ALA A 443 32.08 -18.40 -10.75
CA ALA A 443 30.85 -18.48 -11.52
C ALA A 443 29.61 -18.24 -10.66
N THR A 444 28.56 -17.78 -11.34
CA THR A 444 27.24 -17.56 -10.74
C THR A 444 26.19 -18.48 -11.39
N LEU A 445 25.42 -19.20 -10.58
CA LEU A 445 24.22 -19.92 -11.00
C LEU A 445 23.00 -19.03 -10.81
N TYR A 446 22.31 -18.71 -11.89
CA TYR A 446 21.08 -17.89 -11.87
C TYR A 446 19.88 -18.80 -11.96
N PHE A 447 19.02 -18.76 -10.95
CA PHE A 447 17.80 -19.53 -10.91
C PHE A 447 16.64 -18.66 -11.44
N CYS A 448 15.83 -19.20 -12.35
CA CYS A 448 14.54 -18.61 -12.70
C CYS A 448 13.46 -19.18 -11.78
N ASP A 449 12.36 -18.45 -11.57
CA ASP A 449 11.25 -18.90 -10.72
C ASP A 449 10.74 -20.29 -11.15
N PRO A 450 10.87 -21.32 -10.29
CA PRO A 450 10.61 -22.67 -10.70
C PRO A 450 9.26 -23.21 -10.25
N ILE A 451 8.59 -23.92 -11.17
CA ILE A 451 7.40 -24.72 -10.85
C ILE A 451 7.76 -25.93 -9.96
N GLN A 452 9.01 -26.41 -10.04
CA GLN A 452 9.54 -27.53 -9.26
C GLN A 452 10.98 -27.23 -8.83
N SER A 453 11.40 -27.71 -7.67
CA SER A 453 12.76 -27.43 -7.16
C SER A 453 13.88 -27.71 -8.17
N GLN A 454 14.77 -26.74 -8.30
CA GLN A 454 15.84 -26.74 -9.30
C GLN A 454 17.16 -27.24 -8.74
N PHE A 455 17.33 -27.27 -7.43
CA PHE A 455 18.54 -27.76 -6.77
C PHE A 455 18.19 -28.85 -5.76
N VAL A 456 18.31 -30.11 -6.18
CA VAL A 456 17.84 -31.28 -5.43
C VAL A 456 19.04 -32.10 -4.97
N VAL A 457 19.22 -32.25 -3.65
CA VAL A 457 20.22 -33.14 -3.05
C VAL A 457 19.50 -34.35 -2.48
N LEU A 458 19.85 -35.56 -2.97
CA LEU A 458 19.19 -36.77 -2.48
C LEU A 458 19.51 -37.05 -1.00
N PRO A 459 18.61 -37.73 -0.27
CA PRO A 459 18.84 -38.18 1.09
C PRO A 459 20.19 -38.89 1.25
N GLY A 460 21.02 -38.39 2.17
CA GLY A 460 22.30 -39.01 2.53
C GLY A 460 23.46 -38.62 1.65
N LYS A 461 23.23 -37.71 0.70
CA LYS A 461 24.23 -37.15 -0.17
C LYS A 461 24.62 -35.76 0.28
N THR A 462 25.87 -35.42 0.02
CA THR A 462 26.50 -34.16 0.40
C THR A 462 27.04 -33.47 -0.84
N VAL A 463 26.58 -32.25 -1.10
CA VAL A 463 27.22 -31.39 -2.10
C VAL A 463 28.06 -30.34 -1.41
N LYS A 464 29.33 -30.27 -1.78
CA LYS A 464 30.22 -29.20 -1.35
C LYS A 464 30.22 -28.08 -2.38
N LEU A 465 30.02 -26.84 -1.94
CA LEU A 465 30.01 -25.65 -2.78
C LEU A 465 31.24 -24.80 -2.50
N LYS A 466 31.91 -24.32 -3.55
CA LYS A 466 33.13 -23.53 -3.47
C LYS A 466 33.20 -22.51 -4.59
N ASN A 467 33.67 -21.30 -4.32
CA ASN A 467 33.87 -20.21 -5.28
C ASN A 467 32.65 -19.98 -6.21
N ILE A 468 31.45 -19.99 -5.65
CA ILE A 468 30.22 -20.00 -6.44
C ILE A 468 29.15 -19.10 -5.83
N GLN A 469 28.49 -18.33 -6.69
CA GLN A 469 27.34 -17.51 -6.30
C GLN A 469 26.05 -18.16 -6.80
N PHE A 470 25.02 -18.23 -5.98
CA PHE A 470 23.67 -18.66 -6.35
C PHE A 470 22.80 -17.40 -6.36
N ALA A 471 22.45 -16.91 -7.55
CA ALA A 471 21.67 -15.70 -7.72
C ALA A 471 20.21 -16.02 -8.04
N ARG A 472 19.29 -15.14 -7.59
CA ARG A 472 17.84 -15.26 -7.77
C ARG A 472 17.26 -16.53 -7.15
N LEU A 473 17.60 -16.81 -5.90
CA LEU A 473 16.98 -17.92 -5.19
C LEU A 473 15.52 -17.57 -4.87
N HIS A 474 14.61 -18.42 -5.34
CA HIS A 474 13.16 -18.40 -5.09
C HIS A 474 12.78 -19.38 -3.98
N ALA A 475 11.57 -19.25 -3.42
CA ALA A 475 11.10 -20.07 -2.29
C ALA A 475 11.21 -21.59 -2.53
N ASN A 476 11.03 -22.03 -3.78
CA ASN A 476 11.06 -23.45 -4.16
C ASN A 476 12.40 -23.94 -4.71
N THR A 477 13.47 -23.13 -4.70
CA THR A 477 14.71 -23.48 -5.41
C THR A 477 15.36 -24.77 -4.90
N PHE A 478 15.43 -24.92 -3.57
CA PHE A 478 16.11 -26.04 -2.92
C PHE A 478 15.16 -27.15 -2.50
N ASP A 479 15.61 -28.40 -2.70
CA ASP A 479 14.96 -29.58 -2.18
C ASP A 479 16.00 -30.55 -1.61
N LEU A 480 16.12 -30.52 -0.28
CA LEU A 480 17.07 -31.33 0.49
C LEU A 480 16.30 -32.40 1.26
N ARG A 481 15.65 -33.30 0.52
CA ARG A 481 14.75 -34.29 1.12
C ARG A 481 15.44 -35.06 2.24
N ALA A 482 14.68 -35.26 3.30
CA ALA A 482 14.99 -36.20 4.37
C ALA A 482 14.24 -37.51 4.14
N TYR A 483 14.90 -38.65 4.41
CA TYR A 483 14.20 -39.92 4.56
C TYR A 483 14.61 -40.58 5.87
N ARG A 484 13.64 -41.21 6.56
CA ARG A 484 13.92 -42.04 7.73
C ARG A 484 14.38 -43.41 7.27
N ASP A 485 15.63 -43.76 7.53
CA ASP A 485 16.07 -45.14 7.37
C ASP A 485 15.40 -46.02 8.43
N ILE A 486 14.60 -46.99 7.96
CA ILE A 486 13.89 -47.96 8.78
C ILE A 486 14.89 -48.86 9.53
N VAL A 487 16.11 -49.05 8.98
CA VAL A 487 17.14 -49.93 9.52
C VAL A 487 18.19 -49.12 10.27
N GLY A 488 17.77 -48.43 11.33
CA GLY A 488 18.68 -47.67 12.19
C GLY A 488 18.04 -46.48 12.88
N ASN A 489 16.84 -46.09 12.48
CA ASN A 489 16.12 -44.93 13.00
C ASN A 489 16.97 -43.64 12.91
N VAL A 490 17.78 -43.56 11.85
CA VAL A 490 18.60 -42.40 11.52
C VAL A 490 17.89 -41.61 10.43
N VAL A 491 17.77 -40.31 10.65
CA VAL A 491 17.27 -39.37 9.65
C VAL A 491 18.43 -39.09 8.71
N VAL A 492 18.22 -39.41 7.45
CA VAL A 492 19.21 -39.29 6.40
C VAL A 492 18.76 -38.12 5.50
N ASP A 493 19.42 -36.97 5.66
CA ASP A 493 19.09 -35.75 4.91
C ASP A 493 20.08 -35.52 3.77
N GLY A 494 19.63 -34.81 2.73
CA GLY A 494 20.54 -34.11 1.83
C GLY A 494 21.30 -33.00 2.57
N LYS A 495 22.59 -32.82 2.25
CA LYS A 495 23.46 -31.83 2.89
C LYS A 495 24.11 -30.91 1.85
N ILE A 496 24.21 -29.64 2.20
CA ILE A 496 25.05 -28.66 1.51
C ILE A 496 26.20 -28.30 2.45
N GLU A 497 27.43 -28.59 2.03
CA GLU A 497 28.64 -28.07 2.67
C GLU A 497 29.06 -26.78 1.96
N VAL A 498 29.07 -25.67 2.69
CA VAL A 498 29.55 -24.38 2.20
C VAL A 498 31.03 -24.26 2.57
N ASP A 499 31.89 -24.28 1.56
CA ASP A 499 33.33 -24.22 1.73
C ASP A 499 33.80 -22.75 1.68
N GLU A 500 34.55 -22.33 0.65
CA GLU A 500 35.01 -20.94 0.50
C GLU A 500 34.20 -20.16 -0.56
N ASN A 501 34.07 -18.84 -0.35
CA ASN A 501 33.54 -17.88 -1.33
C ASN A 501 32.19 -18.28 -1.93
N VAL A 502 31.24 -18.69 -1.08
CA VAL A 502 29.87 -19.02 -1.50
C VAL A 502 28.94 -17.87 -1.12
N GLU A 503 28.13 -17.43 -2.08
CA GLU A 503 27.17 -16.33 -1.90
C GLU A 503 25.79 -16.74 -2.40
N TRP A 504 24.73 -16.40 -1.66
CA TRP A 504 23.33 -16.64 -2.02
C TRP A 504 22.59 -15.32 -2.12
N ASP A 505 21.99 -15.04 -3.26
CA ASP A 505 21.15 -13.85 -3.46
C ASP A 505 19.69 -14.25 -3.63
N LEU A 506 18.85 -13.83 -2.69
CA LEU A 506 17.44 -14.19 -2.61
C LEU A 506 16.60 -13.22 -3.44
N ALA A 507 15.86 -13.75 -4.42
CA ALA A 507 14.83 -12.98 -5.13
C ALA A 507 13.54 -12.86 -4.30
N GLU A 508 13.28 -13.85 -3.44
CA GLU A 508 12.08 -13.97 -2.62
C GLU A 508 12.41 -14.32 -1.16
N ASN A 509 11.39 -14.34 -0.31
CA ASN A 509 11.51 -14.93 1.02
C ASN A 509 11.71 -16.44 0.90
N ILE A 510 12.69 -16.99 1.60
CA ILE A 510 12.98 -18.42 1.58
C ILE A 510 12.74 -19.03 2.96
N THR A 511 12.04 -20.15 2.99
CA THR A 511 11.91 -20.99 4.19
C THR A 511 12.71 -22.27 4.02
N PHE A 512 13.78 -22.39 4.79
CA PHE A 512 14.60 -23.58 4.87
C PHE A 512 14.07 -24.50 5.97
N SER A 513 13.42 -25.58 5.56
CA SER A 513 12.66 -26.45 6.46
C SER A 513 13.09 -27.93 6.46
N GLN A 514 14.02 -28.29 5.58
CA GLN A 514 14.55 -29.62 5.39
C GLN A 514 16.03 -29.56 4.98
N GLY A 515 16.77 -30.64 5.20
CA GLY A 515 18.20 -30.70 4.87
C GLY A 515 19.10 -30.09 5.92
N ARG A 516 20.40 -30.06 5.64
CA ARG A 516 21.39 -29.36 6.46
C ARG A 516 22.33 -28.50 5.62
N ILE A 517 22.65 -27.32 6.13
CA ILE A 517 23.73 -26.46 5.64
C ILE A 517 24.85 -26.51 6.68
N ILE A 518 26.06 -26.83 6.25
CA ILE A 518 27.23 -26.93 7.12
C ILE A 518 28.33 -26.06 6.51
N LEU A 519 28.80 -25.05 7.22
CA LEU A 519 29.95 -24.26 6.79
C LEU A 519 31.22 -25.01 7.21
N THR A 520 32.09 -25.32 6.26
CA THR A 520 33.35 -26.02 6.49
C THR A 520 34.53 -25.09 6.33
N ASN A 521 35.56 -25.28 7.15
CA ASN A 521 36.85 -24.61 6.96
C ASN A 521 37.70 -25.48 6.02
N ILE A 522 38.23 -24.88 4.95
CA ILE A 522 39.24 -25.54 4.11
C ILE A 522 40.57 -25.62 4.86
N ASP A 523 40.93 -24.50 5.48
CA ASP A 523 42.12 -24.36 6.30
C ASP A 523 41.69 -24.12 7.76
N PRO A 524 42.13 -24.95 8.73
CA PRO A 524 41.85 -24.72 10.15
C PRO A 524 42.33 -23.35 10.66
N ASP A 525 43.25 -22.70 9.93
CA ASP A 525 43.79 -21.38 10.24
C ASP A 525 43.08 -20.24 9.51
N THR A 526 41.96 -20.48 8.81
CA THR A 526 41.11 -19.41 8.24
C THR A 526 39.62 -19.69 8.45
N ALA A 527 38.87 -18.69 8.91
CA ALA A 527 37.40 -18.73 8.90
C ALA A 527 36.85 -18.30 7.53
N ASN A 528 35.87 -19.05 7.05
CA ASN A 528 35.11 -18.73 5.83
C ASN A 528 33.91 -17.84 6.16
N VAL A 529 33.44 -17.09 5.16
CA VAL A 529 32.21 -16.30 5.24
C VAL A 529 31.25 -16.76 4.15
N PHE A 530 30.05 -17.18 4.57
CA PHE A 530 28.94 -17.52 3.70
C PHE A 530 27.96 -16.35 3.65
N TYR A 531 27.79 -15.73 2.49
CA TYR A 531 26.89 -14.57 2.36
C TYR A 531 25.49 -14.99 1.91
N VAL A 532 24.46 -14.42 2.54
CA VAL A 532 23.07 -14.46 2.11
C VAL A 532 22.55 -13.03 1.98
N ARG A 533 22.10 -12.64 0.79
CA ARG A 533 21.74 -11.26 0.46
C ARG A 533 20.33 -11.15 -0.10
N GLY A 534 19.57 -10.13 0.30
CA GLY A 534 18.29 -9.80 -0.34
C GLY A 534 18.49 -9.03 -1.64
N LEU A 535 17.96 -9.52 -2.77
CA LEU A 535 17.93 -8.78 -4.03
C LEU A 535 16.78 -7.78 -4.02
N ALA A 536 17.05 -6.55 -4.48
CA ALA A 536 16.08 -5.46 -4.53
C ALA A 536 15.40 -5.23 -3.16
N GLY A 537 16.23 -5.03 -2.12
CA GLY A 537 15.80 -4.76 -0.76
C GLY A 537 15.57 -6.00 0.11
N LYS A 538 15.12 -5.74 1.34
CA LYS A 538 15.00 -6.73 2.41
C LYS A 538 14.19 -7.97 2.03
N LYS A 539 14.72 -9.17 2.32
CA LYS A 539 14.04 -10.47 2.18
C LYS A 539 14.08 -11.26 3.49
N SER A 540 13.21 -12.23 3.71
CA SER A 540 13.28 -13.11 4.88
C SER A 540 14.02 -14.41 4.55
N PHE A 541 14.95 -14.81 5.43
CA PHE A 541 15.53 -16.14 5.45
C PHE A 541 15.06 -16.86 6.72
N ILE A 542 14.18 -17.83 6.55
CA ILE A 542 13.46 -18.48 7.65
C ILE A 542 14.02 -19.89 7.83
N VAL A 543 14.63 -20.18 8.97
CA VAL A 543 15.03 -21.53 9.34
C VAL A 543 13.92 -22.13 10.20
N ALA A 544 13.14 -23.06 9.65
CA ALA A 544 11.95 -23.61 10.31
C ALA A 544 11.82 -25.11 10.03
N PRO A 545 12.44 -25.98 10.85
CA PRO A 545 12.41 -27.43 10.60
C PRO A 545 10.99 -27.99 10.57
N ASN A 546 10.64 -28.67 9.48
CA ASN A 546 9.27 -29.14 9.21
C ASN A 546 8.87 -30.43 9.96
N MET A 547 9.56 -30.85 11.04
CA MET A 547 9.30 -32.17 11.61
C MET A 547 9.33 -32.25 13.14
N THR A 548 8.20 -32.68 13.70
CA THR A 548 8.14 -33.49 14.92
C THR A 548 8.73 -34.86 14.60
N MET A 549 10.05 -35.01 14.64
CA MET A 549 10.69 -36.32 14.47
C MET A 549 10.67 -37.08 15.80
N TYR A 550 9.81 -38.10 15.89
CA TYR A 550 9.74 -39.02 17.03
C TYR A 550 10.69 -40.20 16.83
N ASP A 551 11.60 -40.48 17.75
CA ASP A 551 12.34 -41.75 17.77
C ASP A 551 11.37 -42.94 17.95
N ASP A 552 11.88 -44.17 17.85
CA ASP A 552 11.08 -45.39 18.01
C ASP A 552 10.44 -45.55 19.41
N PHE A 553 10.79 -44.68 20.37
CA PHE A 553 10.22 -44.60 21.72
C PHE A 553 9.25 -43.41 21.90
N GLY A 554 9.00 -42.61 20.85
CA GLY A 554 8.19 -41.41 20.94
C GLY A 554 8.90 -40.23 21.61
N ALA A 555 10.22 -40.24 21.74
CA ALA A 555 11.01 -39.09 22.16
C ALA A 555 11.44 -38.27 20.93
N ILE A 556 11.38 -36.95 21.05
CA ILE A 556 11.73 -36.03 19.96
C ILE A 556 13.24 -36.15 19.69
N VAL A 557 13.66 -36.54 18.48
CA VAL A 557 15.08 -36.51 18.08
C VAL A 557 15.47 -35.06 17.86
N THR A 558 16.23 -34.50 18.80
CA THR A 558 16.48 -33.07 18.97
C THR A 558 17.65 -32.50 18.17
N ASP A 559 18.01 -33.05 17.00
CA ASP A 559 18.96 -32.30 16.15
C ASP A 559 18.19 -31.19 15.43
N LYS A 560 17.92 -30.13 16.18
CA LYS A 560 17.16 -28.96 15.77
C LYS A 560 17.92 -28.10 14.75
N ASN A 561 19.22 -28.32 14.58
CA ASN A 561 20.08 -27.42 13.82
C ASN A 561 20.04 -27.74 12.32
N LEU A 562 19.37 -26.89 11.53
CA LEU A 562 19.40 -27.00 10.07
C LEU A 562 20.61 -26.28 9.47
N VAL A 563 21.17 -25.30 10.17
CA VAL A 563 22.37 -24.58 9.75
C VAL A 563 23.43 -24.75 10.83
N ASN A 564 24.62 -25.21 10.47
CA ASN A 564 25.79 -25.25 11.34
C ASN A 564 26.89 -24.39 10.74
N THR A 565 27.22 -23.29 11.41
CA THR A 565 28.28 -22.39 10.99
C THR A 565 29.67 -22.93 11.33
N GLY A 566 29.79 -23.93 12.20
CA GLY A 566 31.10 -24.42 12.66
C GLY A 566 31.90 -23.27 13.28
N GLN A 567 33.11 -23.03 12.78
CA GLN A 567 33.99 -21.91 13.17
C GLN A 567 33.96 -20.75 12.16
N ASN A 568 32.93 -20.71 11.30
CA ASN A 568 32.79 -19.75 10.19
C ASN A 568 31.67 -18.74 10.46
N THR A 569 31.55 -17.74 9.59
CA THR A 569 30.52 -16.72 9.67
C THR A 569 29.44 -16.94 8.61
N ALA A 570 28.17 -16.97 9.02
CA ALA A 570 27.05 -16.79 8.10
C ALA A 570 26.65 -15.31 8.11
N ALA A 571 26.96 -14.58 7.03
CA ALA A 571 26.74 -13.15 6.88
C ALA A 571 25.44 -12.87 6.13
N PHE A 572 24.61 -11.99 6.70
CA PHE A 572 23.28 -11.66 6.20
C PHE A 572 23.22 -10.18 5.84
N GLN A 573 22.84 -9.85 4.60
CA GLN A 573 22.72 -8.47 4.10
C GLN A 573 21.34 -8.24 3.51
N GLU A 574 20.62 -7.21 3.95
CA GLU A 574 19.21 -7.01 3.54
C GLU A 574 18.37 -8.28 3.77
N ILE A 575 18.64 -8.99 4.87
CA ILE A 575 17.93 -10.21 5.24
C ILE A 575 17.31 -10.04 6.63
N GLU A 576 16.04 -10.40 6.77
CA GLU A 576 15.39 -10.71 8.04
C GLU A 576 15.55 -12.20 8.35
N LEU A 577 16.46 -12.53 9.26
CA LEU A 577 16.74 -13.87 9.73
C LEU A 577 15.73 -14.29 10.81
N LYS A 578 15.00 -15.39 10.55
CA LYS A 578 14.08 -16.03 11.50
C LYS A 578 14.54 -17.44 11.84
N GLY A 579 14.30 -17.87 13.07
CA GLY A 579 14.67 -19.21 13.53
C GLY A 579 16.12 -19.35 13.97
N LEU A 580 16.66 -18.34 14.65
CA LEU A 580 18.05 -18.30 15.13
C LEU A 580 18.42 -19.53 15.99
N ASP A 581 17.46 -20.10 16.74
CA ASP A 581 17.68 -21.28 17.58
C ASP A 581 18.00 -22.55 16.79
N TYR A 582 17.70 -22.55 15.50
CA TYR A 582 17.98 -23.65 14.58
C TYR A 582 19.33 -23.47 13.86
N ILE A 583 20.12 -22.50 14.30
CA ILE A 583 21.47 -22.23 13.82
C ILE A 583 22.49 -22.52 14.93
N LYS A 584 23.42 -23.43 14.63
CA LYS A 584 24.51 -23.81 15.52
C LYS A 584 25.78 -23.03 15.18
N THR A 585 26.51 -22.63 16.23
CA THR A 585 27.88 -22.10 16.19
C THR A 585 28.79 -23.02 16.99
N GLU A 586 30.07 -23.07 16.64
CA GLU A 586 31.08 -23.85 17.36
C GLU A 586 32.28 -22.97 17.72
N VAL A 587 32.83 -23.18 18.91
CA VAL A 587 34.03 -22.48 19.41
C VAL A 587 35.25 -23.32 19.06
N GLY A 588 36.10 -22.78 18.18
CA GLY A 588 37.40 -23.36 17.82
C GLY A 588 38.55 -22.88 18.70
N VAL A 589 39.75 -23.37 18.37
CA VAL A 589 40.99 -22.89 19.02
C VAL A 589 41.42 -21.51 18.50
N THR A 590 41.09 -21.19 17.25
CA THR A 590 41.49 -19.94 16.58
C THR A 590 40.28 -19.05 16.26
N TYR A 591 39.16 -19.64 15.86
CA TYR A 591 37.96 -18.92 15.41
C TYR A 591 36.71 -19.39 16.14
N ILE A 592 35.69 -18.54 16.17
CA ILE A 592 34.38 -18.85 16.74
C ILE A 592 33.33 -18.63 15.65
N GLY A 593 32.42 -19.59 15.49
CA GLY A 593 31.33 -19.46 14.54
C GLY A 593 30.43 -18.28 14.89
N ALA A 594 30.03 -17.50 13.88
CA ALA A 594 29.32 -16.23 14.08
C ALA A 594 28.18 -16.01 13.09
N ILE A 595 27.27 -15.12 13.49
CA ILE A 595 26.21 -14.55 12.65
C ILE A 595 26.63 -13.13 12.29
N GLY A 596 26.92 -12.90 11.02
CA GLY A 596 27.24 -11.58 10.49
C GLY A 596 25.98 -10.83 10.10
N LEU A 597 25.83 -9.58 10.52
CA LEU A 597 24.79 -8.66 10.06
C LEU A 597 25.46 -7.55 9.25
N VAL A 598 25.16 -7.50 7.95
CA VAL A 598 25.90 -6.72 6.96
C VAL A 598 24.96 -5.78 6.20
N GLY A 599 24.63 -4.63 6.76
CA GLY A 599 23.78 -3.62 6.12
C GLY A 599 22.30 -4.03 6.03
N GLY A 600 21.42 -3.27 6.69
CA GLY A 600 19.96 -3.48 6.61
C GLY A 600 19.46 -4.81 7.18
N ALA A 601 20.32 -5.64 7.77
CA ALA A 601 19.97 -6.97 8.22
C ALA A 601 19.21 -6.95 9.56
N VAL A 602 18.25 -7.86 9.72
CA VAL A 602 17.46 -8.00 10.95
C VAL A 602 17.58 -9.43 11.43
N VAL A 603 17.79 -9.64 12.72
CA VAL A 603 17.69 -10.97 13.32
C VAL A 603 16.63 -10.97 14.41
N ASN A 604 15.71 -11.93 14.32
CA ASN A 604 14.66 -12.12 15.30
C ASN A 604 15.19 -13.03 16.42
N ILE A 605 15.23 -12.50 17.64
CA ILE A 605 15.79 -13.17 18.82
C ILE A 605 14.68 -13.40 19.84
N GLY A 606 14.56 -14.63 20.34
CA GLY A 606 13.50 -15.05 21.24
C GLY A 606 12.53 -16.03 20.57
N ASN A 607 12.51 -17.25 21.08
CA ASN A 607 11.69 -18.35 20.61
C ASN A 607 10.28 -18.24 21.16
N ILE A 608 9.34 -17.69 20.40
CA ILE A 608 7.95 -17.53 20.84
C ILE A 608 7.25 -18.86 21.23
N ASP A 609 7.72 -19.99 20.71
CA ASP A 609 7.14 -21.32 20.98
C ASP A 609 7.75 -21.98 22.23
N ALA A 610 8.93 -21.54 22.68
CA ALA A 610 9.57 -22.10 23.86
C ALA A 610 8.96 -21.53 25.15
N THR A 611 8.43 -22.40 26.00
CA THR A 611 7.98 -22.00 27.34
C THR A 611 9.16 -22.05 28.32
N TYR A 612 9.69 -20.89 28.69
CA TYR A 612 10.61 -20.75 29.83
C TYR A 612 9.80 -20.44 31.10
N THR A 613 10.22 -20.98 32.24
CA THR A 613 9.63 -20.54 33.51
C THR A 613 10.03 -19.09 33.79
N ALA A 614 9.24 -18.34 34.56
CA ALA A 614 9.55 -16.94 34.88
C ALA A 614 10.92 -16.73 35.58
N THR A 615 11.57 -17.81 36.03
CA THR A 615 12.90 -17.81 36.65
C THR A 615 14.03 -18.22 35.71
N GLU A 616 13.71 -18.85 34.58
CA GLU A 616 14.70 -19.28 33.58
C GLU A 616 14.84 -18.18 32.53
N LEU A 617 16.06 -17.68 32.35
CA LEU A 617 16.35 -16.75 31.26
C LEU A 617 16.55 -17.55 29.98
N GLU A 618 15.95 -17.09 28.89
CA GLU A 618 16.19 -17.65 27.56
C GLU A 618 17.61 -17.25 27.10
N PRO A 619 18.54 -18.21 26.92
CA PRO A 619 19.90 -17.88 26.52
C PRO A 619 20.00 -17.61 25.02
N CYS A 620 20.78 -16.62 24.64
CA CYS A 620 21.24 -16.38 23.28
C CYS A 620 22.77 -16.48 23.25
N ASP A 621 23.27 -17.65 22.86
CA ASP A 621 24.70 -18.03 22.87
C ASP A 621 25.43 -17.72 21.56
N LYS A 622 24.82 -16.89 20.70
CA LYS A 622 25.36 -16.59 19.38
C LYS A 622 26.41 -15.48 19.46
N VAL A 623 27.46 -15.66 18.67
CA VAL A 623 28.43 -14.60 18.39
C VAL A 623 27.92 -13.81 17.20
N PHE A 624 27.87 -12.48 17.33
CA PHE A 624 27.43 -11.55 16.32
C PHE A 624 28.58 -10.67 15.86
N VAL A 625 28.67 -10.45 14.55
CA VAL A 625 29.60 -9.52 13.91
C VAL A 625 28.78 -8.51 13.12
N ILE A 626 28.94 -7.23 13.41
CA ILE A 626 28.16 -6.16 12.79
C ILE A 626 29.02 -5.40 11.78
N GLU A 627 28.52 -5.31 10.55
CA GLU A 627 29.11 -4.53 9.47
C GLU A 627 28.02 -3.67 8.81
N GLY A 628 28.33 -2.41 8.51
CA GLY A 628 27.39 -1.51 7.84
C GLY A 628 26.26 -0.98 8.74
N LEU A 629 25.35 -0.24 8.13
CA LEU A 629 24.29 0.49 8.83
C LEU A 629 22.96 -0.28 8.86
N GLU A 630 22.00 0.20 9.65
CA GLU A 630 20.61 -0.30 9.69
C GLU A 630 20.45 -1.77 10.08
N ASN A 631 21.45 -2.36 10.74
CA ASN A 631 21.30 -3.69 11.31
C ASN A 631 20.45 -3.63 12.58
N LYS A 632 19.64 -4.67 12.83
CA LYS A 632 18.69 -4.70 13.95
C LYS A 632 18.59 -6.06 14.62
N PHE A 633 18.56 -6.06 15.94
CA PHE A 633 18.04 -7.13 16.78
C PHE A 633 16.59 -6.85 17.10
N ALA A 634 15.69 -7.68 16.56
CA ALA A 634 14.28 -7.64 16.89
C ALA A 634 14.00 -8.65 18.01
N LEU A 635 13.85 -8.16 19.23
CA LEU A 635 13.65 -8.98 20.43
C LEU A 635 12.17 -9.32 20.58
N LEU A 636 11.83 -10.59 20.33
CA LEU A 636 10.45 -11.08 20.36
C LEU A 636 9.95 -11.41 21.76
N LYS A 637 10.87 -11.52 22.72
CA LYS A 637 10.63 -11.85 24.13
C LYS A 637 11.43 -10.95 25.05
N ASP A 638 10.90 -10.78 26.25
CA ASP A 638 11.53 -9.99 27.30
C ASP A 638 12.58 -10.80 28.05
N ASN A 639 13.50 -10.11 28.72
CA ASN A 639 14.45 -10.69 29.67
C ASN A 639 15.36 -11.81 29.07
N ILE A 640 15.76 -11.65 27.80
CA ILE A 640 16.72 -12.53 27.11
C ILE A 640 18.11 -12.42 27.76
N TYR A 641 18.86 -13.52 27.84
CA TYR A 641 20.23 -13.58 28.38
C TYR A 641 21.25 -13.85 27.28
N PHE A 642 21.96 -12.81 26.85
CA PHE A 642 23.00 -12.90 25.84
C PHE A 642 24.32 -13.38 26.44
N ASN A 643 24.73 -14.60 26.11
CA ASN A 643 25.95 -15.24 26.60
C ASN A 643 26.95 -15.62 25.51
N GLY A 644 26.76 -15.12 24.29
CA GLY A 644 27.76 -15.12 23.23
C GLY A 644 28.64 -13.86 23.25
N SER A 645 28.85 -13.24 22.09
CA SER A 645 29.53 -11.95 21.97
C SER A 645 28.98 -11.10 20.83
N LEU A 646 29.24 -9.81 20.87
CA LEU A 646 28.84 -8.79 19.90
C LEU A 646 30.07 -7.93 19.58
N SER A 647 30.49 -7.99 18.33
CA SER A 647 31.65 -7.28 17.79
C SER A 647 31.27 -6.49 16.55
N PHE A 648 32.05 -5.46 16.22
CA PHE A 648 31.83 -4.60 15.07
C PHE A 648 33.03 -4.69 14.12
N ALA A 649 32.80 -4.48 12.82
CA ALA A 649 33.86 -4.47 11.84
C ALA A 649 34.89 -3.36 12.12
N ASP A 650 36.17 -3.67 11.88
CA ASP A 650 37.28 -2.75 12.11
C ASP A 650 37.25 -1.53 11.17
N PHE A 651 36.53 -1.59 10.05
CA PHE A 651 36.47 -0.55 9.04
C PHE A 651 35.02 -0.15 8.75
N GLY A 652 34.83 1.12 8.40
CA GLY A 652 33.52 1.66 8.04
C GLY A 652 32.60 1.90 9.25
N ASP A 653 31.41 2.43 8.97
CA ASP A 653 30.42 2.65 10.02
C ASP A 653 29.56 1.40 10.19
N SER A 654 29.57 0.86 11.40
CA SER A 654 28.81 -0.32 11.77
C SER A 654 27.82 0.06 12.87
N ALA A 655 26.53 -0.20 12.63
CA ALA A 655 25.46 0.17 13.54
C ALA A 655 24.54 -1.02 13.82
N ILE A 656 24.15 -1.19 15.09
CA ILE A 656 23.15 -2.17 15.54
C ILE A 656 22.07 -1.50 16.39
N HIS A 657 20.82 -1.81 16.06
CA HIS A 657 19.63 -1.35 16.77
C HIS A 657 19.03 -2.48 17.63
N PHE A 658 18.64 -2.18 18.85
CA PHE A 658 17.87 -3.06 19.73
C PHE A 658 16.43 -2.59 19.74
N ASP A 659 15.54 -3.41 19.15
CA ASP A 659 14.12 -3.14 18.95
C ASP A 659 13.28 -4.19 19.69
N PHE A 660 12.53 -3.79 20.73
CA PHE A 660 11.78 -4.72 21.58
C PHE A 660 10.35 -4.93 21.09
N ILE A 661 10.19 -5.81 20.11
CA ILE A 661 8.89 -6.24 19.55
C ILE A 661 8.29 -7.36 20.43
N LEU A 662 8.04 -7.08 21.70
CA LEU A 662 7.68 -8.05 22.74
C LEU A 662 6.29 -8.69 22.51
N ARG A 663 6.21 -9.67 21.60
CA ARG A 663 4.96 -10.34 21.21
C ARG A 663 4.27 -11.02 22.38
N GLU A 664 5.01 -11.52 23.37
CA GLU A 664 4.42 -12.12 24.56
C GLU A 664 3.57 -11.13 25.38
N ARG A 665 3.89 -9.83 25.34
CA ARG A 665 3.13 -8.80 26.06
C ARG A 665 1.79 -8.48 25.40
N LEU A 666 1.62 -8.83 24.12
CA LEU A 666 0.32 -8.75 23.43
C LEU A 666 -0.65 -9.84 23.93
N SER A 667 -0.15 -10.90 24.56
CA SER A 667 -0.94 -12.06 24.98
C SER A 667 -1.53 -11.96 26.40
N ASN A 668 -2.07 -10.81 26.82
CA ASN A 668 -2.89 -10.57 28.04
C ASN A 668 -2.43 -11.10 29.43
N ALA A 669 -1.32 -11.86 29.55
CA ALA A 669 -0.99 -12.64 30.75
C ALA A 669 0.25 -12.14 31.51
N VAL A 670 1.05 -11.24 30.94
CA VAL A 670 2.29 -10.74 31.57
C VAL A 670 2.14 -9.27 31.98
N VAL A 671 2.26 -9.01 33.28
CA VAL A 671 2.18 -7.66 33.89
C VAL A 671 3.32 -6.78 33.37
N GLY A 672 2.99 -5.59 32.86
CA GLY A 672 3.90 -4.69 32.14
C GLY A 672 5.08 -4.15 32.95
N GLY A 673 6.24 -4.82 32.84
CA GLY A 673 7.55 -4.30 33.26
C GLY A 673 8.24 -3.47 32.17
N LEU A 674 9.41 -2.90 32.48
CA LEU A 674 10.29 -2.33 31.45
C LEU A 674 10.84 -3.44 30.55
N PRO A 675 10.99 -3.24 29.24
CA PRO A 675 11.78 -4.13 28.39
C PRO A 675 13.15 -4.35 29.03
N LYS A 676 13.54 -5.60 29.20
CA LYS A 676 14.74 -6.02 29.91
C LYS A 676 15.61 -6.88 29.00
N VAL A 677 16.90 -6.63 29.03
CA VAL A 677 17.92 -7.49 28.40
C VAL A 677 19.06 -7.75 29.39
N ASN A 678 19.67 -8.92 29.32
CA ASN A 678 20.78 -9.29 30.18
C ASN A 678 22.01 -9.62 29.33
N PHE A 679 23.16 -9.04 29.66
CA PHE A 679 24.42 -9.28 28.97
C PHE A 679 25.38 -10.04 29.90
N ALA A 680 25.91 -11.17 29.41
CA ALA A 680 26.94 -11.94 30.10
C ALA A 680 28.32 -11.28 29.95
N THR A 681 29.30 -11.77 30.70
CA THR A 681 30.70 -11.34 30.62
C THR A 681 31.22 -11.33 29.19
N ASP A 682 31.88 -10.23 28.82
CA ASP A 682 32.48 -10.01 27.50
C ASP A 682 31.48 -10.03 26.32
N PHE A 683 30.17 -9.88 26.57
CA PHE A 683 29.19 -9.86 25.50
C PHE A 683 29.40 -8.68 24.55
N VAL A 684 29.32 -7.42 25.02
CA VAL A 684 29.49 -6.25 24.15
C VAL A 684 30.91 -5.72 24.20
N GLN A 685 31.57 -5.73 23.04
CA GLN A 685 32.79 -4.96 22.79
C GLN A 685 32.49 -3.90 21.75
N LEU A 686 32.02 -2.74 22.20
CA LEU A 686 31.74 -1.62 21.32
C LEU A 686 33.08 -0.99 20.94
N TYR A 687 33.56 -1.31 19.74
CA TYR A 687 34.87 -0.91 19.24
C TYR A 687 34.94 -1.04 17.73
N SER A 688 35.61 -0.10 17.07
CA SER A 688 36.05 -0.26 15.67
C SER A 688 37.42 0.42 15.51
N ALA A 689 38.41 -0.31 15.00
CA ALA A 689 39.79 0.18 14.91
C ALA A 689 39.95 1.42 14.02
N TYR A 690 39.24 1.45 12.89
CA TYR A 690 39.36 2.47 11.84
C TYR A 690 38.01 3.02 11.37
N GLY A 691 36.90 2.49 11.90
CA GLY A 691 35.54 2.88 11.58
C GLY A 691 34.82 3.52 12.76
N HIS A 692 33.50 3.37 12.81
CA HIS A 692 32.67 3.73 13.97
C HIS A 692 31.77 2.56 14.37
N ALA A 693 31.80 2.19 15.64
CA ALA A 693 30.91 1.19 16.22
C ALA A 693 29.75 1.89 16.94
N ARG A 694 28.52 1.65 16.49
CA ARG A 694 27.33 2.35 16.98
C ARG A 694 26.28 1.38 17.48
N MET A 695 25.73 1.66 18.65
CA MET A 695 24.66 0.86 19.26
C MET A 695 23.49 1.77 19.64
N TYR A 696 22.28 1.33 19.31
CA TYR A 696 21.04 2.08 19.55
C TYR A 696 20.07 1.22 20.36
N PHE A 697 19.46 1.81 21.39
CA PHE A 697 18.28 1.26 22.05
C PHE A 697 17.05 2.07 21.61
N ASP A 698 16.25 1.49 20.71
CA ASP A 698 15.18 2.22 20.03
C ASP A 698 13.98 2.50 20.95
N ASP A 699 13.77 1.67 21.98
CA ASP A 699 12.68 1.83 22.93
C ASP A 699 12.87 3.01 23.89
N GLY A 700 11.75 3.64 24.26
CA GLY A 700 11.76 4.83 25.13
C GLY A 700 12.38 4.58 26.52
N GLN A 701 12.32 3.35 27.03
CA GLN A 701 12.96 2.96 28.28
C GLN A 701 13.35 1.48 28.30
N VAL A 702 14.62 1.18 28.60
CA VAL A 702 15.17 -0.19 28.64
C VAL A 702 15.90 -0.44 29.96
N LEU A 703 15.75 -1.64 30.52
CA LEU A 703 16.53 -2.15 31.64
C LEU A 703 17.62 -3.11 31.13
N LEU A 704 18.88 -2.72 31.26
CA LEU A 704 20.03 -3.55 30.94
C LEU A 704 20.62 -4.14 32.23
N ASN A 705 20.75 -5.46 32.28
CA ASN A 705 21.39 -6.16 33.39
C ASN A 705 22.72 -6.80 32.95
N ASN A 706 23.83 -6.27 33.44
CA ASN A 706 25.18 -6.68 33.05
C ASN A 706 25.81 -7.62 34.09
N ASP A 707 26.39 -8.72 33.62
CA ASP A 707 27.41 -9.46 34.38
C ASP A 707 28.76 -8.71 34.36
N ILE A 708 29.77 -9.24 35.06
CA ILE A 708 31.10 -8.63 35.13
C ILE A 708 31.70 -8.44 33.73
N ASN A 709 32.18 -7.23 33.42
CA ASN A 709 32.75 -6.85 32.11
C ASN A 709 31.83 -7.14 30.92
N ALA A 710 30.51 -7.16 31.11
CA ALA A 710 29.58 -7.50 30.04
C ALA A 710 29.49 -6.44 28.94
N PHE A 711 29.79 -5.18 29.26
CA PHE A 711 29.71 -4.06 28.32
C PHE A 711 30.96 -3.19 28.41
N LEU A 712 31.86 -3.40 27.46
CA LEU A 712 33.10 -2.65 27.29
C LEU A 712 32.97 -1.73 26.08
N VAL A 713 33.40 -0.48 26.24
CA VAL A 713 33.45 0.50 25.14
C VAL A 713 34.87 1.05 24.99
N TYR A 714 35.30 1.28 23.76
CA TYR A 714 36.65 1.73 23.41
C TYR A 714 36.59 2.99 22.52
N GLU A 715 37.69 3.38 21.88
CA GLU A 715 37.69 4.42 20.85
C GLU A 715 36.71 4.13 19.71
N ASN A 716 36.26 5.21 19.06
CA ASN A 716 35.31 5.22 17.94
C ASN A 716 33.92 4.63 18.24
N SER A 717 33.55 4.59 19.53
CA SER A 717 32.29 4.03 20.02
C SER A 717 31.21 5.09 20.18
N PHE A 718 29.98 4.72 19.82
CA PHE A 718 28.79 5.56 19.97
C PHE A 718 27.62 4.76 20.54
N LEU A 719 26.97 5.28 21.59
CA LEU A 719 25.79 4.69 22.19
C LEU A 719 24.65 5.71 22.20
N ASP A 720 23.52 5.35 21.60
CA ASP A 720 22.28 6.15 21.60
C ASP A 720 21.18 5.44 22.39
N LEU A 721 20.44 6.20 23.17
CA LEU A 721 19.38 5.70 24.03
C LEU A 721 18.42 6.82 24.40
N ASN A 722 17.15 6.51 24.62
CA ASN A 722 16.26 7.47 25.28
C ASN A 722 16.49 7.42 26.80
N ARG A 723 16.09 6.32 27.45
CA ARG A 723 16.35 6.06 28.86
C ARG A 723 16.86 4.64 29.09
N LEU A 724 18.10 4.51 29.57
CA LEU A 724 18.72 3.21 29.87
C LEU A 724 18.98 3.10 31.38
N ILE A 725 18.42 2.07 32.00
CA ILE A 725 18.69 1.73 33.40
C ILE A 725 19.66 0.55 33.40
N VAL A 726 20.85 0.71 33.98
CA VAL A 726 21.86 -0.34 34.09
C VAL A 726 21.85 -0.94 35.50
N SER A 727 21.62 -2.24 35.60
CA SER A 727 21.81 -3.04 36.81
C SER A 727 22.98 -3.99 36.66
N GLY A 728 23.59 -4.42 37.78
CA GLY A 728 24.74 -5.33 37.75
C GLY A 728 26.07 -4.59 37.62
N ASP A 729 26.92 -4.96 36.66
CA ASP A 729 28.20 -4.30 36.38
C ASP A 729 28.02 -3.03 35.50
N PRO A 730 28.80 -1.96 35.69
CA PRO A 730 28.64 -0.75 34.89
C PRO A 730 29.11 -0.96 33.44
N ILE A 731 28.82 0.03 32.59
CA ILE A 731 29.43 0.12 31.25
C ILE A 731 30.85 0.66 31.44
N TRP A 732 31.86 -0.09 31.03
CA TRP A 732 33.26 0.28 31.21
C TRP A 732 33.78 1.05 30.00
N ASP A 733 34.12 2.32 30.21
CA ASP A 733 34.85 3.13 29.24
C ASP A 733 36.35 2.86 29.35
N LEU A 734 36.86 2.13 28.37
CA LEU A 734 38.26 1.74 28.23
C LEU A 734 38.98 2.56 27.15
N TYR A 735 38.42 3.71 26.74
CA TYR A 735 39.06 4.62 25.80
C TYR A 735 40.46 5.02 26.27
N ASP A 736 41.48 4.71 25.46
CA ASP A 736 42.84 5.19 25.66
C ASP A 736 43.24 6.16 24.53
N PRO A 737 43.43 7.46 24.83
CA PRO A 737 43.75 8.48 23.84
C PRO A 737 45.09 8.26 23.11
N LEU A 738 45.94 7.33 23.58
CA LEU A 738 47.20 6.99 22.93
C LEU A 738 47.03 6.15 21.66
N PHE A 739 45.91 5.42 21.52
CA PHE A 739 45.67 4.57 20.34
C PHE A 739 45.14 5.33 19.11
N GLY A 740 44.79 6.62 19.28
CA GLY A 740 44.12 7.40 18.23
C GLY A 740 42.66 6.97 18.05
N GLY A 741 41.82 7.86 17.53
CA GLY A 741 40.36 7.64 17.43
C GLY A 741 39.57 8.66 18.25
N THR A 742 38.25 8.61 18.14
CA THR A 742 37.35 9.50 18.87
C THR A 742 36.97 8.90 20.22
N PRO A 743 36.85 9.71 21.30
CA PRO A 743 36.38 9.23 22.58
C PRO A 743 34.96 8.65 22.47
N PHE A 744 34.59 7.78 23.41
CA PHE A 744 33.25 7.24 23.53
C PHE A 744 32.21 8.37 23.62
N VAL A 745 31.17 8.27 22.79
CA VAL A 745 30.06 9.24 22.77
C VAL A 745 28.78 8.55 23.18
N ILE A 746 28.09 9.13 24.18
CA ILE A 746 26.73 8.75 24.53
C ILE A 746 25.80 9.91 24.15
N GLU A 747 24.70 9.58 23.48
CA GLU A 747 23.57 10.47 23.23
C GLU A 747 22.31 9.87 23.86
N GLY A 748 21.58 10.67 24.62
CA GLY A 748 20.35 10.21 25.27
C GLY A 748 19.81 11.10 26.39
N ASP A 749 18.57 10.83 26.80
CA ASP A 749 17.87 11.62 27.82
C ASP A 749 18.34 11.24 29.24
N SER A 750 18.53 9.95 29.52
CA SER A 750 18.96 9.48 30.84
C SER A 750 19.68 8.13 30.83
N LEU A 751 20.83 8.04 31.52
CA LEU A 751 21.55 6.81 31.85
C LEU A 751 21.60 6.66 33.38
N GLU A 752 20.87 5.69 33.92
CA GLU A 752 20.67 5.50 35.36
C GLU A 752 21.33 4.21 35.83
N SER A 753 21.90 4.19 37.04
CA SER A 753 22.27 2.94 37.71
C SER A 753 21.15 2.48 38.65
N GLN A 754 20.84 1.19 38.61
CA GLN A 754 20.01 0.52 39.60
C GLN A 754 20.93 -0.31 40.51
N ASP A 755 20.91 -0.01 41.81
CA ASP A 755 21.65 -0.72 42.86
C ASP A 755 23.19 -0.60 42.85
N ILE A 756 23.77 0.29 42.03
CA ILE A 756 25.21 0.60 42.03
C ILE A 756 25.47 1.96 42.71
N PRO A 757 26.18 2.02 43.85
CA PRO A 757 26.42 3.27 44.61
C PRO A 757 27.45 4.21 43.98
N THR A 758 28.05 3.84 42.85
CA THR A 758 28.99 4.65 42.05
C THR A 758 28.38 5.01 40.69
N PRO A 759 28.57 6.24 40.17
CA PRO A 759 28.07 6.63 38.85
C PRO A 759 28.59 5.67 37.77
N VAL A 760 27.73 5.34 36.80
CA VAL A 760 28.00 4.41 35.67
C VAL A 760 29.29 4.75 34.90
N VAL A 761 29.75 6.00 34.98
CA VAL A 761 31.08 6.43 34.54
C VAL A 761 31.64 7.40 35.58
N THR A 762 32.80 7.12 36.17
CA THR A 762 33.41 7.94 37.25
C THR A 762 33.69 9.40 36.84
N GLU A 763 33.69 9.72 35.55
CA GLU A 763 33.93 11.06 35.00
C GLU A 763 32.69 11.75 34.39
N PHE A 764 31.50 11.11 34.38
CA PHE A 764 30.32 11.69 33.70
C PHE A 764 29.82 13.00 34.33
N SER A 765 30.02 13.16 35.65
CA SER A 765 29.50 14.33 36.36
C SER A 765 30.15 15.65 35.95
N THR A 766 31.42 15.63 35.52
CA THR A 766 32.16 16.84 35.15
C THR A 766 31.89 17.27 33.70
N LEU A 767 31.76 16.32 32.76
CA LEU A 767 31.48 16.60 31.34
C LEU A 767 30.01 16.98 31.08
N TYR A 768 29.04 16.37 31.77
CA TYR A 768 27.62 16.69 31.61
C TYR A 768 27.28 18.09 32.15
N LEU A 769 27.87 18.48 33.29
CA LEU A 769 27.70 19.82 33.87
C LEU A 769 28.34 20.91 33.00
N ASP A 770 29.45 20.64 32.32
CA ASP A 770 30.06 21.62 31.40
C ASP A 770 29.30 21.76 30.08
N ARG A 771 28.66 20.70 29.57
CA ARG A 771 27.74 20.78 28.40
C ARG A 771 26.45 21.55 28.72
N LEU A 772 25.90 21.39 29.93
CA LEU A 772 24.76 22.20 30.39
C LEU A 772 25.14 23.68 30.58
N LYS A 773 26.37 23.98 31.01
CA LYS A 773 26.89 25.36 31.11
C LYS A 773 27.21 25.97 29.73
N THR A 774 27.64 25.19 28.75
CA THR A 774 27.89 25.67 27.39
C THR A 774 26.63 25.82 26.54
N LYS A 775 25.51 25.15 26.88
CA LYS A 775 24.18 25.50 26.33
C LYS A 775 23.75 26.95 26.63
N ALA A 776 24.40 27.62 27.60
CA ALA A 776 24.20 29.04 27.88
C ALA A 776 25.09 29.99 27.03
N LEU A 777 25.95 29.49 26.15
CA LEU A 777 26.80 30.27 25.24
C LEU A 777 26.59 29.79 23.79
N ASN A 778 26.22 30.72 22.90
CA ASN A 778 25.71 30.54 21.53
C ASN A 778 26.66 29.87 20.49
N LEU A 779 27.41 28.83 20.85
CA LEU A 779 28.13 27.99 19.89
C LEU A 779 27.50 26.60 19.91
N ARG A 780 26.62 26.32 18.94
CA ARG A 780 26.04 24.99 18.74
C ARG A 780 27.16 24.03 18.37
N PRO A 781 27.49 23.00 19.18
CA PRO A 781 28.29 21.89 18.71
C PRO A 781 27.50 21.18 17.60
N VAL A 782 28.17 20.84 16.50
CA VAL A 782 27.60 19.99 15.45
C VAL A 782 27.23 18.66 16.12
N ARG A 783 25.93 18.34 16.18
CA ARG A 783 25.47 17.05 16.70
C ARG A 783 26.05 15.94 15.81
N PRO A 784 26.66 14.89 16.39
CA PRO A 784 26.92 13.66 15.64
C PRO A 784 25.61 13.19 15.01
N LYS A 785 25.62 12.89 13.72
CA LYS A 785 24.41 12.48 13.00
C LYS A 785 24.14 11.01 13.26
N THR A 786 22.87 10.66 13.45
CA THR A 786 22.41 9.27 13.55
C THR A 786 22.82 8.49 12.28
N GLY A 787 22.89 7.15 12.34
CA GLY A 787 23.14 6.34 11.14
C GLY A 787 22.16 6.67 10.00
N LEU A 788 20.88 6.83 10.33
CA LEU A 788 19.85 7.32 9.41
C LEU A 788 20.14 8.75 8.89
N GLY A 789 20.64 9.64 9.75
CA GLY A 789 21.05 10.99 9.36
C GLY A 789 22.26 11.02 8.41
N LEU A 790 23.16 10.04 8.49
CA LEU A 790 24.28 9.88 7.57
C LEU A 790 23.87 9.23 6.24
N VAL A 791 22.91 8.29 6.27
CA VAL A 791 22.28 7.77 5.05
C VAL A 791 21.52 8.88 4.34
N TYR A 792 20.73 9.64 5.07
CA TYR A 792 20.01 10.80 4.54
C TYR A 792 20.97 11.85 4.00
N GLU A 793 22.08 12.13 4.67
CA GLU A 793 23.11 13.03 4.14
C GLU A 793 23.76 12.49 2.87
N LYS A 794 24.13 11.21 2.79
CA LYS A 794 24.65 10.61 1.55
C LYS A 794 23.62 10.61 0.43
N GLN A 795 22.34 10.39 0.75
CA GLN A 795 21.23 10.49 -0.20
C GLN A 795 21.02 11.93 -0.65
N VAL A 796 21.12 12.90 0.26
CA VAL A 796 21.04 14.33 -0.02
C VAL A 796 22.26 14.80 -0.82
N GLU A 797 23.47 14.34 -0.53
CA GLU A 797 24.68 14.63 -1.31
C GLU A 797 24.56 14.03 -2.71
N LYS A 798 24.11 12.78 -2.85
CA LYS A 798 23.84 12.14 -4.15
C LYS A 798 22.72 12.86 -4.89
N TYR A 799 21.67 13.30 -4.19
CA TYR A 799 20.58 14.11 -4.74
C TYR A 799 21.09 15.48 -5.20
N LEU A 800 21.92 16.15 -4.42
CA LEU A 800 22.53 17.44 -4.75
C LEU A 800 23.54 17.33 -5.88
N GLU A 801 24.32 16.26 -5.96
CA GLU A 801 25.17 15.95 -7.12
C GLU A 801 24.33 15.70 -8.36
N ASN A 802 23.24 14.94 -8.24
CA ASN A 802 22.29 14.72 -9.33
C ASN A 802 21.61 16.03 -9.72
N LEU A 803 21.27 16.91 -8.77
CA LEU A 803 20.69 18.22 -9.01
C LEU A 803 21.69 19.17 -9.66
N GLU A 804 22.97 19.13 -9.28
CA GLU A 804 24.05 19.85 -9.93
C GLU A 804 24.29 19.34 -11.36
N LYS A 805 24.29 18.02 -11.56
CA LYS A 805 24.39 17.39 -12.89
C LYS A 805 23.18 17.76 -13.74
N LEU A 806 21.97 17.74 -13.18
CA LEU A 806 20.73 18.17 -13.83
C LEU A 806 20.76 19.66 -14.14
N ASN A 807 21.26 20.52 -13.24
CA ASN A 807 21.38 21.95 -13.45
C ASN A 807 22.48 22.31 -14.46
N LYS A 808 23.59 21.56 -14.51
CA LYS A 808 24.61 21.68 -15.58
C LYS A 808 24.04 21.20 -16.92
N ASN A 809 23.27 20.11 -16.92
CA ASN A 809 22.58 19.61 -18.11
C ASN A 809 21.47 20.56 -18.58
N ASN A 810 20.73 21.18 -17.67
CA ASN A 810 19.71 22.19 -17.97
C ASN A 810 20.35 23.52 -18.38
N ALA A 811 21.49 23.92 -17.83
CA ALA A 811 22.25 25.08 -18.32
C ALA A 811 22.80 24.85 -19.74
N ASN A 812 23.20 23.61 -20.07
CA ASN A 812 23.66 23.23 -21.41
C ASN A 812 22.49 23.05 -22.40
N LYS A 813 21.36 22.45 -21.96
CA LYS A 813 20.11 22.37 -22.71
C LYS A 813 19.50 23.76 -22.92
N ASN A 814 19.57 24.67 -21.96
CA ASN A 814 19.14 26.07 -22.11
C ASN A 814 20.09 26.85 -23.03
N LYS A 815 21.39 26.54 -23.08
CA LYS A 815 22.29 27.07 -24.12
C LYS A 815 21.96 26.56 -25.53
N GLN A 816 21.50 25.32 -25.68
CA GLN A 816 21.07 24.78 -26.98
C GLN A 816 19.64 25.20 -27.36
N ALA A 817 18.73 25.27 -26.39
CA ALA A 817 17.36 25.75 -26.55
C ALA A 817 17.36 27.25 -26.88
N ASN A 818 18.19 28.08 -26.24
CA ASN A 818 18.35 29.50 -26.61
C ASN A 818 18.91 29.69 -28.04
N ASN A 819 19.61 28.69 -28.60
CA ASN A 819 20.06 28.69 -29.99
C ASN A 819 18.98 28.20 -30.97
N LEU A 820 18.02 27.37 -30.53
CA LEU A 820 16.86 26.93 -31.34
C LEU A 820 15.66 27.91 -31.25
N GLN A 821 15.48 28.59 -30.12
CA GLN A 821 14.36 29.49 -29.83
C GLN A 821 14.46 30.82 -30.60
N ASN A 822 15.66 31.19 -31.06
CA ASN A 822 15.85 32.32 -31.98
C ASN A 822 15.23 32.08 -33.38
N ASN A 823 14.81 30.85 -33.71
CA ASN A 823 14.23 30.52 -35.02
C ASN A 823 12.72 30.14 -34.99
N LEU A 824 12.04 30.15 -33.84
CA LEU A 824 10.64 29.71 -33.72
C LEU A 824 9.67 30.75 -33.10
N LEU A 825 10.06 32.02 -33.02
CA LEU A 825 9.19 33.13 -32.62
C LEU A 825 8.20 33.52 -33.74
N THR A 826 7.22 32.65 -34.05
CA THR A 826 5.96 33.04 -34.71
C THR A 826 4.79 32.08 -34.50
N ARG A 827 4.88 31.05 -33.65
CA ARG A 827 3.71 30.20 -33.33
C ARG A 827 2.96 30.76 -32.11
N ARG A 828 1.72 31.19 -32.34
CA ARG A 828 0.71 31.44 -31.31
C ARG A 828 0.64 30.20 -30.40
N ILE A 829 0.88 30.41 -29.11
CA ILE A 829 0.56 29.45 -28.06
C ILE A 829 -0.93 29.61 -27.81
N ASP A 830 -1.68 28.52 -27.90
CA ASP A 830 -3.10 28.47 -27.56
C ASP A 830 -3.23 28.69 -26.04
N ILE A 831 -3.45 29.94 -25.67
CA ILE A 831 -3.99 30.29 -24.36
C ILE A 831 -5.34 29.56 -24.26
N PRO A 832 -5.65 28.83 -23.16
CA PRO A 832 -6.96 28.22 -22.99
C PRO A 832 -8.03 29.27 -23.30
N ALA A 833 -9.03 28.96 -24.13
CA ALA A 833 -10.06 29.91 -24.59
C ALA A 833 -10.80 30.64 -23.45
N ILE A 834 -10.65 30.16 -22.20
CA ILE A 834 -11.17 30.75 -20.97
C ILE A 834 -10.36 31.96 -20.50
N ALA A 835 -9.04 32.04 -20.74
CA ALA A 835 -8.22 33.18 -20.30
C ALA A 835 -8.46 34.46 -21.15
N GLU A 836 -8.96 34.34 -22.38
CA GLU A 836 -9.42 35.50 -23.18
C GLU A 836 -10.65 36.20 -22.55
N HIS A 837 -11.40 35.53 -21.66
CA HIS A 837 -12.55 36.14 -20.99
C HIS A 837 -12.16 37.01 -19.78
N TYR A 838 -10.97 36.79 -19.20
CA TYR A 838 -10.50 37.49 -18.00
C TYR A 838 -9.55 38.65 -18.30
N PHE A 839 -8.98 38.70 -19.50
CA PHE A 839 -8.19 39.83 -19.99
C PHE A 839 -8.91 40.47 -21.19
N PRO A 840 -9.64 41.59 -21.03
CA PRO A 840 -10.19 42.30 -22.17
C PRO A 840 -9.06 42.68 -23.15
N ASP A 841 -9.35 42.59 -24.45
CA ASP A 841 -8.43 42.72 -25.59
C ASP A 841 -7.52 43.98 -25.61
N ASP A 842 -7.75 44.94 -24.72
CA ASP A 842 -7.03 46.21 -24.62
C ASP A 842 -5.88 46.21 -23.58
N ILE A 843 -5.65 45.11 -22.87
CA ILE A 843 -4.64 45.05 -21.80
C ILE A 843 -3.29 44.55 -22.33
N LYS A 844 -2.24 45.37 -22.13
CA LYS A 844 -0.84 44.97 -22.36
C LYS A 844 -0.45 43.87 -21.36
N VAL A 845 -0.66 42.62 -21.73
CA VAL A 845 -0.13 41.46 -20.98
C VAL A 845 1.39 41.47 -21.11
N THR A 846 2.08 41.75 -20.01
CA THR A 846 3.54 41.61 -19.95
C THR A 846 3.85 40.16 -19.59
N ARG A 847 4.40 39.39 -20.54
CA ARG A 847 4.84 38.01 -20.30
C ARG A 847 6.18 38.03 -19.58
N ILE A 848 6.21 37.50 -18.36
CA ILE A 848 7.41 37.46 -17.53
C ILE A 848 8.05 36.08 -17.65
N SER A 849 9.19 35.99 -18.34
CA SER A 849 10.00 34.77 -18.35
C SER A 849 11.02 34.74 -17.21
N ASN A 850 11.54 35.89 -16.77
CA ASN A 850 12.35 36.11 -15.56
C ASN A 850 12.45 37.63 -15.31
N LEU A 851 11.77 38.15 -14.31
CA LEU A 851 11.83 39.57 -13.96
C LEU A 851 12.44 39.71 -12.55
N SER A 852 13.54 40.46 -12.48
CA SER A 852 14.13 40.96 -11.24
C SER A 852 13.89 42.46 -11.24
N GLU A 853 12.76 42.88 -10.68
CA GLU A 853 12.46 44.29 -10.49
C GLU A 853 12.48 44.61 -8.99
N ASP A 854 13.45 45.43 -8.58
CA ASP A 854 13.53 45.96 -7.21
C ASP A 854 12.47 47.06 -6.93
N MET A 855 11.64 47.40 -7.92
CA MET A 855 10.60 48.43 -7.84
C MET A 855 9.24 47.76 -7.97
N GLY A 856 8.33 48.01 -7.01
CA GLY A 856 7.04 47.33 -6.91
C GLY A 856 6.25 47.36 -8.22
N LEU A 857 5.54 46.27 -8.52
CA LEU A 857 4.81 46.13 -9.77
C LEU A 857 3.88 47.34 -10.00
N PRO A 858 3.96 48.02 -11.16
CA PRO A 858 2.99 49.06 -11.50
C PRO A 858 1.60 48.44 -11.68
N ALA A 859 0.56 49.28 -11.55
CA ALA A 859 -0.81 48.82 -11.79
C ALA A 859 -0.95 48.20 -13.19
N GLY A 860 -1.56 47.01 -13.28
CA GLY A 860 -1.69 46.29 -14.55
C GLY A 860 -1.93 44.80 -14.40
N SER A 861 -1.91 44.11 -15.54
CA SER A 861 -2.09 42.66 -15.63
C SER A 861 -0.81 41.95 -16.08
N TYR A 862 -0.48 40.86 -15.40
CA TYR A 862 0.76 40.11 -15.58
C TYR A 862 0.45 38.63 -15.83
N LEU A 863 1.16 38.03 -16.78
CA LEU A 863 1.13 36.59 -17.03
C LEU A 863 2.50 36.01 -16.70
N ILE A 864 2.52 35.07 -15.77
CA ILE A 864 3.71 34.29 -15.41
C ILE A 864 3.46 32.86 -15.90
N GLN A 865 4.30 32.38 -16.79
CA GLN A 865 4.25 31.01 -17.32
C GLN A 865 5.68 30.56 -17.60
N ASP A 866 6.07 29.41 -17.05
CA ASP A 866 7.44 28.89 -17.14
C ASP A 866 8.50 29.93 -16.73
N GLY A 867 8.22 30.68 -15.66
CA GLY A 867 9.03 31.84 -15.28
C GLY A 867 8.94 32.20 -13.82
N THR A 868 9.93 32.97 -13.36
CA THR A 868 10.04 33.42 -11.97
C THR A 868 9.97 34.94 -11.86
N LEU A 869 9.12 35.42 -10.96
CA LEU A 869 9.06 36.81 -10.52
C LEU A 869 9.77 36.93 -9.17
N THR A 870 11.01 37.40 -9.20
CA THR A 870 11.86 37.57 -8.01
C THR A 870 11.69 38.95 -7.38
N ASN A 871 12.03 39.07 -6.09
CA ASN A 871 11.88 40.30 -5.29
C ASN A 871 10.45 40.85 -5.30
N PHE A 872 9.47 39.96 -5.29
CA PHE A 872 8.06 40.32 -5.42
C PHE A 872 7.63 41.31 -4.33
N ASN A 873 7.07 42.44 -4.77
CA ASN A 873 6.46 43.44 -3.93
C ASN A 873 5.37 44.18 -4.72
N ILE A 874 4.26 44.49 -4.06
CA ILE A 874 3.16 45.28 -4.63
C ILE A 874 3.16 46.64 -3.96
N ASP A 875 3.09 47.72 -4.75
CA ASP A 875 2.81 49.05 -4.20
C ASP A 875 1.34 49.10 -3.77
N PRO A 876 1.02 49.37 -2.49
CA PRO A 876 -0.36 49.43 -2.02
C PRO A 876 -1.27 50.43 -2.76
N ALA A 877 -0.69 51.37 -3.52
CA ALA A 877 -1.44 52.32 -4.34
C ALA A 877 -1.88 51.77 -5.71
N ASN A 878 -1.40 50.59 -6.11
CA ASN A 878 -1.65 49.98 -7.42
C ASN A 878 -2.53 48.74 -7.29
N ASN A 879 -3.38 48.52 -8.30
CA ASN A 879 -4.10 47.26 -8.46
C ASN A 879 -3.39 46.38 -9.49
N VAL A 880 -3.13 45.12 -9.11
CA VAL A 880 -2.36 44.15 -9.88
C VAL A 880 -3.18 42.88 -10.10
N ASN A 881 -3.26 42.44 -11.36
CA ASN A 881 -3.92 41.19 -11.76
C ASN A 881 -2.88 40.21 -12.29
N ILE A 882 -2.55 39.17 -11.52
CA ILE A 882 -1.54 38.17 -11.89
C ILE A 882 -2.23 36.88 -12.29
N LEU A 883 -1.98 36.39 -13.49
CA LEU A 883 -2.28 35.01 -13.89
C LEU A 883 -0.99 34.19 -13.80
N MET A 884 -1.00 33.20 -12.91
CA MET A 884 0.01 32.14 -12.82
C MET A 884 -0.44 30.95 -13.66
N ALA A 885 0.29 30.59 -14.71
CA ALA A 885 -0.08 29.55 -15.66
C ALA A 885 1.08 28.55 -15.86
N SER A 886 1.00 27.37 -15.23
CA SER A 886 2.01 26.30 -15.19
C SER A 886 3.46 26.73 -14.91
N ASN A 887 4.09 26.08 -13.93
CA ASN A 887 5.49 26.32 -13.53
C ASN A 887 5.80 27.81 -13.22
N ALA A 888 4.78 28.58 -12.83
CA ALA A 888 4.96 29.99 -12.48
C ALA A 888 5.47 30.10 -11.04
N THR A 889 6.50 30.90 -10.80
CA THR A 889 7.01 31.15 -9.44
C THR A 889 6.98 32.62 -9.10
N ILE A 890 6.44 32.97 -7.94
CA ILE A 890 6.59 34.30 -7.32
C ILE A 890 7.48 34.12 -6.09
N GLU A 891 8.56 34.88 -6.01
CA GLU A 891 9.51 34.81 -4.90
C GLU A 891 9.56 36.14 -4.17
N GLN A 892 9.14 36.14 -2.90
CA GLN A 892 9.14 37.32 -2.05
C GLN A 892 10.57 37.81 -1.75
N ASP A 893 10.76 39.13 -1.74
CA ASP A 893 11.97 39.76 -1.19
C ASP A 893 12.06 39.51 0.33
N TYR A 894 13.19 38.95 0.78
CA TYR A 894 13.41 38.66 2.21
C TYR A 894 13.37 39.91 3.10
N THR A 895 13.59 41.11 2.56
CA THR A 895 13.61 42.37 3.31
C THR A 895 12.25 43.05 3.46
N LYS A 896 11.22 42.61 2.73
CA LYS A 896 9.94 43.32 2.65
C LYS A 896 8.75 42.44 3.00
N GLU A 897 7.86 42.99 3.82
CA GLU A 897 6.51 42.44 3.96
C GLU A 897 5.72 42.72 2.67
N VAL A 898 4.96 41.74 2.19
CA VAL A 898 4.11 41.89 1.00
C VAL A 898 2.65 41.91 1.42
N THR A 899 1.86 42.81 0.83
CA THR A 899 0.41 42.82 0.97
C THR A 899 -0.22 42.82 -0.41
N VAL A 900 -0.93 41.74 -0.74
CA VAL A 900 -1.85 41.67 -1.89
C VAL A 900 -3.13 42.37 -1.43
N SER A 901 -3.39 43.56 -1.93
CA SER A 901 -4.48 44.43 -1.47
C SER A 901 -5.83 43.95 -2.01
N THR A 902 -6.94 44.46 -1.46
CA THR A 902 -8.30 44.06 -1.84
C THR A 902 -8.66 44.32 -3.31
N GLY A 903 -7.92 45.20 -3.99
CA GLY A 903 -8.06 45.48 -5.42
C GLY A 903 -7.21 44.59 -6.34
N ASP A 904 -6.38 43.72 -5.78
CA ASP A 904 -5.49 42.82 -6.51
C ASP A 904 -6.16 41.45 -6.74
N THR A 905 -5.77 40.76 -7.81
CA THR A 905 -6.21 39.40 -8.10
C THR A 905 -5.03 38.52 -8.47
N ILE A 906 -4.96 37.33 -7.88
CA ILE A 906 -4.08 36.25 -8.31
C ILE A 906 -4.96 35.10 -8.80
N ALA A 907 -4.88 34.81 -10.09
CA ALA A 907 -5.55 33.70 -10.74
C ALA A 907 -4.55 32.58 -11.02
N VAL A 908 -4.95 31.33 -10.78
CA VAL A 908 -4.08 30.14 -10.87
C VAL A 908 -4.63 29.17 -11.91
N ALA A 909 -3.84 28.88 -12.94
CA ALA A 909 -4.11 27.91 -13.98
C ALA A 909 -2.94 26.91 -14.12
N GLY A 910 -3.26 25.66 -14.46
CA GLY A 910 -2.25 24.61 -14.61
C GLY A 910 -1.54 24.26 -13.30
N ASP A 911 -0.40 23.59 -13.42
CA ASP A 911 0.30 22.86 -12.36
C ASP A 911 1.62 23.52 -11.91
N ASN A 912 2.16 23.10 -10.76
CA ASN A 912 3.47 23.54 -10.25
C ASN A 912 3.62 25.07 -10.06
N ASN A 913 2.52 25.79 -9.82
CA ASN A 913 2.62 27.21 -9.50
C ASN A 913 3.03 27.40 -8.04
N THR A 914 3.99 28.29 -7.79
CA THR A 914 4.61 28.43 -6.47
C THR A 914 4.70 29.90 -6.03
N ILE A 915 4.37 30.17 -4.77
CA ILE A 915 4.68 31.44 -4.09
C ILE A 915 5.64 31.14 -2.93
N ILE A 916 6.88 31.62 -3.03
CA ILE A 916 7.90 31.47 -1.99
C ILE A 916 7.81 32.65 -1.03
N ILE A 917 7.49 32.35 0.22
CA ILE A 917 7.34 33.29 1.33
C ILE A 917 8.65 33.33 2.09
N LYS A 918 9.25 34.52 2.19
CA LYS A 918 10.52 34.76 2.88
C LYS A 918 10.40 35.75 4.04
N ASN A 919 9.25 36.41 4.16
CA ASN A 919 8.89 37.34 5.23
C ASN A 919 7.37 37.29 5.43
N LYS A 920 6.78 38.21 6.20
CA LYS A 920 5.33 38.30 6.37
C LYS A 920 4.64 38.56 5.02
N PHE A 921 3.59 37.80 4.74
CA PHE A 921 2.80 37.92 3.51
C PHE A 921 1.31 38.05 3.88
N ASN A 922 0.67 39.15 3.52
CA ASN A 922 -0.76 39.37 3.75
C ASN A 922 -1.50 39.26 2.42
N PHE A 923 -2.40 38.29 2.31
CA PHE A 923 -3.27 38.11 1.15
C PHE A 923 -4.65 38.66 1.47
N LEU A 924 -4.93 39.89 1.03
CA LEU A 924 -6.22 40.57 1.18
C LEU A 924 -7.01 40.66 -0.14
N GLY A 925 -6.42 40.26 -1.27
CA GLY A 925 -7.01 40.37 -2.61
C GLY A 925 -7.91 39.20 -2.99
N THR A 926 -8.14 39.01 -4.28
CA THR A 926 -8.89 37.86 -4.81
C THR A 926 -7.94 36.73 -5.18
N LEU A 927 -8.18 35.52 -4.67
CA LEU A 927 -7.47 34.30 -5.08
C LEU A 927 -8.44 33.41 -5.86
N GLN A 928 -8.17 33.21 -7.15
CA GLN A 928 -9.06 32.47 -8.04
C GLN A 928 -8.35 31.25 -8.64
N PHE A 929 -8.99 30.08 -8.56
CA PHE A 929 -8.51 28.85 -9.18
C PHE A 929 -9.33 28.52 -10.43
N PHE A 930 -8.65 28.01 -11.47
CA PHE A 930 -9.30 27.26 -12.56
C PHE A 930 -9.37 25.78 -12.18
N GLU A 931 -10.20 24.98 -12.87
CA GLU A 931 -10.24 23.52 -12.68
C GLU A 931 -8.87 22.89 -12.93
N GLU A 932 -8.57 21.82 -12.19
CA GLU A 932 -7.30 21.06 -12.29
C GLU A 932 -6.05 21.96 -12.15
N SER A 933 -6.10 22.99 -11.30
CA SER A 933 -4.97 23.90 -11.07
C SER A 933 -4.32 23.72 -9.70
N GLU A 934 -3.02 24.00 -9.61
CA GLU A 934 -2.25 23.85 -8.37
C GLU A 934 -1.53 25.15 -8.00
N LEU A 935 -1.61 25.52 -6.72
CA LEU A 935 -0.82 26.57 -6.09
C LEU A 935 -0.16 26.05 -4.80
N THR A 936 1.16 26.20 -4.72
CA THR A 936 1.94 25.88 -3.53
C THR A 936 2.53 27.14 -2.90
N PHE A 937 2.25 27.39 -1.63
CA PHE A 937 2.98 28.35 -0.81
C PHE A 937 4.14 27.64 -0.11
N ILE A 938 5.37 28.11 -0.32
CA ILE A 938 6.58 27.55 0.30
C ILE A 938 7.16 28.55 1.29
N PHE A 939 7.27 28.18 2.55
CA PHE A 939 7.93 28.95 3.60
C PHE A 939 9.43 28.68 3.59
N ASP A 940 10.22 29.63 3.10
CA ASP A 940 11.70 29.58 3.10
C ASP A 940 12.24 30.19 4.40
N ASP A 941 12.37 29.35 5.43
CA ASP A 941 12.82 29.75 6.78
C ASP A 941 14.35 29.86 6.92
N SER A 942 15.09 29.90 5.81
CA SER A 942 16.55 29.96 5.78
C SER A 942 17.12 31.20 6.49
N LEU A 943 16.41 32.33 6.44
CA LEU A 943 16.83 33.61 7.03
C LEU A 943 15.95 34.08 8.20
N TYR A 944 14.63 33.89 8.12
CA TYR A 944 13.67 34.36 9.12
C TYR A 944 12.92 33.18 9.74
N LYS A 945 12.84 33.17 11.07
CA LYS A 945 11.99 32.22 11.81
C LYS A 945 10.60 32.81 12.00
N ASN A 946 9.59 31.95 12.01
CA ASN A 946 8.17 32.30 12.19
C ASN A 946 7.60 33.11 11.01
N LEU A 947 7.75 32.58 9.79
CA LEU A 947 7.09 33.16 8.62
C LEU A 947 5.57 33.06 8.78
N VAL A 948 4.86 34.12 8.41
CA VAL A 948 3.39 34.19 8.53
C VAL A 948 2.77 34.56 7.20
N LEU A 949 1.82 33.73 6.74
CA LEU A 949 0.89 34.02 5.66
C LEU A 949 -0.48 34.33 6.26
N PHE A 950 -0.96 35.56 6.13
CA PHE A 950 -2.33 35.93 6.53
C PHE A 950 -3.27 35.83 5.33
N MET A 951 -4.26 34.94 5.38
CA MET A 951 -5.22 34.67 4.31
C MET A 951 -6.57 35.30 4.63
N ASN A 952 -6.90 36.39 3.94
CA ASN A 952 -8.18 37.10 4.05
C ASN A 952 -8.67 37.56 2.67
N PRO A 953 -8.93 36.63 1.73
CA PRO A 953 -9.43 37.04 0.43
C PRO A 953 -10.77 37.77 0.57
N VAL A 954 -11.00 38.79 -0.27
CA VAL A 954 -12.22 39.63 -0.22
C VAL A 954 -13.49 38.81 -0.46
N ASP A 955 -13.36 37.78 -1.29
CA ASP A 955 -14.45 36.92 -1.74
C ASP A 955 -14.28 35.50 -1.21
N LEU A 956 -15.35 34.70 -1.35
CA LEU A 956 -15.33 33.25 -1.15
C LEU A 956 -14.11 32.61 -1.81
N LEU A 957 -13.28 31.91 -1.03
CA LEU A 957 -12.17 31.15 -1.59
C LEU A 957 -12.71 29.86 -2.22
N ASN A 958 -12.87 29.87 -3.54
CA ASN A 958 -13.38 28.73 -4.29
C ASN A 958 -12.23 27.93 -4.96
N ILE A 959 -12.09 26.66 -4.57
CA ILE A 959 -11.12 25.71 -5.09
C ILE A 959 -11.91 24.64 -5.88
N PRO A 960 -11.93 24.69 -7.21
CA PRO A 960 -12.80 23.86 -8.05
C PRO A 960 -12.28 22.43 -8.19
N SER A 961 -12.97 21.61 -9.00
CA SER A 961 -12.64 20.20 -9.27
C SER A 961 -11.14 19.99 -9.55
N GLY A 962 -10.56 19.01 -8.86
CA GLY A 962 -9.17 18.53 -9.04
C GLY A 962 -8.07 19.53 -8.68
N SER A 963 -8.44 20.72 -8.20
CA SER A 963 -7.48 21.76 -7.87
C SER A 963 -6.84 21.56 -6.50
N ARG A 964 -5.65 22.13 -6.31
CA ARG A 964 -4.80 21.89 -5.14
C ARG A 964 -4.26 23.21 -4.58
N LEU A 965 -4.45 23.42 -3.28
CA LEU A 965 -3.84 24.49 -2.50
C LEU A 965 -2.94 23.88 -1.42
N ILE A 966 -1.63 24.08 -1.57
CA ILE A 966 -0.63 23.40 -0.75
C ILE A 966 0.17 24.44 0.04
N PHE A 967 0.41 24.18 1.32
CA PHE A 967 1.30 24.96 2.18
C PHE A 967 2.44 24.06 2.65
N LYS A 968 3.70 24.48 2.46
CA LYS A 968 4.88 23.66 2.72
C LYS A 968 5.96 24.46 3.44
N GLY A 969 6.62 23.82 4.41
CA GLY A 969 7.74 24.37 5.16
C GLY A 969 7.31 24.93 6.51
N ASN A 970 8.30 25.40 7.29
CA ASN A 970 8.12 25.80 8.68
C ASN A 970 7.59 27.24 8.82
N GLY A 971 6.35 27.45 8.40
CA GLY A 971 5.61 28.72 8.54
C GLY A 971 4.26 28.55 9.21
N THR A 972 3.54 29.67 9.35
CA THR A 972 2.18 29.71 9.92
C THR A 972 1.23 30.39 8.93
N VAL A 973 0.18 29.69 8.53
CA VAL A 973 -0.96 30.21 7.77
C VAL A 973 -2.03 30.62 8.77
N VAL A 974 -2.43 31.89 8.76
CA VAL A 974 -3.51 32.43 9.59
C VAL A 974 -4.68 32.78 8.69
N PHE A 975 -5.81 32.08 8.85
CA PHE A 975 -7.04 32.38 8.13
C PHE A 975 -7.88 33.42 8.87
N ALA A 976 -8.40 34.41 8.16
CA ALA A 976 -9.21 35.47 8.74
C ALA A 976 -10.56 34.97 9.28
N ASN A 977 -11.10 35.71 10.24
CA ASN A 977 -12.42 35.44 10.78
C ASN A 977 -13.52 35.58 9.72
N GLY A 978 -14.41 34.58 9.65
CA GLY A 978 -15.55 34.54 8.75
C GLY A 978 -15.21 34.03 7.36
N LEU A 979 -13.99 33.53 7.13
CA LEU A 979 -13.59 33.02 5.83
C LEU A 979 -14.33 31.71 5.51
N GLU A 980 -15.03 31.73 4.38
CA GLU A 980 -15.60 30.54 3.76
C GLU A 980 -14.67 30.01 2.66
N ILE A 981 -14.48 28.69 2.65
CA ILE A 981 -13.66 27.97 1.68
C ILE A 981 -14.55 26.91 1.03
N LYS A 982 -14.98 27.22 -0.20
CA LYS A 982 -15.75 26.30 -1.03
C LYS A 982 -14.80 25.41 -1.81
N LEU A 983 -14.84 24.12 -1.53
CA LEU A 983 -14.14 23.08 -2.28
C LEU A 983 -15.07 22.53 -3.36
N SER A 984 -14.59 21.63 -4.21
CA SER A 984 -15.28 21.17 -5.43
C SER A 984 -16.76 20.85 -5.19
N ASP A 985 -17.61 21.13 -6.16
CA ASP A 985 -19.06 20.93 -5.99
C ASP A 985 -19.41 19.43 -6.15
N PRO A 986 -19.91 18.74 -5.11
CA PRO A 986 -20.25 17.31 -5.18
C PRO A 986 -21.46 17.04 -6.09
N THR A 987 -22.23 18.07 -6.45
CA THR A 987 -23.43 17.92 -7.29
C THR A 987 -23.12 17.88 -8.78
N VAL A 988 -21.89 18.23 -9.17
CA VAL A 988 -21.43 18.21 -10.55
C VAL A 988 -20.94 16.80 -10.90
N LEU A 989 -21.58 16.16 -11.87
CA LEU A 989 -21.21 14.83 -12.33
C LEU A 989 -19.76 14.82 -12.89
N GLY A 990 -18.92 13.94 -12.37
CA GLY A 990 -17.51 13.84 -12.77
C GLY A 990 -16.56 14.79 -12.00
N SER A 991 -17.07 15.53 -11.02
CA SER A 991 -16.25 16.33 -10.10
C SER A 991 -15.26 15.45 -9.33
N THR A 992 -13.99 15.83 -9.33
CA THR A 992 -12.90 15.26 -8.55
C THR A 992 -12.67 16.10 -7.31
N ARG A 993 -12.15 15.50 -6.22
CA ARG A 993 -11.92 16.22 -4.95
C ARG A 993 -10.87 17.32 -5.12
N ALA A 994 -11.20 18.53 -4.69
CA ALA A 994 -10.21 19.57 -4.42
C ALA A 994 -9.35 19.14 -3.23
N THR A 995 -8.10 19.59 -3.19
CA THR A 995 -7.18 19.28 -2.09
C THR A 995 -6.68 20.55 -1.43
N ILE A 996 -6.78 20.61 -0.11
CA ILE A 996 -6.03 21.55 0.73
C ILE A 996 -5.05 20.75 1.58
N SER A 997 -3.77 21.15 1.58
CA SER A 997 -2.71 20.37 2.22
C SER A 997 -1.71 21.24 2.98
N PHE A 998 -1.31 20.78 4.18
CA PHE A 998 -0.27 21.38 5.01
C PHE A 998 0.85 20.36 5.23
N ASN A 999 2.09 20.71 4.90
CA ASN A 999 3.24 19.80 4.90
C ASN A 999 4.45 20.43 5.59
N ASP A 1000 5.42 19.59 5.96
CA ASP A 1000 6.74 19.95 6.47
C ASP A 1000 6.69 20.93 7.66
N SER A 1001 6.00 20.54 8.73
CA SER A 1001 5.82 21.35 9.95
C SER A 1001 5.08 22.69 9.77
N CYS A 1002 4.41 22.90 8.62
CA CYS A 1002 3.55 24.05 8.43
C CYS A 1002 2.42 24.07 9.47
N LYS A 1003 2.10 25.26 9.97
CA LYS A 1003 1.04 25.47 10.96
C LYS A 1003 -0.15 26.18 10.32
N MET A 1004 -1.36 25.72 10.64
CA MET A 1004 -2.60 26.42 10.36
C MET A 1004 -3.15 27.00 11.65
N LYS A 1005 -3.59 28.26 11.60
CA LYS A 1005 -4.30 28.96 12.67
C LYS A 1005 -5.50 29.71 12.11
N VAL A 1006 -6.44 30.02 12.98
CA VAL A 1006 -7.51 30.98 12.71
C VAL A 1006 -7.14 32.32 13.37
N GLU A 1007 -7.62 33.43 12.85
CA GLU A 1007 -7.55 34.72 13.52
C GLU A 1007 -8.23 34.65 14.90
N ASP A 1008 -7.76 35.44 15.86
CA ASP A 1008 -8.26 35.42 17.24
C ASP A 1008 -9.79 35.58 17.30
N SER A 1009 -10.44 34.68 18.04
CA SER A 1009 -11.92 34.59 18.12
C SER A 1009 -12.63 34.37 16.78
N GLY A 1010 -11.91 33.89 15.76
CA GLY A 1010 -12.42 33.74 14.41
C GLY A 1010 -13.08 32.40 14.13
N THR A 1011 -13.92 32.36 13.10
CA THR A 1011 -14.52 31.14 12.57
C THR A 1011 -14.14 30.97 11.11
N ILE A 1012 -13.78 29.76 10.70
CA ILE A 1012 -13.62 29.39 9.29
C ILE A 1012 -14.53 28.22 8.95
N HIS A 1013 -15.00 28.19 7.70
CA HIS A 1013 -15.93 27.17 7.23
C HIS A 1013 -15.45 26.53 5.93
N PHE A 1014 -15.24 25.21 5.95
CA PHE A 1014 -14.98 24.39 4.77
C PHE A 1014 -16.23 23.62 4.36
N TYR A 1015 -16.56 23.60 3.07
CA TYR A 1015 -17.66 22.79 2.53
C TYR A 1015 -17.38 22.36 1.07
N GLY A 1016 -18.10 21.36 0.56
CA GLY A 1016 -17.90 20.77 -0.77
C GLY A 1016 -17.34 19.34 -0.76
N TYR A 1017 -16.62 18.98 -1.82
CA TYR A 1017 -16.04 17.66 -2.07
C TYR A 1017 -14.52 17.73 -2.07
N ALA A 1018 -13.86 17.22 -1.02
CA ALA A 1018 -12.47 17.56 -0.79
C ALA A 1018 -11.61 16.53 -0.05
N ASN A 1019 -10.30 16.67 -0.21
CA ASN A 1019 -9.27 16.14 0.68
C ASN A 1019 -8.73 17.29 1.53
N PHE A 1020 -8.68 17.10 2.85
CA PHE A 1020 -7.98 17.95 3.81
C PHE A 1020 -6.82 17.14 4.37
N ILE A 1021 -5.58 17.56 4.10
CA ILE A 1021 -4.39 16.76 4.43
C ILE A 1021 -3.45 17.57 5.31
N ALA A 1022 -3.00 16.99 6.42
CA ALA A 1022 -1.88 17.49 7.21
C ALA A 1022 -0.84 16.38 7.34
N ASP A 1023 0.41 16.68 6.99
CA ASP A 1023 1.43 15.65 6.81
C ASP A 1023 2.81 16.14 7.29
N THR A 1024 3.72 15.20 7.56
CA THR A 1024 5.15 15.45 7.85
C THR A 1024 5.32 16.51 8.94
N GLY A 1025 4.70 16.23 10.08
CA GLY A 1025 4.75 17.08 11.27
C GLY A 1025 3.96 18.39 11.17
N ALA A 1026 3.09 18.58 10.18
CA ALA A 1026 2.22 19.76 10.11
C ALA A 1026 1.26 19.86 11.31
N HIS A 1027 0.90 21.08 11.71
CA HIS A 1027 0.01 21.33 12.85
C HIS A 1027 -1.20 22.15 12.46
N ILE A 1028 -2.39 21.72 12.86
CA ILE A 1028 -3.62 22.51 12.80
C ILE A 1028 -3.94 22.96 14.23
N ASP A 1029 -3.62 24.20 14.56
CA ASP A 1029 -3.71 24.76 15.90
C ASP A 1029 -4.96 25.65 16.02
N ILE A 1030 -5.96 25.18 16.76
CA ILE A 1030 -7.20 25.92 17.04
C ILE A 1030 -7.16 26.37 18.50
N ASP A 1031 -6.83 27.64 18.71
CA ASP A 1031 -6.68 28.22 20.04
C ASP A 1031 -8.02 28.68 20.64
N GLU A 1032 -8.00 29.19 21.87
CA GLU A 1032 -9.19 29.66 22.58
C GLU A 1032 -10.00 30.69 21.75
N GLY A 1033 -11.30 30.45 21.63
CA GLY A 1033 -12.22 31.26 20.84
C GLY A 1033 -12.20 31.06 19.33
N GLN A 1034 -11.27 30.26 18.80
CA GLN A 1034 -11.21 29.94 17.39
C GLN A 1034 -12.11 28.75 17.04
N GLN A 1035 -12.67 28.76 15.83
CA GLN A 1035 -13.57 27.72 15.36
C GLN A 1035 -13.25 27.30 13.92
N VAL A 1036 -13.24 25.99 13.69
CA VAL A 1036 -13.23 25.39 12.36
C VAL A 1036 -14.47 24.54 12.20
N ILE A 1037 -15.22 24.80 11.14
CA ILE A 1037 -16.43 24.07 10.78
C ILE A 1037 -16.18 23.38 9.44
N VAL A 1038 -16.45 22.08 9.38
CA VAL A 1038 -16.35 21.27 8.15
C VAL A 1038 -17.72 20.71 7.80
N GLY A 1039 -18.15 20.94 6.57
CA GLY A 1039 -19.45 20.55 6.04
C GLY A 1039 -20.56 21.58 6.29
N ASP A 1040 -21.53 21.59 5.38
CA ASP A 1040 -22.74 22.43 5.42
C ASP A 1040 -23.99 21.62 5.02
N THR A 1041 -23.85 20.69 4.07
CA THR A 1041 -24.95 19.88 3.52
C THR A 1041 -24.56 18.41 3.39
N ILE A 1042 -25.54 17.50 3.46
CA ILE A 1042 -25.32 16.03 3.36
C ILE A 1042 -24.74 15.54 2.04
N LEU A 1043 -24.58 16.45 1.07
CA LEU A 1043 -23.93 16.18 -0.21
C LEU A 1043 -22.42 16.44 -0.14
N ASP A 1044 -21.95 17.20 0.85
CA ASP A 1044 -20.53 17.42 1.09
C ASP A 1044 -19.86 16.11 1.47
N ASP A 1045 -18.63 15.89 1.00
CA ASP A 1045 -17.86 14.68 1.27
C ASP A 1045 -16.38 14.99 1.42
N PHE A 1046 -15.86 14.73 2.62
CA PHE A 1046 -14.50 15.04 3.04
C PHE A 1046 -13.70 13.77 3.31
N ASN A 1047 -12.44 13.81 2.94
CA ASN A 1047 -11.41 12.91 3.47
C ASN A 1047 -10.39 13.75 4.24
N ILE A 1048 -10.33 13.57 5.56
CA ILE A 1048 -9.44 14.32 6.44
C ILE A 1048 -8.36 13.37 6.94
N VAL A 1049 -7.12 13.63 6.53
CA VAL A 1049 -5.98 12.76 6.81
C VAL A 1049 -4.91 13.54 7.55
N PHE A 1050 -4.46 13.00 8.68
CA PHE A 1050 -3.27 13.43 9.40
C PHE A 1050 -2.24 12.30 9.36
N ASP A 1051 -1.06 12.56 8.82
CA ASP A 1051 -0.02 11.53 8.61
C ASP A 1051 1.37 12.01 9.09
N ARG A 1052 2.31 11.07 9.29
CA ARG A 1052 3.73 11.29 9.61
C ARG A 1052 3.94 12.34 10.70
N SER A 1053 3.41 12.06 11.89
CA SER A 1053 3.47 12.94 13.08
C SER A 1053 2.75 14.30 12.96
N ALA A 1054 1.87 14.49 11.98
CA ALA A 1054 1.01 15.66 11.93
C ALA A 1054 0.02 15.70 13.12
N ALA A 1055 -0.44 16.89 13.51
CA ALA A 1055 -1.29 17.06 14.68
C ALA A 1055 -2.47 18.00 14.46
N LEU A 1056 -3.65 17.59 14.91
CA LEU A 1056 -4.78 18.48 15.19
C LEU A 1056 -4.76 18.85 16.68
N GLN A 1057 -4.54 20.12 16.99
CA GLN A 1057 -4.48 20.62 18.36
C GLN A 1057 -5.64 21.58 18.63
N LEU A 1058 -6.48 21.23 19.61
CA LEU A 1058 -7.63 22.02 20.02
C LEU A 1058 -7.43 22.52 21.44
N GLY A 1059 -7.53 23.83 21.63
CA GLY A 1059 -7.36 24.47 22.92
C GLY A 1059 -5.90 24.61 23.35
N THR A 1060 -5.73 25.36 24.43
CA THR A 1060 -4.43 25.58 25.06
C THR A 1060 -4.25 24.65 26.24
N ARG A 1061 -2.99 24.34 26.57
CA ARG A 1061 -2.68 23.52 27.74
C ARG A 1061 -2.96 24.32 29.01
N ILE A 1062 -4.02 23.95 29.72
CA ILE A 1062 -4.38 24.56 31.01
C ILE A 1062 -3.79 23.68 32.12
N PRO A 1063 -2.88 24.20 32.97
CA PRO A 1063 -2.43 23.48 34.16
C PRO A 1063 -3.63 23.17 35.06
N CYS A 1064 -3.76 21.92 35.50
CA CYS A 1064 -4.90 21.45 36.30
C CYS A 1064 -5.12 22.36 37.53
N GLY A 1065 -6.30 22.99 37.66
CA GLY A 1065 -6.73 23.72 38.86
C GLY A 1065 -6.97 25.23 38.75
N ASP A 1066 -6.85 25.83 37.55
CA ASP A 1066 -7.20 27.24 37.33
C ASP A 1066 -8.63 27.41 36.82
N ALA A 1067 -9.58 27.59 37.74
CA ALA A 1067 -11.01 27.78 37.43
C ALA A 1067 -11.35 29.18 36.87
N SER A 1068 -10.37 30.01 36.51
CA SER A 1068 -10.58 31.41 36.08
C SER A 1068 -10.50 31.64 34.56
N HIS A 1069 -10.39 30.58 33.76
CA HIS A 1069 -10.26 30.67 32.30
C HIS A 1069 -11.58 31.02 31.60
N SER A 1070 -11.46 31.62 30.42
CA SER A 1070 -12.56 32.29 29.71
C SER A 1070 -13.52 31.28 29.06
N PHE A 1071 -14.79 31.68 28.91
CA PHE A 1071 -15.86 30.79 28.43
C PHE A 1071 -15.83 30.49 26.91
N ILE A 1072 -14.86 31.02 26.17
CA ILE A 1072 -14.87 30.91 24.71
C ILE A 1072 -14.03 29.71 24.28
N LYS A 1073 -14.68 28.68 23.74
CA LYS A 1073 -14.05 27.38 23.51
C LYS A 1073 -13.37 27.31 22.15
N ALA A 1074 -12.25 26.58 22.08
CA ALA A 1074 -11.68 26.16 20.80
C ALA A 1074 -12.55 25.04 20.21
N LEU A 1075 -13.02 25.18 18.97
CA LEU A 1075 -13.96 24.25 18.36
C LEU A 1075 -13.46 23.74 17.02
N PHE A 1076 -13.43 22.42 16.85
CA PHE A 1076 -13.38 21.79 15.54
C PHE A 1076 -14.62 20.93 15.38
N SER A 1077 -15.50 21.29 14.47
CA SER A 1077 -16.82 20.68 14.30
C SER A 1077 -17.01 20.20 12.87
N ILE A 1078 -17.46 18.96 12.73
CA ILE A 1078 -17.83 18.35 11.46
C ILE A 1078 -19.34 18.12 11.47
N GLN A 1079 -20.04 18.75 10.53
CA GLN A 1079 -21.50 18.72 10.51
C GLN A 1079 -22.05 18.42 9.12
N LYS A 1080 -23.16 17.70 9.09
CA LYS A 1080 -23.96 17.43 7.88
C LYS A 1080 -23.15 16.93 6.70
N THR A 1081 -21.97 16.32 6.83
CA THR A 1081 -21.16 15.90 5.69
C THR A 1081 -20.82 14.42 5.79
N ALA A 1082 -20.57 13.78 4.65
CA ALA A 1082 -19.90 12.50 4.63
C ALA A 1082 -18.42 12.68 4.92
N VAL A 1083 -17.82 11.94 5.86
CA VAL A 1083 -16.43 12.17 6.26
C VAL A 1083 -15.70 10.88 6.60
N SER A 1084 -14.44 10.78 6.19
CA SER A 1084 -13.43 9.84 6.69
C SER A 1084 -12.38 10.62 7.48
N LEU A 1085 -12.00 10.10 8.65
CA LEU A 1085 -11.07 10.73 9.61
C LEU A 1085 -9.93 9.77 9.94
N ASP A 1086 -8.74 10.04 9.40
CA ASP A 1086 -7.62 9.10 9.48
C ASP A 1086 -6.40 9.78 10.15
N PHE A 1087 -5.88 9.16 11.22
CA PHE A 1087 -4.67 9.58 11.92
C PHE A 1087 -3.63 8.45 11.85
N GLU A 1088 -2.60 8.63 11.02
CA GLU A 1088 -1.62 7.60 10.63
C GLU A 1088 -0.17 7.97 11.01
N GLN A 1089 0.71 6.97 11.11
CA GLN A 1089 2.18 7.11 11.28
C GLN A 1089 2.59 8.15 12.35
N GLY A 1090 2.08 7.99 13.58
CA GLY A 1090 2.38 8.88 14.70
C GLY A 1090 1.57 10.18 14.77
N ALA A 1091 0.59 10.38 13.87
CA ALA A 1091 -0.28 11.55 13.88
C ALA A 1091 -1.16 11.65 15.13
N GLN A 1092 -1.57 12.87 15.49
CA GLN A 1092 -2.18 13.13 16.80
C GLN A 1092 -3.46 13.96 16.71
N LEU A 1093 -4.51 13.52 17.42
CA LEU A 1093 -5.65 14.34 17.82
C LEU A 1093 -5.47 14.75 19.29
N ASN A 1094 -5.10 16.01 19.51
CA ASN A 1094 -4.84 16.58 20.83
C ASN A 1094 -5.98 17.54 21.23
N ILE A 1095 -6.87 17.12 22.12
CA ILE A 1095 -7.95 17.95 22.67
C ILE A 1095 -7.53 18.42 24.07
N ARG A 1096 -7.13 19.68 24.19
CA ARG A 1096 -6.55 20.28 25.41
C ARG A 1096 -7.50 21.28 26.05
N GLY A 1097 -7.43 21.44 27.37
CA GLY A 1097 -8.22 22.44 28.11
C GLY A 1097 -9.70 22.46 27.69
N ASP A 1098 -10.23 23.66 27.40
CA ASP A 1098 -11.60 23.88 26.89
C ASP A 1098 -11.83 23.50 25.41
N GLY A 1099 -10.93 22.72 24.80
CA GLY A 1099 -11.05 22.23 23.44
C GLY A 1099 -12.27 21.32 23.24
N ILE A 1100 -13.00 21.54 22.15
CA ILE A 1100 -14.14 20.72 21.73
C ILE A 1100 -13.89 20.17 20.33
N PHE A 1101 -13.93 18.84 20.22
CA PHE A 1101 -14.03 18.13 18.94
C PHE A 1101 -15.45 17.60 18.75
N GLU A 1102 -16.09 17.91 17.63
CA GLU A 1102 -17.45 17.47 17.32
C GLU A 1102 -17.52 16.77 15.96
N VAL A 1103 -18.22 15.65 15.91
CA VAL A 1103 -18.59 14.97 14.66
C VAL A 1103 -20.08 14.73 14.64
N ASN A 1104 -20.74 15.01 13.52
CA ASN A 1104 -22.20 14.98 13.41
C ASN A 1104 -22.91 15.90 14.42
N ALA A 1105 -22.23 16.95 14.86
CA ALA A 1105 -22.73 17.93 15.82
C ALA A 1105 -22.09 19.29 15.55
N LEU A 1106 -22.84 20.35 15.84
CA LEU A 1106 -22.37 21.73 15.84
C LEU A 1106 -22.83 22.43 17.10
N ASN A 1107 -21.89 22.98 17.87
CA ASN A 1107 -22.13 23.70 19.11
C ASN A 1107 -22.96 22.88 20.12
N GLY A 1108 -22.66 21.58 20.22
CA GLY A 1108 -23.36 20.65 21.11
C GLY A 1108 -24.78 20.28 20.68
N VAL A 1109 -25.20 20.66 19.47
CA VAL A 1109 -26.49 20.28 18.88
C VAL A 1109 -26.27 19.26 17.76
N GLU A 1110 -27.12 18.24 17.67
CA GLU A 1110 -27.07 17.25 16.59
C GLU A 1110 -27.14 17.94 15.23
N SER A 1111 -26.14 17.68 14.38
CA SER A 1111 -26.03 18.19 13.01
C SER A 1111 -25.50 17.07 12.12
N SER A 1112 -26.32 16.03 11.98
CA SER A 1112 -25.92 14.70 11.51
C SER A 1112 -25.51 14.68 10.04
N GLY A 1113 -24.34 14.08 9.78
CA GLY A 1113 -23.81 13.69 8.47
C GLY A 1113 -23.51 12.18 8.43
N ASN A 1114 -22.53 11.75 7.64
CA ASN A 1114 -22.13 10.35 7.49
C ASN A 1114 -20.62 10.16 7.75
N LEU A 1115 -20.24 9.96 9.01
CA LEU A 1115 -18.91 9.50 9.41
C LEU A 1115 -18.72 8.05 8.94
N LYS A 1116 -17.93 7.87 7.87
CA LYS A 1116 -17.62 6.58 7.24
C LYS A 1116 -16.59 5.81 8.08
N SER A 1117 -15.47 6.46 8.38
CA SER A 1117 -14.35 5.88 9.13
C SER A 1117 -13.80 6.87 10.17
N PHE A 1118 -13.27 6.33 11.27
CA PHE A 1118 -12.49 7.08 12.25
C PHE A 1118 -11.35 6.21 12.79
N TYR A 1119 -10.14 6.43 12.26
CA TYR A 1119 -8.98 5.57 12.48
C TYR A 1119 -7.82 6.26 13.20
N PHE A 1120 -7.15 5.48 14.06
CA PHE A 1120 -5.85 5.77 14.65
C PHE A 1120 -4.94 4.55 14.39
N ASP A 1121 -4.19 4.56 13.30
CA ASP A 1121 -3.28 3.45 12.90
C ASP A 1121 -1.90 3.59 13.59
N ASN A 1122 -0.88 2.83 13.17
CA ASN A 1122 0.54 2.87 13.55
C ASN A 1122 0.98 4.15 14.31
N ASP A 1123 0.98 4.06 15.65
CA ASP A 1123 1.36 5.11 16.61
C ASP A 1123 0.48 6.38 16.66
N GLY A 1124 -0.66 6.38 15.99
CA GLY A 1124 -1.69 7.41 16.06
C GLY A 1124 -2.15 7.67 17.50
N LEU A 1125 -2.33 8.93 17.90
CA LEU A 1125 -2.62 9.30 19.28
C LEU A 1125 -3.91 10.12 19.39
N LEU A 1126 -4.89 9.62 20.15
CA LEU A 1126 -5.96 10.43 20.72
C LEU A 1126 -5.55 10.85 22.13
N SER A 1127 -5.25 12.13 22.33
CA SER A 1127 -4.91 12.70 23.63
C SER A 1127 -5.97 13.70 24.06
N MET A 1128 -6.55 13.49 25.24
CA MET A 1128 -7.50 14.41 25.85
C MET A 1128 -6.99 14.91 27.22
N GLU A 1129 -7.00 16.22 27.44
CA GLU A 1129 -6.62 16.86 28.71
C GLU A 1129 -7.85 17.33 29.53
N ASN A 1130 -7.63 17.93 30.71
CA ASN A 1130 -8.69 18.34 31.61
C ASN A 1130 -9.72 19.26 30.93
N GLU A 1131 -11.01 19.02 31.19
CA GLU A 1131 -12.15 19.82 30.69
C GLU A 1131 -12.42 19.73 29.18
N SER A 1132 -11.61 18.96 28.46
CA SER A 1132 -11.81 18.70 27.03
C SER A 1132 -13.08 17.89 26.77
N ARG A 1133 -13.72 18.15 25.62
CA ARG A 1133 -14.95 17.46 25.21
C ARG A 1133 -14.84 16.90 23.80
N MET A 1134 -15.22 15.64 23.64
CA MET A 1134 -15.44 14.99 22.36
C MET A 1134 -16.92 14.68 22.21
N ARG A 1135 -17.57 15.16 21.15
CA ARG A 1135 -19.00 14.97 20.91
C ARG A 1135 -19.24 14.23 19.62
N ILE A 1136 -20.05 13.19 19.69
CA ILE A 1136 -20.42 12.38 18.53
C ILE A 1136 -21.94 12.40 18.41
N GLY A 1137 -22.43 12.97 17.31
CA GLY A 1137 -23.84 12.94 16.93
C GLY A 1137 -24.24 11.65 16.23
N ARG A 1138 -25.50 11.56 15.83
CA ARG A 1138 -26.02 10.40 15.10
C ARG A 1138 -25.46 10.36 13.67
N ASN A 1139 -25.12 9.17 13.16
CA ASN A 1139 -24.76 8.97 11.76
C ASN A 1139 -26.00 8.87 10.83
N LEU A 1140 -25.92 9.36 9.59
CA LEU A 1140 -26.95 9.25 8.53
C LEU A 1140 -26.51 8.29 7.41
N GLY A 1141 -27.25 7.19 7.20
CA GLY A 1141 -27.03 6.19 6.15
C GLY A 1141 -27.92 4.94 6.37
N SER A 1142 -28.19 4.14 5.33
CA SER A 1142 -29.00 2.89 5.40
C SER A 1142 -28.10 1.65 5.29
N PRO A 1143 -28.42 0.48 5.88
CA PRO A 1143 -29.36 0.20 6.97
C PRO A 1143 -28.66 -0.19 8.29
N GLU A 1144 -27.37 0.08 8.48
CA GLU A 1144 -26.73 0.02 9.79
C GLU A 1144 -25.89 1.28 9.96
N TYR A 1145 -26.28 2.18 10.88
CA TYR A 1145 -25.70 3.50 11.12
C TYR A 1145 -24.28 3.43 11.68
N THR A 1146 -23.38 2.82 10.95
CA THR A 1146 -22.14 2.32 11.46
C THR A 1146 -20.96 3.16 11.04
N ILE A 1147 -19.88 3.04 11.81
CA ILE A 1147 -18.63 3.74 11.68
C ILE A 1147 -17.59 2.63 11.75
N ASP A 1148 -16.60 2.65 10.87
CA ASP A 1148 -15.44 1.80 11.07
C ASP A 1148 -14.49 2.49 12.04
N TRP A 1149 -14.34 1.89 13.22
CA TRP A 1149 -13.44 2.37 14.28
C TRP A 1149 -12.28 1.41 14.44
N ASP A 1150 -11.08 1.94 14.26
CA ASP A 1150 -9.83 1.21 14.48
C ASP A 1150 -8.87 2.06 15.31
N ASN A 1151 -8.29 1.45 16.34
CA ASN A 1151 -7.21 2.02 17.12
C ASN A 1151 -6.03 1.05 17.26
N TRP A 1152 -5.85 0.15 16.28
CA TRP A 1152 -4.76 -0.81 16.23
C TRP A 1152 -3.41 -0.08 16.31
N ASN A 1153 -2.64 -0.36 17.36
CA ASN A 1153 -1.39 0.34 17.74
C ASN A 1153 -1.54 1.82 18.12
N GLY A 1154 -2.70 2.43 17.87
CA GLY A 1154 -3.03 3.76 18.36
C GLY A 1154 -3.16 3.83 19.89
N ARG A 1155 -2.88 4.99 20.47
CA ARG A 1155 -2.95 5.22 21.93
C ARG A 1155 -4.08 6.19 22.25
N ILE A 1156 -4.88 5.84 23.24
CA ILE A 1156 -5.82 6.78 23.87
C ILE A 1156 -5.23 7.19 25.21
N VAL A 1157 -4.82 8.46 25.31
CA VAL A 1157 -4.26 9.03 26.53
C VAL A 1157 -5.26 10.01 27.12
N ASN A 1158 -5.53 9.83 28.41
CA ASN A 1158 -6.22 10.83 29.22
C ASN A 1158 -5.39 11.10 30.47
N ASP A 1159 -5.21 12.39 30.76
CA ASP A 1159 -4.47 12.85 31.93
C ASP A 1159 -5.39 13.37 33.03
N CYS A 1160 -6.69 13.61 32.73
CA CYS A 1160 -7.67 14.26 33.60
C CYS A 1160 -9.13 13.87 33.27
N ILE A 1161 -10.10 14.59 33.86
CA ILE A 1161 -11.55 14.45 33.57
C ILE A 1161 -11.82 14.97 32.16
N CYS A 1162 -11.86 14.06 31.19
CA CYS A 1162 -12.16 14.33 29.78
C CYS A 1162 -13.53 13.76 29.45
N MET A 1163 -14.39 14.53 28.78
CA MET A 1163 -15.77 14.12 28.53
C MET A 1163 -15.95 13.62 27.10
N VAL A 1164 -16.62 12.47 26.94
CA VAL A 1164 -17.14 11.99 25.66
C VAL A 1164 -18.66 12.00 25.72
N GLU A 1165 -19.31 12.58 24.71
CA GLU A 1165 -20.74 12.83 24.70
C GLU A 1165 -21.39 12.28 23.43
N TYR A 1166 -22.51 11.58 23.61
CA TYR A 1166 -23.42 11.26 22.53
C TYR A 1166 -24.50 12.34 22.45
N VAL A 1167 -24.54 13.06 21.33
CA VAL A 1167 -25.48 14.17 21.09
C VAL A 1167 -26.61 13.70 20.18
N THR A 1168 -27.85 13.95 20.58
CA THR A 1168 -29.02 13.62 19.78
C THR A 1168 -30.16 14.59 20.02
N ALA A 1169 -30.93 14.89 18.99
CA ALA A 1169 -32.16 15.67 19.00
C ALA A 1169 -33.30 14.94 19.73
N VAL A 1170 -33.15 13.64 20.00
CA VAL A 1170 -34.11 12.89 20.81
C VAL A 1170 -33.98 13.34 22.27
N VAL A 1171 -35.02 13.99 22.78
CA VAL A 1171 -35.09 14.45 24.17
C VAL A 1171 -34.83 13.28 25.13
N GLY A 1172 -33.76 13.38 25.92
CA GLY A 1172 -33.35 12.33 26.87
C GLY A 1172 -32.57 11.15 26.27
N GLY A 1173 -32.26 11.19 24.96
CA GLY A 1173 -31.45 10.16 24.29
C GLY A 1173 -29.94 10.36 24.40
N GLY A 1174 -29.50 11.61 24.63
CA GLY A 1174 -28.08 11.97 24.77
C GLY A 1174 -27.52 11.59 26.14
N PHE A 1175 -26.21 11.36 26.19
CA PHE A 1175 -25.49 11.06 27.43
C PHE A 1175 -24.02 11.44 27.33
N ALA A 1176 -23.39 11.67 28.47
CA ALA A 1176 -22.00 12.09 28.57
C ALA A 1176 -21.31 11.29 29.68
N GLY A 1177 -20.07 10.88 29.45
CA GLY A 1177 -19.26 10.21 30.45
C GLY A 1177 -17.78 10.53 30.34
N ILE A 1178 -17.05 10.25 31.41
CA ILE A 1178 -15.60 10.41 31.45
C ILE A 1178 -14.94 9.34 30.58
N LEU A 1179 -14.05 9.77 29.67
CA LEU A 1179 -13.26 8.89 28.81
C LEU A 1179 -12.51 7.83 29.63
N GLN A 1180 -12.51 6.59 29.15
CA GLN A 1180 -11.76 5.47 29.73
C GLN A 1180 -10.67 5.01 28.76
N LYS A 1181 -9.57 4.48 29.29
CA LYS A 1181 -8.46 3.90 28.50
C LYS A 1181 -8.84 2.49 28.01
N ASN A 1182 -9.83 2.42 27.12
CA ASN A 1182 -10.32 1.18 26.53
C ASN A 1182 -9.74 0.98 25.13
N TYR A 1183 -9.29 -0.24 24.83
CA TYR A 1183 -8.84 -0.63 23.50
C TYR A 1183 -9.88 -1.54 22.85
N PHE A 1184 -10.31 -1.22 21.64
CA PHE A 1184 -11.22 -2.05 20.86
C PHE A 1184 -11.17 -1.65 19.39
N VAL A 1185 -11.15 -2.66 18.52
CA VAL A 1185 -11.33 -2.52 17.08
C VAL A 1185 -12.72 -3.03 16.75
N GLN A 1186 -13.49 -2.25 16.00
CA GLN A 1186 -14.81 -2.66 15.60
C GLN A 1186 -15.20 -1.99 14.28
N GLU A 1187 -15.28 -2.81 13.23
CA GLU A 1187 -16.02 -2.49 12.03
C GLU A 1187 -17.50 -2.38 12.36
N ASP A 1188 -18.18 -1.52 11.63
CA ASP A 1188 -19.61 -1.37 11.71
C ASP A 1188 -20.16 -0.97 13.12
N ILE A 1189 -19.54 -0.01 13.83
CA ILE A 1189 -20.03 0.47 15.15
C ILE A 1189 -20.97 1.67 15.05
N ARG A 1190 -22.13 1.61 15.72
CA ARG A 1190 -23.03 2.78 15.83
C ARG A 1190 -22.44 3.90 16.68
N SER A 1191 -22.73 5.16 16.34
CA SER A 1191 -22.25 6.34 17.08
C SER A 1191 -22.51 6.27 18.60
N ASP A 1192 -23.71 5.84 19.02
CA ASP A 1192 -24.02 5.71 20.45
C ASP A 1192 -23.28 4.54 21.11
N ASN A 1193 -23.00 3.47 20.36
CA ASN A 1193 -22.19 2.36 20.83
C ASN A 1193 -20.70 2.74 20.92
N LEU A 1194 -20.18 3.55 19.98
CA LEU A 1194 -18.82 4.07 20.03
C LEU A 1194 -18.59 4.90 21.29
N VAL A 1195 -19.47 5.87 21.57
CA VAL A 1195 -19.42 6.65 22.82
C VAL A 1195 -19.50 5.73 24.03
N CYS A 1196 -20.42 4.75 24.02
CA CYS A 1196 -20.53 3.77 25.10
C CYS A 1196 -19.21 3.03 25.35
N LYS A 1197 -18.54 2.55 24.31
CA LYS A 1197 -17.25 1.84 24.43
C LYS A 1197 -16.15 2.74 24.98
N LEU A 1198 -16.08 4.00 24.53
CA LEU A 1198 -15.09 4.97 25.00
C LEU A 1198 -15.24 5.34 26.49
N ILE A 1199 -16.46 5.36 27.03
CA ILE A 1199 -16.70 5.74 28.44
C ILE A 1199 -16.87 4.55 29.39
N ASN A 1200 -16.82 3.31 28.89
CA ASN A 1200 -17.20 2.14 29.68
C ASN A 1200 -16.15 1.78 30.74
N LEU A 1201 -16.52 1.85 32.01
CA LEU A 1201 -15.71 1.40 33.15
C LEU A 1201 -15.60 -0.13 33.25
N VAL A 1202 -16.51 -0.86 32.60
CA VAL A 1202 -16.55 -2.33 32.66
C VAL A 1202 -16.61 -2.88 31.23
N PRO A 1203 -15.46 -2.99 30.53
CA PRO A 1203 -15.40 -3.37 29.11
C PRO A 1203 -16.02 -4.73 28.79
N SER A 1204 -16.15 -5.62 29.79
CA SER A 1204 -16.75 -6.95 29.64
C SER A 1204 -18.28 -6.94 29.46
N LEU A 1205 -18.95 -5.80 29.65
CA LEU A 1205 -20.40 -5.68 29.40
C LEU A 1205 -20.70 -5.69 27.90
N SER A 1206 -21.71 -6.47 27.52
CA SER A 1206 -22.06 -6.73 26.13
C SER A 1206 -23.03 -5.70 25.53
N VAL A 1207 -24.00 -5.22 26.31
CA VAL A 1207 -25.10 -4.36 25.84
C VAL A 1207 -25.39 -3.17 26.75
N SER A 1208 -24.74 -3.09 27.91
CA SER A 1208 -24.90 -2.03 28.90
C SER A 1208 -23.57 -1.32 29.14
N THR A 1209 -23.62 -0.10 29.67
CA THR A 1209 -22.42 0.73 29.86
C THR A 1209 -22.42 1.36 31.24
N VAL A 1210 -21.33 1.16 31.99
CA VAL A 1210 -21.13 1.79 33.30
C VAL A 1210 -20.13 2.91 33.12
N PHE A 1211 -20.43 4.11 33.59
CA PHE A 1211 -19.56 5.27 33.38
C PHE A 1211 -19.68 6.27 34.54
N TYR A 1212 -18.74 7.21 34.63
CA TYR A 1212 -18.87 8.38 35.48
C TYR A 1212 -19.40 9.54 34.65
N ASP A 1213 -20.37 10.30 35.17
CA ASP A 1213 -20.79 11.57 34.56
C ASP A 1213 -19.83 12.73 34.91
N GLU A 1214 -20.14 13.93 34.44
CA GLU A 1214 -19.33 15.14 34.69
C GLU A 1214 -19.23 15.52 36.18
N ASP A 1215 -20.23 15.14 36.98
CA ASP A 1215 -20.25 15.35 38.44
C ASP A 1215 -19.50 14.24 39.20
N GLY A 1216 -18.91 13.25 38.50
CA GLY A 1216 -18.26 12.09 39.09
C GLY A 1216 -19.23 11.04 39.67
N ASN A 1217 -20.53 11.14 39.37
CA ASN A 1217 -21.51 10.14 39.76
C ASN A 1217 -21.41 8.90 38.88
N LYS A 1218 -21.40 7.73 39.50
CA LYS A 1218 -21.41 6.45 38.78
C LYS A 1218 -22.81 6.18 38.21
N LYS A 1219 -22.92 6.02 36.89
CA LYS A 1219 -24.16 5.76 36.17
C LYS A 1219 -24.09 4.43 35.39
N LEU A 1220 -25.26 3.89 35.08
CA LEU A 1220 -25.45 2.70 34.25
C LEU A 1220 -26.44 3.04 33.13
N ARG A 1221 -26.00 2.97 31.87
CA ARG A 1221 -26.89 2.97 30.70
C ARG A 1221 -27.27 1.53 30.37
N LEU A 1222 -28.57 1.25 30.40
CA LEU A 1222 -29.14 -0.05 30.07
C LEU A 1222 -29.30 -0.23 28.56
N LYS A 1223 -29.50 -1.47 28.10
CA LYS A 1223 -29.72 -1.83 26.69
C LYS A 1223 -30.80 -1.01 25.96
N ASN A 1224 -31.82 -0.52 26.68
CA ASN A 1224 -32.89 0.31 26.13
C ASN A 1224 -32.60 1.82 26.17
N GLY A 1225 -31.39 2.23 26.57
CA GLY A 1225 -30.98 3.62 26.71
C GLY A 1225 -31.33 4.27 28.04
N LEU A 1226 -32.06 3.61 28.94
CA LEU A 1226 -32.38 4.17 30.27
C LEU A 1226 -31.10 4.29 31.11
N ILE A 1227 -30.90 5.46 31.71
CA ILE A 1227 -29.75 5.74 32.57
C ILE A 1227 -30.18 5.69 34.04
N VAL A 1228 -29.47 4.88 34.83
CA VAL A 1228 -29.72 4.67 36.25
C VAL A 1228 -28.53 5.18 37.06
N LEU A 1229 -28.80 5.91 38.15
CA LEU A 1229 -27.79 6.30 39.12
C LEU A 1229 -27.40 5.08 39.98
N LEU A 1230 -26.11 4.75 40.03
CA LEU A 1230 -25.59 3.68 40.88
C LEU A 1230 -25.17 4.22 42.24
N ASN A 1231 -25.30 3.40 43.28
CA ASN A 1231 -24.74 3.73 44.58
C ASN A 1231 -23.21 3.67 44.52
N ILE A 1232 -22.53 4.47 45.35
CA ILE A 1232 -21.05 4.55 45.38
C ILE A 1232 -20.36 3.18 45.58
N ASN A 1233 -21.02 2.22 46.23
CA ASN A 1233 -20.49 0.88 46.49
C ASN A 1233 -20.96 -0.19 45.48
N ASP A 1234 -21.68 0.19 44.42
CA ASP A 1234 -22.14 -0.76 43.40
C ASP A 1234 -20.98 -1.15 42.46
N GLN A 1235 -20.75 -2.46 42.36
CA GLN A 1235 -19.83 -3.06 41.41
C GLN A 1235 -20.63 -3.90 40.41
N ILE A 1236 -20.67 -3.45 39.15
CA ILE A 1236 -21.30 -4.17 38.05
C ILE A 1236 -20.25 -5.10 37.45
N TYR A 1237 -20.59 -6.36 37.19
CA TYR A 1237 -19.64 -7.35 36.70
C TYR A 1237 -20.11 -8.12 35.46
N ALA A 1238 -21.42 -8.11 35.14
CA ALA A 1238 -21.95 -8.79 33.96
C ALA A 1238 -23.28 -8.19 33.52
N ASP A 1239 -23.64 -8.40 32.26
CA ASP A 1239 -24.99 -8.22 31.73
C ASP A 1239 -25.41 -9.40 30.86
N ASN A 1240 -26.71 -9.52 30.61
CA ASN A 1240 -27.26 -10.52 29.71
C ASN A 1240 -27.52 -9.86 28.35
N SER A 1241 -26.77 -10.27 27.31
CA SER A 1241 -26.89 -9.71 25.96
C SER A 1241 -28.30 -9.80 25.36
N VAL A 1242 -29.07 -10.83 25.74
CA VAL A 1242 -30.43 -11.06 25.27
C VAL A 1242 -31.43 -10.19 26.04
N THR A 1243 -31.48 -10.32 27.37
CA THR A 1243 -32.51 -9.69 28.21
C THR A 1243 -32.19 -8.27 28.63
N GLY A 1244 -30.92 -7.85 28.56
CA GLY A 1244 -30.44 -6.56 29.06
C GLY A 1244 -30.46 -6.42 30.59
N ILE A 1245 -30.63 -7.52 31.33
CA ILE A 1245 -30.51 -7.52 32.80
C ILE A 1245 -29.04 -7.35 33.17
N VAL A 1246 -28.77 -6.47 34.12
CA VAL A 1246 -27.42 -6.17 34.62
C VAL A 1246 -27.23 -6.75 36.02
N TYR A 1247 -26.09 -7.39 36.26
CA TYR A 1247 -25.75 -8.05 37.52
C TYR A 1247 -24.68 -7.25 38.26
N GLY A 1248 -24.90 -7.01 39.55
CA GLY A 1248 -23.96 -6.28 40.39
C GLY A 1248 -23.87 -6.82 41.82
N ILE A 1249 -22.87 -6.34 42.56
CA ILE A 1249 -22.65 -6.59 43.98
C ILE A 1249 -22.53 -5.25 44.70
N ASN A 1250 -23.18 -5.12 45.86
CA ASN A 1250 -22.98 -3.99 46.77
C ASN A 1250 -22.69 -4.53 48.16
N ARG A 1251 -21.48 -4.26 48.66
CA ARG A 1251 -21.02 -4.70 49.99
C ARG A 1251 -21.26 -6.21 50.24
N GLY A 1252 -21.04 -7.04 49.21
CA GLY A 1252 -21.19 -8.49 49.28
C GLY A 1252 -22.60 -9.02 48.96
N THR A 1253 -23.61 -8.16 48.88
CA THR A 1253 -24.96 -8.56 48.48
C THR A 1253 -25.12 -8.44 46.97
N GLN A 1254 -25.48 -9.55 46.30
CA GLN A 1254 -25.83 -9.55 44.88
C GLN A 1254 -27.14 -8.81 44.65
N PHE A 1255 -27.23 -8.08 43.56
CA PHE A 1255 -28.46 -7.44 43.10
C PHE A 1255 -28.53 -7.52 41.57
N ILE A 1256 -29.73 -7.32 41.03
CA ILE A 1256 -29.93 -7.13 39.59
C ILE A 1256 -30.58 -5.78 39.31
N ILE A 1257 -30.32 -5.23 38.13
CA ILE A 1257 -31.04 -4.08 37.59
C ILE A 1257 -31.74 -4.54 36.32
N ASN A 1258 -33.07 -4.40 36.28
CA ASN A 1258 -33.88 -4.75 35.12
C ASN A 1258 -33.97 -3.57 34.12
N LEU A 1259 -34.58 -3.79 32.95
CA LEU A 1259 -34.75 -2.75 31.91
C LEU A 1259 -35.61 -1.55 32.32
N SER A 1260 -36.37 -1.65 33.41
CA SER A 1260 -37.12 -0.53 34.00
C SER A 1260 -36.27 0.32 34.94
N GLY A 1261 -34.99 -0.02 35.11
CA GLY A 1261 -34.07 0.62 36.05
C GLY A 1261 -34.33 0.25 37.51
N GLN A 1262 -35.20 -0.74 37.77
CA GLN A 1262 -35.49 -1.18 39.12
C GLN A 1262 -34.39 -2.12 39.60
N ARG A 1263 -33.83 -1.77 40.76
CA ARG A 1263 -32.90 -2.60 41.53
C ARG A 1263 -33.68 -3.64 42.36
N ILE A 1264 -33.30 -4.91 42.26
CA ILE A 1264 -33.90 -6.05 42.99
C ILE A 1264 -32.83 -6.76 43.82
#